data_AF-A0A485KXX3-F1
#
_entry.id   AF-A0A485KXX3-F1
#
_cell.length_a   1.000
_cell.length_b   1.000
_cell.length_c   1.000
_cell.angle_alpha   90.00
_cell.angle_beta   90.00
_cell.angle_gamma   90.00
#
_symmetry.space_group_name_H-M   'P 1'
#
loop_
_entity.id
_entity.type
_entity.pdbx_description
1 polymer ?
#
loop_
_entity_poly.entity_id
_entity_poly.type
_entity_poly.pdbx_seq_one_letter_code
_entity_poly.pdbx_strand_id
1 'polypeptide(L)'
;MSLLQAAKGAADYSTFAASVESTNANPRKHASWFARLFLMWCNPMLQLGNEKQLSMDDMWALDDSNTSDTSCSELETHWASSGSLLVAFVRSYGGLYAGVGVLLASAYGCDLLGPWILNQVVALVSDPSARVQDIYGWLALLFVSRVLKALLFAHAYKETQVVALRFTAAVKGRLFRKSMRLSATSRAKKGTDITNLYTTDVGNLLMAAYYVHEMWILPLVICLSLSMLFHVVGYAALAGVSVIVLVLCVNQLIARVLASAFESLMAIKDERMKAVQELFGAIQIVKLNAWEPKFLAKITAIRARELRLVRTYLYVGALNIFALWGAPVWVSTATFAVFALVLHESLTAARVFTALALFRLMQEPLRSLPKIITGMIQAHVSLTRILAYVDLPERKADVLSTDADVAARMDASGVSVSIEDGSFAWDNMLLFSGINLTAKTGDLVIVHGKVGSGKSSLLSVLLGDMNKQTGLVYVGGSIAYCPQQPWIQHMTIRDNICFGRPYDRKKYAKVIDACLLATDLAALPAGDRTEVGQKGLNLSGGQKARISLARACYSDADIYLLDAPLAAVDATVASEIFAKCILGLLRHKTRVLITHNPDLIASKAVDSVLKLTDGQLSHVRNIDKETLGPPPVSPLMGSTNRHRKPKAQKGGKDPKPAFAATSPSQVVQDGFAPLVSRSSSFLRYDSAHDGKLVKEEERHEGRVSAHVFAAYFKAMGGVHVVGFLVVVQLTWQALMQASDFYLAYWTTEPDDVQQNSVTTNLTYYAVLALGSCLLVLVRTLTVSFCGITAATRLFDEMTKSLLRAPMAFFDANPVGRILNRYSDDVSRVDFQLPFAYGSLLAVGFSVGCTLLTACVMARCFGLLVIPILAIYVYVGLFYLQPARELQRLQKVTQSPILAHLSESNDGCAVIRAFDQVPRFCSENGRLIDVNNQTVYVNIMTAQWFAMRMQLMGGVIVVLIAVSLTSMRAVLTPGIVGLAFNYGLAVDQGLEGLIQIWSWLETSMVSPERMQEYIDVTPESDSESDSVSSDWPVAGRVVFENVSFRYKTGDKLVLDNVSFSIAAGEKVSIVGRTGAGKSSLTMALFRIQDVAGGRILIDDVNIATLPLKTLRSRLSIVTQTPVLFKGSLRGYLDPFDEYADEDLWQALKKVELAIKALDAPLEENGENWSVGERQMLCMARALLSEARVVIMDEATAAVDADTDAKLQKVIRTEFKAATVLTIAHRLDTVLDGDRILVLDAGRVVQFDTPTRLIDEGDGPFYHLAKDGGYV
;
A
#
# COMPACT_ATOMS: atom_id res chain seq x y z
N MET A 1 19.72 -20.94 -37.84
CA MET A 1 20.11 -21.97 -36.85
C MET A 1 21.09 -21.45 -35.80
N SER A 2 22.07 -20.60 -36.12
CA SER A 2 22.90 -19.89 -35.11
C SER A 2 22.09 -18.93 -34.20
N LEU A 3 20.97 -18.39 -34.68
CA LEU A 3 20.02 -17.59 -33.90
C LEU A 3 19.15 -18.40 -32.91
N LEU A 4 19.01 -19.72 -33.10
CA LEU A 4 18.29 -20.60 -32.17
C LEU A 4 19.19 -21.14 -31.05
N GLN A 5 20.51 -21.06 -31.22
CA GLN A 5 21.48 -21.36 -30.15
C GLN A 5 21.55 -20.24 -29.10
N ALA A 6 21.25 -18.99 -29.46
CA ALA A 6 21.12 -17.89 -28.51
C ALA A 6 19.91 -18.07 -27.55
N ALA A 7 18.86 -18.77 -27.97
CA ALA A 7 17.71 -19.10 -27.11
C ALA A 7 17.94 -20.34 -26.23
N LYS A 8 19.00 -21.12 -26.49
CA LYS A 8 19.41 -22.29 -25.67
C LYS A 8 20.61 -22.00 -24.76
N GLY A 9 21.25 -20.85 -24.90
CA GLY A 9 22.14 -20.31 -23.90
C GLY A 9 21.31 -19.68 -22.78
N ALA A 10 20.90 -20.47 -21.80
CA ALA A 10 20.76 -19.93 -20.46
C ALA A 10 22.16 -19.48 -20.02
N ALA A 11 22.59 -18.30 -20.48
CA ALA A 11 23.57 -17.53 -19.73
C ALA A 11 22.91 -17.35 -18.36
N ASP A 12 23.55 -17.87 -17.33
CA ASP A 12 23.07 -17.84 -15.95
C ASP A 12 22.44 -16.46 -15.68
N TYR A 13 21.12 -16.43 -15.49
CA TYR A 13 20.40 -15.21 -15.13
C TYR A 13 20.98 -14.76 -13.80
N SER A 14 21.94 -13.84 -13.88
CA SER A 14 22.74 -13.49 -12.72
C SER A 14 21.89 -12.56 -11.87
N THR A 15 21.28 -13.09 -10.83
CA THR A 15 20.59 -12.34 -9.77
C THR A 15 21.52 -11.28 -9.13
N PHE A 16 22.83 -11.42 -9.36
CA PHE A 16 23.89 -10.81 -8.57
C PHE A 16 25.06 -10.22 -9.36
N ALA A 17 24.96 -10.05 -10.69
CA ALA A 17 26.04 -9.40 -11.45
C ALA A 17 26.16 -7.91 -11.12
N ALA A 18 27.40 -7.44 -10.98
CA ALA A 18 27.70 -6.03 -10.79
C ALA A 18 27.21 -5.22 -11.99
N SER A 19 26.66 -4.02 -11.74
CA SER A 19 26.33 -3.06 -12.78
C SER A 19 27.57 -2.76 -13.61
N VAL A 20 27.53 -3.05 -14.91
CA VAL A 20 28.49 -2.47 -15.87
C VAL A 20 28.37 -0.96 -15.74
N GLU A 21 29.49 -0.22 -15.71
CA GLU A 21 29.53 1.25 -15.67
C GLU A 21 28.81 1.84 -16.89
N SER A 22 27.48 1.86 -16.88
CA SER A 22 26.67 2.57 -17.86
C SER A 22 26.62 4.03 -17.44
N THR A 23 27.10 4.92 -18.29
CA THR A 23 26.82 6.34 -18.17
C THR A 23 25.31 6.53 -18.08
N ASN A 24 24.76 6.95 -16.94
CA ASN A 24 23.32 7.16 -16.69
C ASN A 24 22.64 8.19 -17.62
N ALA A 25 23.33 8.68 -18.66
CA ALA A 25 22.78 9.60 -19.64
C ALA A 25 21.72 8.92 -20.51
N ASN A 26 20.61 9.63 -20.76
CA ASN A 26 19.53 9.14 -21.60
C ASN A 26 20.03 8.90 -23.06
N PRO A 27 20.02 7.66 -23.56
CA PRO A 27 20.54 7.33 -24.90
C PRO A 27 19.76 7.99 -26.04
N ARG A 28 18.55 8.51 -25.78
CA ARG A 28 17.78 9.32 -26.73
C ARG A 28 18.54 10.54 -27.25
N LYS A 29 19.37 11.19 -26.40
CA LYS A 29 20.12 12.41 -26.78
C LYS A 29 21.11 12.13 -27.91
N HIS A 30 21.76 10.97 -27.90
CA HIS A 30 22.75 10.56 -28.88
C HIS A 30 22.17 9.71 -30.03
N ALA A 31 20.89 9.34 -29.96
CA ALA A 31 20.23 8.55 -30.99
C ALA A 31 20.03 9.35 -32.29
N SER A 32 20.31 8.71 -33.43
CA SER A 32 20.02 9.24 -34.76
C SER A 32 18.51 9.45 -34.98
N TRP A 33 18.14 10.26 -35.98
CA TRP A 33 16.72 10.47 -36.32
C TRP A 33 15.99 9.16 -36.59
N PHE A 34 16.62 8.23 -37.33
CA PHE A 34 16.04 6.91 -37.61
C PHE A 34 15.87 6.07 -36.35
N ALA A 35 16.87 6.07 -35.45
CA ALA A 35 16.77 5.39 -34.17
C ALA A 35 15.67 5.97 -33.28
N ARG A 36 15.40 7.29 -33.35
CA ARG A 36 14.30 7.95 -32.61
C ARG A 36 12.93 7.61 -33.19
N LEU A 37 12.79 7.58 -34.52
CA LEU A 37 11.55 7.24 -35.22
C LEU A 37 11.11 5.79 -34.93
N PHE A 38 12.07 4.86 -34.86
CA PHE A 38 11.78 3.45 -34.60
C PHE A 38 12.09 3.01 -33.16
N LEU A 39 12.28 3.96 -32.24
CA LEU A 39 12.60 3.73 -30.83
C LEU A 39 13.75 2.74 -30.57
N MET A 40 14.68 2.57 -31.52
CA MET A 40 15.74 1.56 -31.47
C MET A 40 16.71 1.76 -30.31
N TRP A 41 16.79 2.98 -29.79
CA TRP A 41 17.58 3.33 -28.60
C TRP A 41 17.08 2.65 -27.31
N CYS A 42 15.89 2.03 -27.31
CA CYS A 42 15.39 1.22 -26.19
C CYS A 42 15.95 -0.21 -26.18
N ASN A 43 16.51 -0.70 -27.29
CA ASN A 43 17.01 -2.08 -27.41
C ASN A 43 18.03 -2.47 -26.32
N PRO A 44 19.04 -1.62 -25.97
CA PRO A 44 20.02 -1.97 -24.94
C PRO A 44 19.37 -2.22 -23.57
N MET A 45 18.33 -1.45 -23.22
CA MET A 45 17.63 -1.60 -21.94
C MET A 45 16.81 -2.90 -21.89
N LEU A 46 16.14 -3.23 -23.00
CA LEU A 46 15.41 -4.49 -23.11
C LEU A 46 16.37 -5.69 -23.09
N GLN A 47 17.52 -5.58 -23.74
CA GLN A 47 18.55 -6.63 -23.70
C GLN A 47 19.08 -6.80 -22.27
N LEU A 48 19.40 -5.71 -21.58
CA LEU A 48 19.88 -5.73 -20.20
C LEU A 48 18.88 -6.41 -19.25
N GLY A 49 17.58 -6.13 -19.38
CA GLY A 49 16.54 -6.75 -18.56
C GLY A 49 16.29 -8.24 -18.86
N ASN A 50 16.76 -8.75 -20.01
CA ASN A 50 16.77 -10.19 -20.30
C ASN A 50 18.04 -10.88 -19.77
N GLU A 51 19.17 -10.17 -19.74
CA GLU A 51 20.46 -10.68 -19.26
C GLU A 51 20.56 -10.69 -17.73
N LYS A 52 19.99 -9.67 -17.06
CA LYS A 52 20.01 -9.53 -15.60
C LYS A 52 18.71 -8.93 -15.06
N GLN A 53 18.58 -8.99 -13.74
CA GLN A 53 17.53 -8.28 -13.01
C GLN A 53 17.84 -6.77 -13.00
N LEU A 54 16.88 -5.97 -13.45
CA LEU A 54 17.03 -4.52 -13.50
C LEU A 54 17.03 -3.95 -12.08
N SER A 55 18.00 -3.09 -11.79
CA SER A 55 18.05 -2.31 -10.56
C SER A 55 17.78 -0.83 -10.84
N MET A 56 17.68 -0.01 -9.78
CA MET A 56 17.57 1.44 -9.94
C MET A 56 18.80 2.07 -10.59
N ASP A 57 19.97 1.44 -10.46
CA ASP A 57 21.21 1.93 -11.05
C ASP A 57 21.24 1.76 -12.58
N ASP A 58 20.36 0.92 -13.13
CA ASP A 58 20.23 0.69 -14.58
C ASP A 58 19.27 1.69 -15.26
N MET A 59 18.57 2.52 -14.48
CA MET A 59 17.56 3.44 -15.02
C MET A 59 18.21 4.65 -15.70
N TRP A 60 17.62 5.10 -16.81
CA TRP A 60 18.06 6.31 -17.48
C TRP A 60 17.77 7.55 -16.63
N ALA A 61 18.72 8.50 -16.58
CA ALA A 61 18.46 9.82 -16.04
C ALA A 61 17.35 10.52 -16.85
N LEU A 62 16.48 11.25 -16.14
CA LEU A 62 15.46 12.07 -16.76
C LEU A 62 16.11 13.23 -17.53
N ASP A 63 15.52 13.60 -18.66
CA ASP A 63 15.82 14.89 -19.28
C ASP A 63 15.37 16.01 -18.34
N ASP A 64 16.07 17.16 -18.33
CA ASP A 64 15.76 18.29 -17.43
C ASP A 64 14.28 18.68 -17.49
N SER A 65 13.68 18.67 -18.69
CA SER A 65 12.25 18.94 -18.90
C SER A 65 11.27 17.93 -18.27
N ASN A 66 11.73 16.75 -17.87
CA ASN A 66 10.94 15.69 -17.23
C ASN A 66 11.16 15.62 -15.71
N THR A 67 12.06 16.46 -15.16
CA THR A 67 12.29 16.53 -13.71
C THR A 67 11.14 17.22 -12.99
N SER A 68 10.92 16.81 -11.74
CA SER A 68 9.85 17.29 -10.87
C SER A 68 9.96 18.80 -10.61
N ASP A 69 11.17 19.30 -10.35
CA ASP A 69 11.41 20.71 -10.07
C ASP A 69 11.11 21.61 -11.27
N THR A 70 11.61 21.24 -12.46
CA THR A 70 11.34 21.98 -13.70
C THR A 70 9.85 21.98 -14.03
N SER A 71 9.22 20.79 -14.02
CA SER A 71 7.79 20.64 -14.31
C SER A 71 6.93 21.43 -13.33
N CYS A 72 7.30 21.43 -12.05
CA CYS A 72 6.56 22.15 -11.03
C CYS A 72 6.75 23.67 -11.15
N SER A 73 7.96 24.14 -11.44
CA SER A 73 8.23 25.57 -11.64
C SER A 73 7.45 26.12 -12.84
N GLU A 74 7.46 25.40 -13.97
CA GLU A 74 6.74 25.79 -15.19
C GLU A 74 5.23 25.91 -14.94
N LEU A 75 4.62 24.89 -14.32
CA LEU A 75 3.19 24.89 -14.01
C LEU A 75 2.82 25.95 -12.97
N GLU A 76 3.62 26.14 -11.91
CA GLU A 76 3.36 27.14 -10.87
C GLU A 76 3.40 28.57 -11.43
N THR A 77 4.33 28.86 -12.34
CA THR A 77 4.44 30.19 -12.96
C THR A 77 3.17 30.54 -13.76
N HIS A 78 2.64 29.57 -14.52
CA HIS A 78 1.40 29.76 -15.28
C HIS A 78 0.14 29.69 -14.42
N TRP A 79 0.13 28.93 -13.32
CA TRP A 79 -1.00 28.86 -12.40
C TRP A 79 -1.12 30.15 -11.58
N ALA A 80 -0.02 30.67 -11.05
CA ALA A 80 -0.02 31.92 -10.30
C ALA A 80 -0.57 33.11 -11.11
N SER A 81 -0.32 33.13 -12.42
CA SER A 81 -0.82 34.19 -13.32
C SER A 81 -2.27 34.02 -13.78
N SER A 82 -2.82 32.80 -13.75
CA SER A 82 -4.14 32.50 -14.33
C SER A 82 -5.23 32.17 -13.30
N GLY A 83 -4.85 31.80 -12.07
CA GLY A 83 -5.79 31.36 -11.03
C GLY A 83 -6.51 30.03 -11.34
N SER A 84 -6.24 29.40 -12.49
CA SER A 84 -6.91 28.16 -12.93
C SER A 84 -5.89 27.12 -13.38
N LEU A 85 -5.96 25.91 -12.82
CA LEU A 85 -5.08 24.79 -13.17
C LEU A 85 -5.23 24.37 -14.64
N LEU A 86 -6.45 24.42 -15.19
CA LEU A 86 -6.69 24.07 -16.59
C LEU A 86 -6.05 25.07 -17.54
N VAL A 87 -6.14 26.37 -17.24
CA VAL A 87 -5.48 27.42 -18.04
C VAL A 87 -3.96 27.29 -17.93
N ALA A 88 -3.45 26.98 -16.75
CA ALA A 88 -2.03 26.71 -16.55
C ALA A 88 -1.55 25.51 -17.38
N PHE A 89 -2.31 24.42 -17.41
CA PHE A 89 -2.02 23.24 -18.24
C PHE A 89 -1.98 23.60 -19.73
N VAL A 90 -2.99 24.31 -20.24
CA VAL A 90 -3.06 24.71 -21.65
C VAL A 90 -1.88 25.63 -22.02
N ARG A 91 -1.49 26.56 -21.15
CA ARG A 91 -0.32 27.43 -21.41
C ARG A 91 1.01 26.68 -21.36
N SER A 92 1.17 25.73 -20.45
CA SER A 92 2.42 24.99 -20.28
C SER A 92 2.60 23.92 -21.37
N TYR A 93 1.54 23.17 -21.70
CA TYR A 93 1.64 21.97 -22.53
C TYR A 93 0.76 22.00 -23.79
N GLY A 94 -0.12 22.99 -23.94
CA GLY A 94 -1.19 22.97 -24.95
C GLY A 94 -0.69 22.92 -26.40
N GLY A 95 0.42 23.57 -26.74
CA GLY A 95 0.97 23.52 -28.10
C GLY A 95 1.44 22.12 -28.50
N LEU A 96 2.22 21.46 -27.62
CA LEU A 96 2.68 20.09 -27.84
C LEU A 96 1.51 19.11 -27.80
N TYR A 97 0.60 19.28 -26.85
CA TYR A 97 -0.58 18.43 -26.67
C TYR A 97 -1.55 18.53 -27.86
N ALA A 98 -1.76 19.73 -28.43
CA ALA A 98 -2.56 19.89 -29.65
C ALA A 98 -1.94 19.17 -30.86
N GLY A 99 -0.62 19.24 -31.02
CA GLY A 99 0.10 18.48 -32.05
C GLY A 99 -0.09 16.97 -31.93
N VAL A 100 -0.11 16.46 -30.69
CA VAL A 100 -0.41 15.05 -30.41
C VAL A 100 -1.84 14.69 -30.83
N GLY A 101 -2.81 15.57 -30.60
CA GLY A 101 -4.18 15.40 -31.08
C GLY A 101 -4.29 15.22 -32.60
N VAL A 102 -3.51 15.99 -33.37
CA VAL A 102 -3.46 15.88 -34.84
C VAL A 102 -2.84 14.55 -35.29
N LEU A 103 -1.75 14.12 -34.65
CA LEU A 103 -1.12 12.83 -34.94
C LEU A 103 -2.07 11.67 -34.65
N LEU A 104 -2.77 11.72 -33.51
CA LEU A 104 -3.73 10.70 -33.13
C LEU A 104 -4.93 10.66 -34.09
N ALA A 105 -5.50 11.81 -34.45
CA ALA A 105 -6.59 11.88 -35.42
C ALA A 105 -6.18 11.32 -36.79
N SER A 106 -4.94 11.56 -37.21
CA SER A 106 -4.36 11.02 -38.45
C SER A 106 -4.17 9.50 -38.38
N ALA A 107 -3.81 8.95 -37.22
CA ALA A 107 -3.75 7.51 -36.99
C ALA A 107 -5.14 6.85 -37.10
N TYR A 108 -6.18 7.44 -36.48
CA TYR A 108 -7.56 6.98 -36.64
C TYR A 108 -8.08 7.12 -38.08
N GLY A 109 -7.63 8.15 -38.81
CA GLY A 109 -7.88 8.28 -40.25
C GLY A 109 -7.31 7.11 -41.06
N CYS A 110 -6.14 6.59 -40.69
CA CYS A 110 -5.57 5.40 -41.34
C CYS A 110 -6.40 4.13 -41.07
N ASP A 111 -7.04 4.02 -39.91
CA ASP A 111 -7.94 2.89 -39.63
C ASP A 111 -9.20 2.91 -40.50
N LEU A 112 -9.76 4.09 -40.76
CA LEU A 112 -10.92 4.27 -41.66
C LEU A 112 -10.58 3.91 -43.12
N LEU A 113 -9.33 4.06 -43.55
CA LEU A 113 -8.89 3.64 -44.89
C LEU A 113 -8.95 2.12 -45.08
N GLY A 114 -8.81 1.32 -44.02
CA GLY A 114 -8.78 -0.14 -44.10
C GLY A 114 -10.02 -0.76 -44.76
N PRO A 115 -11.23 -0.54 -44.21
CA PRO A 115 -12.48 -1.04 -44.80
C PRO A 115 -12.73 -0.50 -46.22
N TRP A 116 -12.33 0.74 -46.50
CA TRP A 116 -12.51 1.32 -47.83
C TRP A 116 -11.61 0.64 -48.88
N ILE A 117 -10.34 0.40 -48.55
CA ILE A 117 -9.42 -0.36 -49.42
C ILE A 117 -9.90 -1.80 -49.59
N LEU A 118 -10.44 -2.42 -48.53
CA LEU A 118 -11.04 -3.76 -48.62
C LEU A 118 -12.15 -3.82 -49.67
N ASN A 119 -13.06 -2.83 -49.70
CA ASN A 119 -14.12 -2.76 -50.69
C ASN A 119 -13.56 -2.76 -52.13
N GLN A 120 -12.58 -1.88 -52.40
CA GLN A 120 -11.96 -1.76 -53.71
C GLN A 120 -11.22 -3.02 -54.14
N VAL A 121 -10.45 -3.63 -53.23
CA VAL A 121 -9.71 -4.87 -53.50
C VAL A 121 -10.66 -6.01 -53.84
N VAL A 122 -11.74 -6.20 -53.05
CA VAL A 122 -12.70 -7.29 -53.29
C VAL A 122 -13.50 -7.06 -54.58
N ALA A 123 -13.87 -5.81 -54.87
CA ALA A 123 -14.55 -5.47 -56.12
C ALA A 123 -13.68 -5.76 -57.36
N LEU A 124 -12.40 -5.35 -57.34
CA LEU A 124 -11.45 -5.59 -58.44
C LEU A 124 -11.05 -7.07 -58.57
N VAL A 125 -11.04 -7.83 -57.48
CA VAL A 125 -10.85 -9.30 -57.54
C VAL A 125 -12.06 -10.00 -58.15
N SER A 126 -13.25 -9.42 -58.01
CA SER A 126 -14.49 -9.96 -58.60
C SER A 126 -14.62 -9.69 -60.09
N ASP A 127 -13.87 -8.71 -60.63
CA ASP A 127 -13.87 -8.38 -62.06
C ASP A 127 -12.78 -9.18 -62.81
N PRO A 128 -13.17 -10.13 -63.70
CA PRO A 128 -12.21 -10.93 -64.47
C PRO A 128 -11.31 -10.11 -65.41
N SER A 129 -11.75 -8.90 -65.78
CA SER A 129 -11.05 -8.01 -66.70
C SER A 129 -10.04 -7.08 -66.01
N ALA A 130 -10.05 -7.03 -64.67
CA ALA A 130 -9.20 -6.15 -63.89
C ALA A 130 -7.71 -6.54 -63.95
N ARG A 131 -6.85 -5.54 -64.18
CA ARG A 131 -5.40 -5.71 -64.20
C ARG A 131 -4.89 -5.99 -62.79
N VAL A 132 -4.02 -6.99 -62.67
CA VAL A 132 -3.41 -7.36 -61.37
C VAL A 132 -2.62 -6.20 -60.77
N GLN A 133 -2.05 -5.32 -61.62
CA GLN A 133 -1.30 -4.13 -61.19
C GLN A 133 -2.16 -3.16 -60.35
N ASP A 134 -3.44 -3.00 -60.69
CA ASP A 134 -4.35 -2.10 -59.97
C ASP A 134 -4.64 -2.65 -58.56
N ILE A 135 -4.78 -3.97 -58.43
CA ILE A 135 -4.98 -4.64 -57.13
C ILE A 135 -3.73 -4.49 -56.25
N TYR A 136 -2.54 -4.71 -56.82
CA TYR A 136 -1.28 -4.50 -56.08
C TYR A 136 -1.08 -3.04 -55.65
N GLY A 137 -1.56 -2.07 -56.43
CA GLY A 137 -1.57 -0.65 -56.04
C GLY A 137 -2.36 -0.39 -54.76
N TRP A 138 -3.58 -0.94 -54.66
CA TRP A 138 -4.41 -0.84 -53.45
C TRP A 138 -3.81 -1.57 -52.25
N LEU A 139 -3.19 -2.74 -52.46
CA LEU A 139 -2.48 -3.48 -51.40
C LEU A 139 -1.23 -2.74 -50.90
N ALA A 140 -0.50 -2.08 -51.79
CA ALA A 140 0.63 -1.23 -51.41
C ALA A 140 0.17 -0.02 -50.58
N LEU A 141 -0.95 0.60 -50.95
CA LEU A 141 -1.55 1.68 -50.17
C LEU A 141 -1.98 1.21 -48.77
N LEU A 142 -2.57 0.01 -48.66
CA LEU A 142 -2.89 -0.60 -47.37
C LEU A 142 -1.64 -0.78 -46.50
N PHE A 143 -0.55 -1.30 -47.06
CA PHE A 143 0.70 -1.48 -46.32
C PHE A 143 1.26 -0.15 -45.80
N VAL A 144 1.33 0.87 -46.67
CA VAL A 144 1.79 2.21 -46.30
C VAL A 144 0.90 2.81 -45.21
N SER A 145 -0.42 2.66 -45.32
CA SER A 145 -1.37 3.11 -44.31
C SER A 145 -1.14 2.42 -42.95
N ARG A 146 -0.85 1.11 -42.94
CA ARG A 146 -0.56 0.35 -41.70
C ARG A 146 0.76 0.75 -41.06
N VAL A 147 1.82 0.95 -41.86
CA VAL A 147 3.12 1.44 -41.36
C VAL A 147 2.99 2.86 -40.80
N LEU A 148 2.28 3.74 -41.51
CA LEU A 148 2.04 5.11 -41.06
C LEU A 148 1.24 5.13 -39.77
N LYS A 149 0.16 4.33 -39.66
CA LYS A 149 -0.61 4.15 -38.43
C LYS A 149 0.29 3.74 -37.27
N ALA A 150 1.12 2.70 -37.46
CA ALA A 150 1.97 2.18 -36.39
C ALA A 150 2.96 3.24 -35.85
N LEU A 151 3.52 4.05 -36.73
CA LEU A 151 4.40 5.17 -36.36
C LEU A 151 3.64 6.29 -35.65
N LEU A 152 2.52 6.75 -36.24
CA LEU A 152 1.72 7.86 -35.67
C LEU A 152 1.16 7.50 -34.30
N PHE A 153 0.60 6.30 -34.16
CA PHE A 153 -0.02 5.85 -32.92
C PHE A 153 0.99 5.73 -31.79
N ALA A 154 2.12 5.05 -32.02
CA ALA A 154 3.17 4.87 -31.01
C ALA A 154 3.76 6.22 -30.56
N HIS A 155 4.01 7.15 -31.50
CA HIS A 155 4.53 8.47 -31.16
C HIS A 155 3.51 9.36 -30.44
N ALA A 156 2.25 9.36 -30.89
CA ALA A 156 1.19 10.13 -30.24
C ALA A 156 1.02 9.69 -28.79
N TYR A 157 0.85 8.39 -28.56
CA TYR A 157 0.62 7.85 -27.21
C TYR A 157 1.82 8.06 -26.28
N LYS A 158 3.05 7.87 -26.80
CA LYS A 158 4.29 8.19 -26.07
C LYS A 158 4.31 9.64 -25.59
N GLU A 159 4.05 10.61 -26.46
CA GLU A 159 4.08 12.03 -26.09
C GLU A 159 2.93 12.39 -25.12
N THR A 160 1.72 11.84 -25.31
CA THR A 160 0.61 11.97 -24.34
C THR A 160 1.04 11.51 -22.95
N GLN A 161 1.66 10.34 -22.85
CA GLN A 161 2.08 9.78 -21.56
C GLN A 161 3.19 10.58 -20.89
N VAL A 162 4.13 11.14 -21.64
CA VAL A 162 5.19 12.01 -21.11
C VAL A 162 4.63 13.34 -20.60
N VAL A 163 3.69 13.97 -21.31
CA VAL A 163 3.02 15.19 -20.83
C VAL A 163 2.26 14.92 -19.53
N ALA A 164 1.55 13.79 -19.46
CA ALA A 164 0.82 13.39 -18.26
C ALA A 164 1.76 13.12 -17.07
N LEU A 165 2.95 12.53 -17.31
CA LEU A 165 3.99 12.35 -16.30
C LEU A 165 4.45 13.71 -15.71
N ARG A 166 4.76 14.69 -16.56
CA ARG A 166 5.18 16.04 -16.13
C ARG A 166 4.09 16.74 -15.31
N PHE A 167 2.85 16.69 -15.81
CA PHE A 167 1.71 17.31 -15.14
C PHE A 167 1.47 16.71 -13.75
N THR A 168 1.48 15.38 -13.63
CA THR A 168 1.25 14.73 -12.34
C THR A 168 2.39 14.94 -11.35
N ALA A 169 3.64 14.98 -11.80
CA ALA A 169 4.79 15.33 -10.96
C ALA A 169 4.65 16.75 -10.37
N ALA A 170 4.25 17.72 -11.20
CA ALA A 170 4.02 19.10 -10.79
C ALA A 170 2.88 19.23 -9.77
N VAL A 171 1.73 18.57 -10.02
CA VAL A 171 0.59 18.58 -9.08
C VAL A 171 0.97 17.95 -7.74
N LYS A 172 1.68 16.82 -7.75
CA LYS A 172 2.18 16.15 -6.53
C LYS A 172 3.16 17.03 -5.73
N GLY A 173 4.11 17.67 -6.42
CA GLY A 173 5.04 18.61 -5.80
C GLY A 173 4.32 19.79 -5.14
N ARG A 174 3.33 20.37 -5.83
CA ARG A 174 2.51 21.47 -5.28
C ARG A 174 1.69 21.06 -4.06
N LEU A 175 1.03 19.90 -4.12
CA LEU A 175 0.24 19.36 -3.00
C LEU A 175 1.10 19.15 -1.76
N PHE A 176 2.32 18.62 -1.92
CA PHE A 176 3.28 18.45 -0.83
C PHE A 176 3.72 19.80 -0.24
N ARG A 177 4.07 20.77 -1.08
CA ARG A 177 4.43 22.12 -0.58
C ARG A 177 3.27 22.79 0.16
N LYS A 178 2.04 22.61 -0.33
CA LYS A 178 0.83 23.13 0.32
C LYS A 178 0.62 22.49 1.69
N SER A 179 0.72 21.17 1.82
CA SER A 179 0.54 20.49 3.12
C SER A 179 1.48 21.00 4.20
N MET A 180 2.73 21.29 3.81
CA MET A 180 3.74 21.86 4.70
C MET A 180 3.48 23.31 5.11
N ARG A 181 2.52 24.01 4.47
CA ARG A 181 2.12 25.41 4.80
C ARG A 181 0.73 25.56 5.42
N LEU A 182 -0.10 24.51 5.41
CA LEU A 182 -1.45 24.57 5.96
C LEU A 182 -1.50 24.96 7.45
N SER A 183 -2.55 25.66 7.85
CA SER A 183 -2.84 25.88 9.27
C SER A 183 -3.09 24.55 9.99
N ALA A 184 -2.90 24.52 11.32
CA ALA A 184 -3.16 23.32 12.12
C ALA A 184 -4.62 22.87 12.04
N THR A 185 -5.57 23.80 11.96
CA THR A 185 -7.01 23.49 11.90
C THR A 185 -7.44 22.93 10.56
N SER A 186 -6.92 23.46 9.44
CA SER A 186 -7.14 22.88 8.11
C SER A 186 -6.58 21.47 8.01
N ARG A 187 -5.40 21.24 8.61
CA ARG A 187 -4.74 19.93 8.63
C ARG A 187 -5.49 18.92 9.50
N ALA A 188 -6.04 19.31 10.65
CA ALA A 188 -6.86 18.43 11.48
C ALA A 188 -8.15 18.00 10.77
N LYS A 189 -8.79 18.91 10.01
CA LYS A 189 -10.05 18.63 9.29
C LYS A 189 -9.87 17.75 8.05
N LYS A 190 -8.71 17.76 7.39
CA LYS A 190 -8.47 17.06 6.10
C LYS A 190 -7.16 16.26 6.03
N GLY A 191 -6.60 15.86 7.16
CA GLY A 191 -5.30 15.16 7.22
C GLY A 191 -5.28 13.82 6.48
N THR A 192 -6.40 13.07 6.48
CA THR A 192 -6.56 11.81 5.75
C THR A 192 -6.79 11.99 4.25
N ASP A 193 -7.22 13.19 3.82
CA ASP A 193 -7.55 13.46 2.41
C ASP A 193 -6.29 13.58 1.54
N ILE A 194 -5.14 14.02 2.08
CA ILE A 194 -3.95 14.25 1.25
C ILE A 194 -3.40 12.97 0.61
N THR A 195 -3.41 11.85 1.32
CA THR A 195 -2.95 10.56 0.77
C THR A 195 -3.86 10.11 -0.37
N ASN A 196 -5.18 10.31 -0.24
CA ASN A 196 -6.15 10.04 -1.29
C ASN A 196 -5.99 10.99 -2.48
N LEU A 197 -5.72 12.28 -2.22
CA LEU A 197 -5.42 13.27 -3.26
C LEU A 197 -4.19 12.87 -4.07
N TYR A 198 -3.12 12.45 -3.38
CA TYR A 198 -1.84 12.10 -3.99
C TYR A 198 -1.89 10.79 -4.81
N THR A 199 -2.76 9.85 -4.42
CA THR A 199 -2.91 8.54 -5.06
C THR A 199 -4.07 8.51 -6.06
N THR A 200 -5.31 8.58 -5.57
CA THR A 200 -6.53 8.37 -6.34
C THR A 200 -6.84 9.58 -7.22
N ASP A 201 -6.81 10.80 -6.68
CA ASP A 201 -7.21 11.98 -7.45
C ASP A 201 -6.21 12.35 -8.53
N VAL A 202 -4.91 12.36 -8.21
CA VAL A 202 -3.87 12.54 -9.23
C VAL A 202 -3.89 11.40 -10.25
N GLY A 203 -4.22 10.16 -9.83
CA GLY A 203 -4.44 9.04 -10.73
C GLY A 203 -5.59 9.26 -11.71
N ASN A 204 -6.74 9.78 -11.24
CA ASN A 204 -7.87 10.10 -12.10
C ASN A 204 -7.52 11.21 -13.12
N LEU A 205 -6.76 12.22 -12.70
CA LEU A 205 -6.24 13.26 -13.61
C LEU A 205 -5.30 12.68 -14.67
N LEU A 206 -4.42 11.74 -14.28
CA LEU A 206 -3.54 11.03 -15.21
C LEU A 206 -4.36 10.28 -16.28
N MET A 207 -5.39 9.54 -15.85
CA MET A 207 -6.26 8.79 -16.75
C MET A 207 -7.05 9.72 -17.69
N ALA A 208 -7.56 10.84 -17.20
CA ALA A 208 -8.22 11.83 -18.04
C ALA A 208 -7.27 12.41 -19.11
N ALA A 209 -6.01 12.67 -18.76
CA ALA A 209 -4.99 13.11 -19.72
C ALA A 209 -4.74 12.08 -20.85
N TYR A 210 -5.08 10.80 -20.68
CA TYR A 210 -5.01 9.81 -21.77
C TYR A 210 -6.24 9.87 -22.68
N TYR A 211 -7.39 10.30 -22.17
CA TYR A 211 -8.67 10.24 -22.89
C TYR A 211 -9.12 11.55 -23.55
N VAL A 212 -8.51 12.70 -23.23
CA VAL A 212 -8.98 14.02 -23.74
C VAL A 212 -9.13 14.05 -25.26
N HIS A 213 -8.16 13.49 -26.01
CA HIS A 213 -8.25 13.51 -27.47
C HIS A 213 -9.25 12.49 -28.02
N GLU A 214 -9.43 11.35 -27.36
CA GLU A 214 -10.42 10.36 -27.75
C GLU A 214 -11.86 10.89 -27.61
N MET A 215 -12.10 11.81 -26.68
CA MET A 215 -13.42 12.42 -26.46
C MET A 215 -14.00 13.10 -27.70
N TRP A 216 -13.17 13.72 -28.55
CA TRP A 216 -13.63 14.36 -29.79
C TRP A 216 -13.32 13.52 -31.04
N ILE A 217 -12.28 12.69 -31.02
CA ILE A 217 -11.94 11.83 -32.16
C ILE A 217 -12.95 10.69 -32.31
N LEU A 218 -13.35 10.02 -31.22
CA LEU A 218 -14.22 8.84 -31.31
C LEU A 218 -15.61 9.16 -31.90
N PRO A 219 -16.31 10.26 -31.51
CA PRO A 219 -17.55 10.66 -32.17
C PRO A 219 -17.37 10.92 -33.66
N LEU A 220 -16.26 11.56 -34.06
CA LEU A 220 -15.95 11.82 -35.46
C LEU A 220 -15.74 10.51 -36.24
N VAL A 221 -15.00 9.55 -35.66
CA VAL A 221 -14.82 8.21 -36.24
C VAL A 221 -16.15 7.48 -36.39
N ILE A 222 -17.05 7.57 -35.41
CA ILE A 222 -18.40 6.98 -35.49
C ILE A 222 -19.20 7.61 -36.63
N CYS A 223 -19.24 8.94 -36.72
CA CYS A 223 -19.96 9.65 -37.79
C CYS A 223 -19.43 9.31 -39.19
N LEU A 224 -18.11 9.25 -39.35
CA LEU A 224 -17.47 8.89 -40.62
C LEU A 224 -17.71 7.42 -40.98
N SER A 225 -17.63 6.51 -40.01
CA SER A 225 -17.90 5.09 -40.21
C SER A 225 -19.36 4.83 -40.59
N LEU A 226 -20.30 5.55 -39.96
CA LEU A 226 -21.72 5.53 -40.30
C LEU A 226 -21.99 6.04 -41.72
N SER A 227 -21.34 7.14 -42.10
CA SER A 227 -21.44 7.68 -43.46
C SER A 227 -20.92 6.67 -44.50
N MET A 228 -19.76 6.07 -44.25
CA MET A 228 -19.22 4.99 -45.09
C MET A 228 -20.16 3.78 -45.15
N LEU A 229 -20.74 3.38 -44.03
CA LEU A 229 -21.67 2.25 -43.97
C LEU A 229 -22.95 2.54 -44.78
N PHE A 230 -23.48 3.77 -44.69
CA PHE A 230 -24.63 4.21 -45.48
C PHE A 230 -24.33 4.19 -46.98
N HIS A 231 -23.11 4.55 -47.40
CA HIS A 231 -22.69 4.42 -48.79
C HIS A 231 -22.57 2.96 -49.27
N VAL A 232 -22.30 2.00 -48.38
CA VAL A 232 -22.13 0.58 -48.74
C VAL A 232 -23.46 -0.19 -48.76
N VAL A 233 -24.35 0.08 -47.81
CA VAL A 233 -25.57 -0.74 -47.58
C VAL A 233 -26.87 0.09 -47.60
N GLY A 234 -26.79 1.38 -47.95
CA GLY A 234 -27.94 2.28 -48.06
C GLY A 234 -28.75 2.40 -46.75
N TYR A 235 -30.08 2.48 -46.89
CA TYR A 235 -31.00 2.63 -45.75
C TYR A 235 -31.00 1.45 -44.77
N ALA A 236 -30.52 0.26 -45.17
CA ALA A 236 -30.38 -0.87 -44.26
C ALA A 236 -29.33 -0.65 -43.15
N ALA A 237 -28.44 0.34 -43.31
CA ALA A 237 -27.56 0.79 -42.24
C ALA A 237 -28.34 1.24 -41.00
N LEU A 238 -29.53 1.85 -41.17
CA LEU A 238 -30.36 2.33 -40.06
C LEU A 238 -30.80 1.18 -39.15
N ALA A 239 -31.12 0.01 -39.71
CA ALA A 239 -31.50 -1.17 -38.92
C ALA A 239 -30.35 -1.63 -38.01
N GLY A 240 -29.11 -1.62 -38.53
CA GLY A 240 -27.93 -1.93 -37.76
C GLY A 240 -27.69 -0.93 -36.63
N VAL A 241 -27.84 0.36 -36.93
CA VAL A 241 -27.73 1.44 -35.93
C VAL A 241 -28.81 1.31 -34.84
N SER A 242 -30.06 0.99 -35.20
CA SER A 242 -31.13 0.77 -34.22
C SER A 242 -30.80 -0.38 -33.26
N VAL A 243 -30.22 -1.48 -33.76
CA VAL A 243 -29.77 -2.59 -32.91
C VAL A 243 -28.61 -2.17 -32.02
N ILE A 244 -27.63 -1.41 -32.54
CA ILE A 244 -26.53 -0.86 -31.74
C ILE A 244 -27.08 -0.03 -30.57
N VAL A 245 -28.02 0.89 -30.84
CA VAL A 245 -28.62 1.74 -29.80
C VAL A 245 -29.36 0.89 -28.77
N LEU A 246 -30.12 -0.12 -29.21
CA LEU A 246 -30.83 -1.04 -28.31
C LEU A 246 -29.85 -1.80 -27.39
N VAL A 247 -28.77 -2.34 -27.96
CA VAL A 247 -27.73 -3.04 -27.19
C VAL A 247 -27.08 -2.12 -26.17
N LEU A 248 -26.79 -0.87 -26.53
CA LEU A 248 -26.24 0.12 -25.60
C LEU A 248 -27.21 0.42 -24.45
N CYS A 249 -28.52 0.54 -24.73
CA CYS A 249 -29.54 0.70 -23.69
C CYS A 249 -29.59 -0.51 -22.75
N VAL A 250 -29.58 -1.73 -23.29
CA VAL A 250 -29.57 -2.97 -22.49
C VAL A 250 -28.30 -3.05 -21.64
N ASN A 251 -27.13 -2.76 -22.21
CA ASN A 251 -25.86 -2.73 -21.49
C ASN A 251 -25.89 -1.72 -20.34
N GLN A 252 -26.54 -0.56 -20.53
CA GLN A 252 -26.69 0.43 -19.47
C GLN A 252 -27.57 -0.09 -18.32
N LEU A 253 -28.64 -0.83 -18.61
CA LEU A 253 -29.49 -1.46 -17.58
C LEU A 253 -28.70 -2.52 -16.80
N ILE A 254 -27.97 -3.39 -17.51
CA ILE A 254 -27.11 -4.41 -16.90
C ILE A 254 -26.03 -3.74 -16.04
N ALA A 255 -25.40 -2.67 -16.51
CA ALA A 255 -24.37 -1.93 -15.78
C ALA A 255 -24.90 -1.33 -14.46
N ARG A 256 -26.15 -0.83 -14.42
CA ARG A 256 -26.77 -0.35 -13.18
C ARG A 256 -26.96 -1.47 -12.15
N VAL A 257 -27.43 -2.64 -12.60
CA VAL A 257 -27.58 -3.81 -11.71
C VAL A 257 -26.21 -4.27 -11.21
N LEU A 258 -25.20 -4.30 -12.09
CA LEU A 258 -23.83 -4.65 -11.73
C LEU A 258 -23.24 -3.67 -10.69
N ALA A 259 -23.49 -2.37 -10.84
CA ALA A 259 -23.04 -1.35 -9.89
C ALA A 259 -23.70 -1.51 -8.51
N SER A 260 -25.02 -1.72 -8.47
CA SER A 260 -25.75 -1.94 -7.21
C SER A 260 -25.33 -3.24 -6.50
N ALA A 261 -25.08 -4.32 -7.27
CA ALA A 261 -24.54 -5.56 -6.73
C ALA A 261 -23.12 -5.37 -6.16
N PHE A 262 -22.28 -4.60 -6.84
CA PHE A 262 -20.93 -4.27 -6.38
C PHE A 262 -20.94 -3.44 -5.09
N GLU A 263 -21.83 -2.45 -4.99
CA GLU A 263 -21.99 -1.63 -3.78
C GLU A 263 -22.41 -2.47 -2.56
N SER A 264 -23.42 -3.33 -2.73
CA SER A 264 -23.87 -4.25 -1.67
C SER A 264 -22.76 -5.23 -1.26
N LEU A 265 -21.96 -5.68 -2.23
CA LEU A 265 -20.84 -6.58 -2.01
C LEU A 265 -19.71 -5.91 -1.21
N MET A 266 -19.38 -4.65 -1.50
CA MET A 266 -18.37 -3.91 -0.75
C MET A 266 -18.76 -3.77 0.73
N ALA A 267 -20.05 -3.56 1.04
CA ALA A 267 -20.51 -3.50 2.43
C ALA A 267 -20.25 -4.80 3.22
N ILE A 268 -20.54 -5.97 2.63
CA ILE A 268 -20.26 -7.28 3.27
C ILE A 268 -18.75 -7.57 3.33
N LYS A 269 -18.01 -7.16 2.30
CA LYS A 269 -16.55 -7.27 2.28
C LYS A 269 -15.92 -6.46 3.41
N ASP A 270 -16.42 -5.27 3.71
CA ASP A 270 -15.97 -4.45 4.85
C ASP A 270 -16.30 -5.13 6.19
N GLU A 271 -17.48 -5.75 6.32
CA GLU A 271 -17.84 -6.57 7.50
C GLU A 271 -16.86 -7.74 7.68
N ARG A 272 -16.52 -8.46 6.60
CA ARG A 272 -15.52 -9.54 6.63
C ARG A 272 -14.14 -8.99 7.03
N MET A 273 -13.73 -7.85 6.47
CA MET A 273 -12.42 -7.29 6.75
C MET A 273 -12.27 -6.90 8.23
N LYS A 274 -13.33 -6.32 8.82
CA LYS A 274 -13.37 -6.03 10.26
C LYS A 274 -13.22 -7.31 11.09
N ALA A 275 -13.97 -8.36 10.76
CA ALA A 275 -13.84 -9.64 11.47
C ALA A 275 -12.44 -10.28 11.34
N VAL A 276 -11.81 -10.17 10.16
CA VAL A 276 -10.43 -10.63 9.94
C VAL A 276 -9.42 -9.76 10.73
N GLN A 277 -9.63 -8.44 10.80
CA GLN A 277 -8.80 -7.52 11.59
C GLN A 277 -8.94 -7.78 13.09
N GLU A 278 -10.15 -8.03 13.59
CA GLU A 278 -10.40 -8.47 14.97
C GLU A 278 -9.62 -9.76 15.28
N LEU A 279 -9.76 -10.78 14.42
CA LEU A 279 -9.10 -12.08 14.59
C LEU A 279 -7.56 -11.95 14.64
N PHE A 280 -6.96 -11.39 13.59
CA PHE A 280 -5.50 -11.37 13.47
C PHE A 280 -4.85 -10.24 14.26
N GLY A 281 -5.58 -9.16 14.56
CA GLY A 281 -5.12 -8.07 15.43
C GLY A 281 -4.87 -8.52 16.87
N ALA A 282 -5.59 -9.53 17.36
CA ALA A 282 -5.39 -10.12 18.69
C ALA A 282 -5.18 -11.64 18.64
N ILE A 283 -4.48 -12.14 17.60
CA ILE A 283 -4.29 -13.58 17.38
C ILE A 283 -3.72 -14.32 18.60
N GLN A 284 -2.84 -13.66 19.37
CA GLN A 284 -2.29 -14.20 20.61
C GLN A 284 -3.39 -14.51 21.63
N ILE A 285 -4.32 -13.58 21.85
CA ILE A 285 -5.45 -13.79 22.77
C ILE A 285 -6.40 -14.84 22.22
N VAL A 286 -6.68 -14.83 20.92
CA VAL A 286 -7.54 -15.82 20.27
C VAL A 286 -6.98 -17.24 20.49
N LYS A 287 -5.67 -17.44 20.31
CA LYS A 287 -4.99 -18.71 20.55
C LYS A 287 -5.00 -19.11 22.03
N LEU A 288 -4.67 -18.18 22.93
CA LEU A 288 -4.64 -18.43 24.37
C LEU A 288 -6.00 -18.90 24.92
N ASN A 289 -7.11 -18.45 24.33
CA ASN A 289 -8.47 -18.82 24.75
C ASN A 289 -9.12 -19.92 23.86
N ALA A 290 -8.38 -20.51 22.92
CA ALA A 290 -8.89 -21.51 21.97
C ALA A 290 -10.11 -21.07 21.13
N TRP A 291 -10.14 -19.80 20.71
CA TRP A 291 -11.27 -19.19 19.98
C TRP A 291 -11.21 -19.38 18.46
N GLU A 292 -10.17 -20.02 17.91
CA GLU A 292 -9.95 -20.20 16.48
C GLU A 292 -11.15 -20.84 15.75
N PRO A 293 -11.77 -21.93 16.26
CA PRO A 293 -12.90 -22.56 15.58
C PRO A 293 -14.13 -21.65 15.49
N LYS A 294 -14.34 -20.81 16.52
CA LYS A 294 -15.50 -19.91 16.59
C LYS A 294 -15.33 -18.75 15.60
N PHE A 295 -14.13 -18.16 15.54
CA PHE A 295 -13.80 -17.16 14.51
C PHE A 295 -13.87 -17.74 13.09
N LEU A 296 -13.45 -18.99 12.89
CA LEU A 296 -13.58 -19.66 11.60
C LEU A 296 -15.06 -19.76 11.17
N ALA A 297 -15.96 -20.14 12.08
CA ALA A 297 -17.39 -20.19 11.82
C ALA A 297 -17.96 -18.79 11.48
N LYS A 298 -17.60 -17.76 12.26
CA LYS A 298 -17.99 -16.35 12.02
C LYS A 298 -17.56 -15.88 10.62
N ILE A 299 -16.29 -16.09 10.26
CA ILE A 299 -15.73 -15.64 8.97
C ILE A 299 -16.34 -16.42 7.79
N THR A 300 -16.49 -17.74 7.91
CA THR A 300 -17.09 -18.56 6.84
C THR A 300 -18.56 -18.22 6.61
N ALA A 301 -19.33 -17.88 7.65
CA ALA A 301 -20.70 -17.40 7.52
C ALA A 301 -20.79 -16.06 6.78
N ILE A 302 -19.89 -15.11 7.08
CA ILE A 302 -19.79 -13.85 6.34
C ILE A 302 -19.38 -14.12 4.88
N ARG A 303 -18.37 -14.97 4.66
CA ARG A 303 -17.90 -15.34 3.31
C ARG A 303 -18.99 -16.01 2.48
N ALA A 304 -19.84 -16.83 3.06
CA ALA A 304 -20.99 -17.43 2.36
C ALA A 304 -22.04 -16.40 1.91
N ARG A 305 -22.23 -15.30 2.68
CA ARG A 305 -23.04 -14.15 2.25
C ARG A 305 -22.34 -13.37 1.13
N GLU A 306 -21.04 -13.11 1.28
CA GLU A 306 -20.21 -12.43 0.27
C GLU A 306 -20.25 -13.17 -1.08
N LEU A 307 -20.01 -14.49 -1.09
CA LEU A 307 -19.98 -15.32 -2.29
C LEU A 307 -21.32 -15.36 -3.04
N ARG A 308 -22.46 -15.18 -2.36
CA ARG A 308 -23.77 -15.02 -3.03
C ARG A 308 -23.83 -13.76 -3.86
N LEU A 309 -23.30 -12.64 -3.36
CA LEU A 309 -23.22 -11.39 -4.11
C LEU A 309 -22.15 -11.45 -5.20
N VAL A 310 -21.00 -12.09 -4.95
CA VAL A 310 -19.98 -12.36 -5.97
C VAL A 310 -20.58 -13.17 -7.13
N ARG A 311 -21.40 -14.19 -6.82
CA ARG A 311 -22.12 -14.98 -7.84
C ARG A 311 -23.03 -14.11 -8.69
N THR A 312 -23.85 -13.25 -8.06
CA THR A 312 -24.70 -12.29 -8.79
C THR A 312 -23.86 -11.38 -9.68
N TYR A 313 -22.77 -10.81 -9.15
CA TYR A 313 -21.86 -9.93 -9.90
C TYR A 313 -21.25 -10.65 -11.13
N LEU A 314 -20.71 -11.86 -10.96
CA LEU A 314 -20.07 -12.61 -12.04
C LEU A 314 -21.08 -13.13 -13.09
N TYR A 315 -22.31 -13.48 -12.71
CA TYR A 315 -23.34 -13.92 -13.65
C TYR A 315 -23.96 -12.75 -14.43
N VAL A 316 -24.21 -11.61 -13.77
CA VAL A 316 -24.62 -10.37 -14.45
C VAL A 316 -23.48 -9.87 -15.36
N GLY A 317 -22.22 -10.00 -14.92
CA GLY A 317 -21.04 -9.76 -15.75
C GLY A 317 -20.98 -10.67 -16.97
N ALA A 318 -21.28 -11.97 -16.83
CA ALA A 318 -21.36 -12.91 -17.96
C ALA A 318 -22.46 -12.52 -18.97
N LEU A 319 -23.61 -12.00 -18.49
CA LEU A 319 -24.67 -11.47 -19.35
C LEU A 319 -24.23 -10.21 -20.10
N ASN A 320 -23.47 -9.31 -19.45
CA ASN A 320 -22.88 -8.14 -20.09
C ASN A 320 -21.91 -8.57 -21.22
N ILE A 321 -21.05 -9.57 -20.96
CA ILE A 321 -20.14 -10.11 -21.97
C ILE A 321 -20.93 -10.72 -23.14
N PHE A 322 -21.99 -11.48 -22.86
CA PHE A 322 -22.86 -12.02 -23.90
C PHE A 322 -23.49 -10.91 -24.77
N ALA A 323 -24.03 -9.86 -24.14
CA ALA A 323 -24.63 -8.74 -24.86
C ALA A 323 -23.62 -8.01 -25.75
N LEU A 324 -22.40 -7.80 -25.25
CA LEU A 324 -21.36 -7.11 -25.98
C LEU A 324 -20.79 -7.94 -27.15
N TRP A 325 -20.54 -9.23 -26.94
CA TRP A 325 -20.01 -10.12 -27.99
C TRP A 325 -21.08 -10.55 -29.00
N GLY A 326 -22.37 -10.57 -28.61
CA GLY A 326 -23.50 -10.81 -29.50
C GLY A 326 -23.82 -9.61 -30.40
N ALA A 327 -23.51 -8.39 -29.96
CA ALA A 327 -23.81 -7.16 -30.69
C ALA A 327 -23.39 -7.18 -32.18
N PRO A 328 -22.13 -7.51 -32.57
CA PRO A 328 -21.75 -7.61 -33.98
C PRO A 328 -22.65 -8.50 -34.82
N VAL A 329 -23.03 -9.65 -34.26
CA VAL A 329 -23.84 -10.66 -34.94
C VAL A 329 -25.28 -10.18 -35.11
N TRP A 330 -25.85 -9.58 -34.06
CA TRP A 330 -27.22 -9.04 -34.12
C TRP A 330 -27.32 -7.88 -35.12
N VAL A 331 -26.32 -7.00 -35.13
CA VAL A 331 -26.25 -5.86 -36.04
C VAL A 331 -26.11 -6.32 -37.49
N SER A 332 -25.17 -7.23 -37.78
CA SER A 332 -24.98 -7.73 -39.15
C SER A 332 -26.20 -8.50 -39.64
N THR A 333 -26.82 -9.33 -38.80
CA THR A 333 -28.03 -10.09 -39.15
C THR A 333 -29.20 -9.17 -39.45
N ALA A 334 -29.45 -8.15 -38.62
CA ALA A 334 -30.53 -7.20 -38.85
C ALA A 334 -30.31 -6.36 -40.12
N THR A 335 -29.09 -5.87 -40.35
CA THR A 335 -28.76 -5.10 -41.56
C THR A 335 -28.89 -5.93 -42.83
N PHE A 336 -28.34 -7.15 -42.87
CA PHE A 336 -28.44 -8.01 -44.05
C PHE A 336 -29.87 -8.52 -44.28
N ALA A 337 -30.65 -8.73 -43.21
CA ALA A 337 -32.07 -9.05 -43.33
C ALA A 337 -32.86 -7.92 -44.01
N VAL A 338 -32.69 -6.67 -43.56
CA VAL A 338 -33.38 -5.52 -44.19
C VAL A 338 -32.88 -5.29 -45.62
N PHE A 339 -31.58 -5.45 -45.86
CA PHE A 339 -31.00 -5.26 -47.19
C PHE A 339 -31.55 -6.28 -48.21
N ALA A 340 -31.61 -7.57 -47.84
CA ALA A 340 -32.03 -8.61 -48.75
C ALA A 340 -33.57 -8.78 -48.83
N LEU A 341 -34.31 -8.61 -47.72
CA LEU A 341 -35.76 -8.83 -47.69
C LEU A 341 -36.59 -7.58 -47.99
N VAL A 342 -36.11 -6.38 -47.61
CA VAL A 342 -36.89 -5.13 -47.73
C VAL A 342 -36.44 -4.31 -48.94
N LEU A 343 -35.13 -4.19 -49.16
CA LEU A 343 -34.59 -3.45 -50.31
C LEU A 343 -34.47 -4.32 -51.57
N HIS A 344 -34.64 -5.63 -51.44
CA HIS A 344 -34.53 -6.61 -52.54
C HIS A 344 -33.21 -6.53 -53.34
N GLU A 345 -32.14 -6.05 -52.71
CA GLU A 345 -30.80 -5.98 -53.30
C GLU A 345 -29.98 -7.24 -53.04
N SER A 346 -29.11 -7.60 -53.98
CA SER A 346 -28.19 -8.74 -53.84
C SER A 346 -27.00 -8.41 -52.93
N LEU A 347 -26.62 -9.39 -52.10
CA LEU A 347 -25.50 -9.26 -51.16
C LEU A 347 -24.21 -9.65 -51.88
N THR A 348 -23.46 -8.66 -52.34
CA THR A 348 -22.12 -8.89 -52.91
C THR A 348 -21.06 -9.02 -51.82
N ALA A 349 -20.01 -9.81 -52.09
CA ALA A 349 -18.90 -10.03 -51.17
C ALA A 349 -18.25 -8.70 -50.71
N ALA A 350 -18.04 -7.76 -51.65
CA ALA A 350 -17.46 -6.45 -51.34
C ALA A 350 -18.33 -5.67 -50.34
N ARG A 351 -19.67 -5.67 -50.50
CA ARG A 351 -20.58 -4.96 -49.59
C ARG A 351 -20.62 -5.61 -48.21
N VAL A 352 -20.77 -6.93 -48.15
CA VAL A 352 -20.90 -7.68 -46.89
C VAL A 352 -19.65 -7.57 -46.02
N PHE A 353 -18.46 -7.86 -46.56
CA PHE A 353 -17.23 -7.85 -45.76
C PHE A 353 -16.79 -6.43 -45.39
N THR A 354 -17.06 -5.43 -46.25
CA THR A 354 -16.84 -4.03 -45.89
C THR A 354 -17.77 -3.59 -44.76
N ALA A 355 -19.06 -3.95 -44.82
CA ALA A 355 -20.00 -3.65 -43.74
C ALA A 355 -19.59 -4.32 -42.42
N LEU A 356 -19.17 -5.59 -42.44
CA LEU A 356 -18.65 -6.29 -41.26
C LEU A 356 -17.42 -5.60 -40.66
N ALA A 357 -16.48 -5.15 -41.51
CA ALA A 357 -15.30 -4.42 -41.06
C ALA A 357 -15.66 -3.05 -40.45
N LEU A 358 -16.60 -2.31 -41.04
CA LEU A 358 -17.11 -1.04 -40.52
C LEU A 358 -17.86 -1.23 -39.19
N PHE A 359 -18.68 -2.27 -39.05
CA PHE A 359 -19.34 -2.59 -37.78
C PHE A 359 -18.34 -2.86 -36.67
N ARG A 360 -17.28 -3.64 -36.93
CA ARG A 360 -16.19 -3.87 -35.96
C ARG A 360 -15.47 -2.57 -35.60
N LEU A 361 -15.20 -1.72 -36.59
CA LEU A 361 -14.54 -0.42 -36.37
C LEU A 361 -15.37 0.52 -35.47
N MET A 362 -16.70 0.47 -35.57
CA MET A 362 -17.60 1.27 -34.73
C MET A 362 -17.75 0.75 -33.29
N GLN A 363 -17.57 -0.54 -33.06
CA GLN A 363 -17.81 -1.15 -31.74
C GLN A 363 -16.85 -0.66 -30.67
N GLU A 364 -15.56 -0.53 -30.98
CA GLU A 364 -14.57 -0.09 -30.01
C GLU A 364 -14.80 1.34 -29.51
N PRO A 365 -15.03 2.33 -30.42
CA PRO A 365 -15.46 3.66 -30.01
C PRO A 365 -16.70 3.66 -29.11
N LEU A 366 -17.73 2.89 -29.47
CA LEU A 366 -18.98 2.84 -28.71
C LEU A 366 -18.82 2.20 -27.33
N ARG A 367 -17.91 1.23 -27.20
CA ARG A 367 -17.57 0.59 -25.92
C ARG A 367 -16.73 1.50 -25.02
N SER A 368 -15.79 2.24 -25.60
CA SER A 368 -14.84 3.06 -24.84
C SER A 368 -15.43 4.41 -24.42
N LEU A 369 -16.39 4.95 -25.17
CA LEU A 369 -16.97 6.27 -24.92
C LEU A 369 -17.64 6.41 -23.52
N PRO A 370 -18.45 5.46 -23.02
CA PRO A 370 -18.98 5.54 -21.64
C PRO A 370 -17.88 5.54 -20.57
N LYS A 371 -16.81 4.76 -20.76
CA LYS A 371 -15.65 4.71 -19.85
C LYS A 371 -14.91 6.05 -19.85
N ILE A 372 -14.71 6.65 -21.02
CA ILE A 372 -14.07 7.96 -21.18
C ILE A 372 -14.90 9.04 -20.48
N ILE A 373 -16.21 9.09 -20.71
CA ILE A 373 -17.12 10.04 -20.05
C ILE A 373 -17.03 9.90 -18.52
N THR A 374 -17.11 8.66 -18.02
CA THR A 374 -17.02 8.39 -16.58
C THR A 374 -15.68 8.83 -16.01
N GLY A 375 -14.57 8.54 -16.72
CA GLY A 375 -13.23 8.98 -16.32
C GLY A 375 -13.08 10.50 -16.30
N MET A 376 -13.68 11.21 -17.26
CA MET A 376 -13.70 12.68 -17.28
C MET A 376 -14.51 13.27 -16.13
N ILE A 377 -15.66 12.68 -15.79
CA ILE A 377 -16.47 13.07 -14.62
C ILE A 377 -15.67 12.88 -13.34
N GLN A 378 -15.01 11.72 -13.17
CA GLN A 378 -14.16 11.44 -12.01
C GLN A 378 -13.00 12.42 -11.91
N ALA A 379 -12.33 12.72 -13.02
CA ALA A 379 -11.26 13.70 -13.07
C ALA A 379 -11.75 15.12 -12.73
N HIS A 380 -12.97 15.49 -13.12
CA HIS A 380 -13.58 16.75 -12.72
C HIS A 380 -13.82 16.82 -11.20
N VAL A 381 -14.37 15.77 -10.60
CA VAL A 381 -14.54 15.68 -9.14
C VAL A 381 -13.18 15.76 -8.43
N SER A 382 -12.20 15.00 -8.92
CA SER A 382 -10.82 15.02 -8.40
C SER A 382 -10.17 16.40 -8.50
N LEU A 383 -10.34 17.08 -9.64
CA LEU A 383 -9.88 18.45 -9.84
C LEU A 383 -10.50 19.40 -8.83
N THR A 384 -11.81 19.33 -8.62
CA THR A 384 -12.52 20.16 -7.64
C THR A 384 -12.01 19.90 -6.21
N ARG A 385 -11.75 18.65 -5.84
CA ARG A 385 -11.15 18.30 -4.53
C ARG A 385 -9.73 18.85 -4.37
N ILE A 386 -8.90 18.75 -5.42
CA ILE A 386 -7.54 19.29 -5.42
C ILE A 386 -7.56 20.81 -5.29
N LEU A 387 -8.40 21.52 -6.05
CA LEU A 387 -8.53 22.97 -5.96
C LEU A 387 -9.03 23.40 -4.57
N ALA A 388 -10.07 22.74 -4.05
CA ALA A 388 -10.58 23.01 -2.72
C ALA A 388 -9.54 22.77 -1.61
N TYR A 389 -8.60 21.83 -1.81
CA TYR A 389 -7.48 21.60 -0.90
C TYR A 389 -6.38 22.68 -1.02
N VAL A 390 -6.05 23.08 -2.25
CA VAL A 390 -5.07 24.14 -2.52
C VAL A 390 -5.56 25.50 -2.02
N ASP A 391 -6.86 25.74 -1.97
CA ASP A 391 -7.47 26.98 -1.47
C ASP A 391 -7.60 27.02 0.07
N LEU A 392 -7.28 25.93 0.77
CA LEU A 392 -7.31 25.91 2.24
C LEU A 392 -6.38 26.98 2.83
N PRO A 393 -6.79 27.61 3.95
CA PRO A 393 -6.01 28.67 4.57
C PRO A 393 -4.65 28.15 5.05
N GLU A 394 -3.61 28.88 4.66
CA GLU A 394 -2.25 28.67 5.13
C GLU A 394 -2.04 29.30 6.50
N ARG A 395 -0.98 28.87 7.19
CA ARG A 395 -0.50 29.54 8.39
C ARG A 395 -0.20 31.01 8.05
N LYS A 396 -0.78 31.94 8.79
CA LYS A 396 -0.51 33.35 8.61
C LYS A 396 0.93 33.66 9.07
N ALA A 397 1.68 34.41 8.26
CA ALA A 397 3.08 34.74 8.55
C ALA A 397 3.23 35.77 9.69
N ASP A 398 2.16 36.48 10.03
CA ASP A 398 2.09 37.58 11.00
C ASP A 398 1.92 37.12 12.46
N VAL A 399 1.76 35.83 12.72
CA VAL A 399 1.55 35.29 14.08
C VAL A 399 2.74 35.61 14.98
N LEU A 400 3.96 35.31 14.49
CA LEU A 400 5.21 35.66 15.16
C LEU A 400 5.69 37.02 14.64
N SER A 401 6.01 37.94 15.55
CA SER A 401 6.54 39.26 15.18
C SER A 401 7.94 39.11 14.62
N THR A 402 8.09 39.45 13.33
CA THR A 402 9.38 39.56 12.64
C THR A 402 9.85 41.02 12.53
N ASP A 403 9.20 41.93 13.23
CA ASP A 403 9.51 43.36 13.17
C ASP A 403 10.90 43.63 13.79
N ALA A 404 11.75 44.32 13.04
CA ALA A 404 13.14 44.58 13.41
C ALA A 404 13.25 45.46 14.66
N ASP A 405 12.31 46.40 14.85
CA ASP A 405 12.29 47.30 15.99
C ASP A 405 11.86 46.58 17.28
N VAL A 406 10.89 45.66 17.16
CA VAL A 406 10.50 44.77 18.27
C VAL A 406 11.65 43.83 18.62
N ALA A 407 12.31 43.24 17.62
CA ALA A 407 13.46 42.38 17.85
C ALA A 407 14.59 43.13 18.56
N ALA A 408 14.90 44.37 18.13
CA ALA A 408 15.91 45.20 18.79
C ALA A 408 15.55 45.56 20.24
N ARG A 409 14.28 45.89 20.53
CA ARG A 409 13.78 46.14 21.90
C ARG A 409 13.93 44.92 22.80
N MET A 410 13.55 43.75 22.29
CA MET A 410 13.56 42.50 23.04
C MET A 410 14.99 41.98 23.24
N ASP A 411 15.85 42.09 22.22
CA ASP A 411 17.26 41.71 22.33
C ASP A 411 18.02 42.63 23.30
N ALA A 412 17.74 43.95 23.31
CA ALA A 412 18.33 44.88 24.27
C ALA A 412 17.93 44.59 25.73
N SER A 413 16.76 43.99 25.94
CA SER A 413 16.27 43.56 27.25
C SER A 413 16.63 42.10 27.59
N GLY A 414 17.35 41.40 26.71
CA GLY A 414 17.77 40.01 26.90
C GLY A 414 16.63 38.98 26.84
N VAL A 415 15.47 39.36 26.32
CA VAL A 415 14.26 38.53 26.25
C VAL A 415 14.32 37.61 25.03
N SER A 416 14.19 36.30 25.26
CA SER A 416 14.18 35.29 24.19
C SER A 416 12.77 34.94 23.72
N VAL A 417 11.79 34.97 24.62
CA VAL A 417 10.38 34.66 24.33
C VAL A 417 9.50 35.69 25.04
N SER A 418 8.56 36.30 24.31
CA SER A 418 7.58 37.22 24.88
C SER A 418 6.20 37.03 24.25
N ILE A 419 5.15 37.05 25.07
CA ILE A 419 3.75 37.21 24.68
C ILE A 419 3.22 38.41 25.46
N GLU A 420 2.72 39.43 24.75
CA GLU A 420 2.14 40.65 25.35
C GLU A 420 0.67 40.76 24.93
N ASP A 421 -0.24 40.72 25.93
CA ASP A 421 -1.70 40.78 25.79
C ASP A 421 -2.27 39.90 24.67
N GLY A 422 -1.72 38.68 24.55
CA GLY A 422 -2.02 37.76 23.46
C GLY A 422 -3.37 37.08 23.62
N SER A 423 -4.23 37.19 22.60
CA SER A 423 -5.47 36.41 22.50
C SER A 423 -5.42 35.47 21.30
N PHE A 424 -5.67 34.17 21.54
CA PHE A 424 -5.47 33.12 20.55
C PHE A 424 -6.65 32.17 20.45
N ALA A 425 -6.85 31.63 19.25
CA ALA A 425 -7.92 30.70 18.94
C ALA A 425 -7.42 29.62 17.96
N TRP A 426 -7.93 28.39 18.08
CA TRP A 426 -7.69 27.36 17.06
C TRP A 426 -8.58 27.64 15.84
N ASP A 427 -9.88 27.83 16.07
CA ASP A 427 -10.87 28.32 15.09
C ASP A 427 -11.38 29.72 15.50
N ASN A 428 -12.68 30.02 15.39
CA ASN A 428 -13.29 31.24 15.95
C ASN A 428 -13.53 31.14 17.47
N MET A 429 -13.21 30.00 18.08
CA MET A 429 -13.39 29.76 19.52
C MET A 429 -12.12 30.21 20.27
N LEU A 430 -12.23 31.30 21.01
CA LEU A 430 -11.16 31.86 21.81
C LEU A 430 -10.78 30.87 22.93
N LEU A 431 -9.52 30.41 22.94
CA LEU A 431 -8.99 29.56 24.01
C LEU A 431 -8.23 30.39 25.05
N PHE A 432 -7.56 31.44 24.58
CA PHE A 432 -6.69 32.28 25.38
C PHE A 432 -7.10 33.75 25.23
N SER A 433 -7.23 34.45 26.35
CA SER A 433 -7.57 35.88 26.40
C SER A 433 -6.57 36.65 27.28
N GLY A 434 -5.81 37.58 26.68
CA GLY A 434 -4.90 38.45 27.43
C GLY A 434 -3.75 37.73 28.13
N ILE A 435 -3.13 36.75 27.46
CA ILE A 435 -1.98 36.02 28.02
C ILE A 435 -0.73 36.87 27.96
N ASN A 436 0.01 36.89 29.07
CA ASN A 436 1.32 37.51 29.18
C ASN A 436 2.35 36.44 29.61
N LEU A 437 3.45 36.34 28.89
CA LEU A 437 4.55 35.39 29.16
C LEU A 437 5.87 36.03 28.75
N THR A 438 6.84 36.11 29.65
CA THR A 438 8.18 36.65 29.33
C THR A 438 9.26 35.71 29.85
N ALA A 439 10.20 35.29 28.99
CA ALA A 439 11.35 34.47 29.35
C ALA A 439 12.65 35.08 28.81
N LYS A 440 13.64 35.27 29.70
CA LYS A 440 14.97 35.78 29.34
C LYS A 440 15.86 34.65 28.85
N THR A 441 16.97 35.06 28.22
CA THR A 441 17.95 34.12 27.68
C THR A 441 18.56 33.27 28.79
N GLY A 442 18.37 31.95 28.71
CA GLY A 442 18.86 30.99 29.70
C GLY A 442 17.88 30.65 30.82
N ASP A 443 16.67 31.21 30.82
CA ASP A 443 15.66 30.89 31.83
C ASP A 443 15.09 29.47 31.66
N LEU A 444 14.78 28.82 32.79
CA LEU A 444 13.96 27.61 32.87
C LEU A 444 12.56 27.99 33.39
N VAL A 445 11.59 27.97 32.49
CA VAL A 445 10.18 28.26 32.77
C VAL A 445 9.38 26.96 32.80
N ILE A 446 8.66 26.70 33.90
CA ILE A 446 7.75 25.55 34.01
C ILE A 446 6.30 25.99 33.90
N VAL A 447 5.52 25.30 33.07
CA VAL A 447 4.07 25.50 32.93
C VAL A 447 3.34 24.26 33.40
N HIS A 448 2.42 24.41 34.37
CA HIS A 448 1.61 23.32 34.91
C HIS A 448 0.12 23.70 34.98
N GLY A 449 -0.77 22.72 35.12
CA GLY A 449 -2.23 22.95 35.15
C GLY A 449 -3.01 21.65 35.05
N LYS A 450 -4.35 21.71 35.18
CA LYS A 450 -5.23 20.53 35.04
C LYS A 450 -5.12 19.93 33.62
N VAL A 451 -5.50 18.65 33.46
CA VAL A 451 -5.61 18.03 32.13
C VAL A 451 -6.64 18.82 31.30
N GLY A 452 -6.37 19.06 30.02
CA GLY A 452 -7.25 19.85 29.14
C GLY A 452 -7.17 21.37 29.29
N SER A 453 -6.34 21.93 30.19
CA SER A 453 -6.28 23.39 30.40
C SER A 453 -5.62 24.23 29.30
N GLY A 454 -5.20 23.61 28.19
CA GLY A 454 -4.59 24.28 27.03
C GLY A 454 -3.05 24.34 27.01
N LYS A 455 -2.34 23.60 27.87
CA LYS A 455 -0.87 23.67 28.00
C LYS A 455 -0.12 23.47 26.67
N SER A 456 -0.40 22.40 25.94
CA SER A 456 0.20 22.14 24.62
C SER A 456 -0.20 23.18 23.57
N SER A 457 -1.40 23.78 23.70
CA SER A 457 -1.82 24.91 22.86
C SER A 457 -0.94 26.14 23.08
N LEU A 458 -0.45 26.38 24.31
CA LEU A 458 0.47 27.48 24.59
C LEU A 458 1.81 27.32 23.84
N LEU A 459 2.36 26.10 23.77
CA LEU A 459 3.55 25.87 22.95
C LEU A 459 3.25 26.04 21.46
N SER A 460 2.05 25.69 21.02
CA SER A 460 1.61 25.89 19.65
C SER A 460 1.48 27.37 19.27
N VAL A 461 1.15 28.25 20.23
CA VAL A 461 1.24 29.72 20.07
C VAL A 461 2.69 30.15 19.82
N LEU A 462 3.64 29.66 20.62
CA LEU A 462 5.07 29.97 20.47
C LEU A 462 5.67 29.42 19.17
N LEU A 463 5.16 28.29 18.68
CA LEU A 463 5.51 27.75 17.37
C LEU A 463 4.88 28.54 16.22
N GLY A 464 3.88 29.37 16.51
CA GLY A 464 3.09 30.14 15.55
C GLY A 464 2.05 29.34 14.76
N ASP A 465 1.63 28.19 15.29
CA ASP A 465 0.65 27.29 14.65
C ASP A 465 -0.81 27.61 15.01
N MET A 466 -1.04 28.46 16.02
CA MET A 466 -2.36 28.91 16.48
C MET A 466 -2.68 30.33 15.96
N ASN A 467 -3.96 30.63 15.69
CA ASN A 467 -4.35 31.93 15.14
C ASN A 467 -4.30 33.01 16.23
N LYS A 468 -3.49 34.04 15.99
CA LYS A 468 -3.42 35.26 16.81
C LYS A 468 -4.56 36.21 16.41
N GLN A 469 -5.35 36.65 17.39
CA GLN A 469 -6.40 37.67 17.21
C GLN A 469 -5.86 39.06 17.58
N THR A 470 -5.30 39.17 18.78
CA THR A 470 -4.70 40.41 19.32
C THR A 470 -3.42 40.10 20.09
N GLY A 471 -2.60 41.13 20.33
CA GLY A 471 -1.36 41.03 21.09
C GLY A 471 -0.10 40.80 20.24
N LEU A 472 1.04 40.73 20.91
CA LEU A 472 2.36 40.55 20.32
C LEU A 472 2.96 39.21 20.75
N VAL A 473 3.56 38.47 19.81
CA VAL A 473 4.33 37.25 20.11
C VAL A 473 5.71 37.42 19.51
N TYR A 474 6.76 37.33 20.34
CA TYR A 474 8.16 37.42 19.92
C TYR A 474 8.91 36.16 20.31
N VAL A 475 9.70 35.63 19.37
CA VAL A 475 10.61 34.50 19.59
C VAL A 475 11.95 34.82 18.93
N GLY A 476 12.94 35.14 19.75
CA GLY A 476 14.27 35.57 19.30
C GLY A 476 15.25 34.40 19.26
N GLY A 477 15.35 33.70 18.13
CA GLY A 477 16.33 32.63 17.89
C GLY A 477 15.74 31.37 17.24
N SER A 478 16.55 30.31 17.16
CA SER A 478 16.13 28.99 16.68
C SER A 478 15.36 28.21 17.75
N ILE A 479 14.36 27.44 17.34
CA ILE A 479 13.50 26.64 18.25
C ILE A 479 13.80 25.15 18.08
N ALA A 480 13.88 24.42 19.20
CA ALA A 480 13.78 22.97 19.24
C ALA A 480 12.49 22.58 19.96
N TYR A 481 11.70 21.71 19.34
CA TYR A 481 10.41 21.27 19.89
C TYR A 481 10.42 19.76 20.16
N CYS A 482 10.07 19.38 21.40
CA CYS A 482 9.81 18.00 21.79
C CYS A 482 8.31 17.85 22.08
N PRO A 483 7.53 17.25 21.15
CA PRO A 483 6.08 17.07 21.34
C PRO A 483 5.76 16.03 22.42
N GLN A 484 4.54 16.10 22.96
CA GLN A 484 4.02 15.13 23.95
C GLN A 484 3.93 13.72 23.37
N GLN A 485 3.46 13.58 22.13
CA GLN A 485 3.54 12.36 21.36
C GLN A 485 4.81 12.38 20.52
N PRO A 486 5.83 11.55 20.83
CA PRO A 486 7.08 11.59 20.10
C PRO A 486 6.90 11.16 18.64
N TRP A 487 7.37 11.97 17.71
CA TRP A 487 7.36 11.65 16.28
C TRP A 487 8.74 11.14 15.85
N ILE A 488 8.81 9.88 15.43
CA ILE A 488 10.05 9.20 15.01
C ILE A 488 9.93 8.77 13.55
N GLN A 489 10.95 9.11 12.75
CA GLN A 489 11.04 8.82 11.33
C GLN A 489 11.44 7.36 11.08
N HIS A 490 11.03 6.79 9.94
CA HIS A 490 11.48 5.46 9.52
C HIS A 490 12.91 5.53 8.96
N MET A 491 13.88 5.60 9.86
CA MET A 491 15.32 5.63 9.59
C MET A 491 16.08 5.10 10.82
N THR A 492 17.41 5.09 10.79
CA THR A 492 18.20 4.68 11.95
C THR A 492 17.97 5.60 13.16
N ILE A 493 18.22 5.10 14.37
CA ILE A 493 18.13 5.94 15.58
C ILE A 493 19.09 7.14 15.48
N ARG A 494 20.29 6.91 14.94
CA ARG A 494 21.26 7.98 14.70
C ARG A 494 20.71 9.06 13.77
N ASP A 495 20.14 8.69 12.63
CA ASP A 495 19.62 9.66 11.66
C ASP A 495 18.42 10.43 12.23
N ASN A 496 17.59 9.76 13.05
CA ASN A 496 16.51 10.39 13.80
C ASN A 496 17.01 11.45 14.79
N ILE A 497 18.13 11.21 15.47
CA ILE A 497 18.73 12.16 16.43
C ILE A 497 19.45 13.29 15.69
N CYS A 498 20.19 12.98 14.62
CA CYS A 498 20.90 13.98 13.83
C CYS A 498 19.97 14.89 13.03
N PHE A 499 18.83 14.36 12.56
CA PHE A 499 17.74 15.08 11.89
C PHE A 499 18.20 16.07 10.81
N GLY A 500 19.10 15.61 9.93
CA GLY A 500 19.65 16.41 8.82
C GLY A 500 20.88 17.26 9.17
N ARG A 501 21.35 17.26 10.42
CA ARG A 501 22.62 17.87 10.82
C ARG A 501 23.79 16.89 10.68
N PRO A 502 25.03 17.38 10.44
CA PRO A 502 26.20 16.51 10.35
C PRO A 502 26.45 15.78 11.67
N TYR A 503 26.95 14.54 11.57
CA TYR A 503 27.29 13.72 12.73
C TYR A 503 28.59 14.19 13.40
N ASP A 504 28.48 14.67 14.63
CA ASP A 504 29.60 15.00 15.52
C ASP A 504 29.63 14.00 16.67
N ARG A 505 30.64 13.14 16.66
CA ARG A 505 30.81 12.06 17.65
C ARG A 505 30.87 12.58 19.09
N LYS A 506 31.53 13.70 19.35
CA LYS A 506 31.70 14.23 20.71
C LYS A 506 30.38 14.79 21.23
N LYS A 507 29.69 15.58 20.41
CA LYS A 507 28.37 16.13 20.75
C LYS A 507 27.33 15.02 20.90
N TYR A 508 27.32 14.06 19.97
CA TYR A 508 26.39 12.93 19.99
C TYR A 508 26.55 12.10 21.27
N ALA A 509 27.78 11.72 21.65
CA ALA A 509 28.03 10.98 22.88
C ALA A 509 27.53 11.70 24.15
N LYS A 510 27.73 13.02 24.23
CA LYS A 510 27.22 13.84 25.34
C LYS A 510 25.69 13.86 25.40
N VAL A 511 25.02 13.95 24.25
CA VAL A 511 23.55 13.94 24.17
C VAL A 511 23.00 12.57 24.57
N ILE A 512 23.60 11.48 24.10
CA ILE A 512 23.19 10.11 24.44
C ILE A 512 23.32 9.85 25.95
N ASP A 513 24.42 10.30 26.57
CA ASP A 513 24.64 10.19 28.01
C ASP A 513 23.62 11.04 28.80
N ALA A 514 23.43 12.30 28.40
CA ALA A 514 22.49 13.20 29.07
C ALA A 514 21.02 12.74 29.00
N CYS A 515 20.63 12.07 27.91
CA CYS A 515 19.28 11.51 27.73
C CYS A 515 19.14 10.07 28.25
N LEU A 516 20.19 9.49 28.86
CA LEU A 516 20.22 8.11 29.35
C LEU A 516 19.83 7.06 28.30
N LEU A 517 20.34 7.21 27.08
CA LEU A 517 20.08 6.26 25.98
C LEU A 517 21.17 5.19 25.84
N ALA A 518 22.28 5.28 26.57
CA ALA A 518 23.41 4.36 26.40
C ALA A 518 23.05 2.89 26.67
N THR A 519 22.28 2.63 27.72
CA THR A 519 21.80 1.28 28.09
C THR A 519 20.79 0.75 27.09
N ASP A 520 19.87 1.59 26.61
CA ASP A 520 18.89 1.20 25.59
C ASP A 520 19.59 0.83 24.28
N LEU A 521 20.55 1.66 23.84
CA LEU A 521 21.30 1.40 22.62
C LEU A 521 22.12 0.12 22.74
N ALA A 522 22.74 -0.15 23.89
CA ALA A 522 23.48 -1.39 24.10
C ALA A 522 22.59 -2.65 24.03
N ALA A 523 21.29 -2.53 24.34
CA ALA A 523 20.33 -3.63 24.25
C ALA A 523 19.84 -3.89 22.81
N LEU A 524 20.03 -2.95 21.89
CA LEU A 524 19.56 -3.09 20.51
C LEU A 524 20.56 -3.88 19.64
N PRO A 525 20.08 -4.68 18.67
CA PRO A 525 20.91 -5.58 17.87
C PRO A 525 22.10 -4.91 17.16
N ALA A 526 21.92 -3.67 16.69
CA ALA A 526 22.96 -2.89 16.01
C ALA A 526 23.20 -1.52 16.67
N GLY A 527 22.87 -1.38 17.95
CA GLY A 527 23.04 -0.11 18.67
C GLY A 527 22.27 1.04 18.05
N ASP A 528 22.95 2.16 17.82
CA ASP A 528 22.38 3.39 17.25
C ASP A 528 22.10 3.33 15.75
N ARG A 529 22.59 2.29 15.06
CA ARG A 529 22.31 2.01 13.65
C ARG A 529 21.08 1.15 13.44
N THR A 530 20.45 0.68 14.51
CA THR A 530 19.21 -0.10 14.44
C THR A 530 18.13 0.72 13.72
N GLU A 531 17.46 0.09 12.75
CA GLU A 531 16.38 0.73 12.01
C GLU A 531 15.12 0.79 12.86
N VAL A 532 14.50 1.98 12.88
CA VAL A 532 13.26 2.19 13.61
C VAL A 532 12.09 2.01 12.65
N GLY A 533 11.17 1.08 12.94
CA GLY A 533 9.95 0.87 12.16
C GLY A 533 9.07 2.14 12.09
N GLN A 534 8.09 2.16 11.18
CA GLN A 534 7.15 3.30 11.07
C GLN A 534 6.54 3.66 12.42
N LYS A 535 6.51 4.97 12.75
CA LYS A 535 6.05 5.50 14.05
C LYS A 535 6.77 4.92 15.28
N GLY A 536 7.93 4.30 15.07
CA GLY A 536 8.72 3.66 16.11
C GLY A 536 8.07 2.47 16.78
N LEU A 537 7.26 1.67 16.08
CA LEU A 537 6.59 0.48 16.65
C LEU A 537 7.48 -0.42 17.52
N ASN A 538 8.78 -0.48 17.22
CA ASN A 538 9.73 -1.34 17.91
C ASN A 538 10.32 -0.74 19.21
N LEU A 539 9.93 0.49 19.57
CA LEU A 539 10.47 1.23 20.72
C LEU A 539 9.38 1.42 21.78
N SER A 540 9.76 1.34 23.06
CA SER A 540 8.85 1.66 24.16
C SER A 540 8.50 3.15 24.19
N GLY A 541 7.39 3.52 24.85
CA GLY A 541 6.98 4.93 24.99
C GLY A 541 8.09 5.81 25.59
N GLY A 542 8.77 5.32 26.63
CA GLY A 542 9.90 6.01 27.26
C GLY A 542 11.13 6.13 26.34
N GLN A 543 11.42 5.11 25.53
CA GLN A 543 12.50 5.18 24.53
C GLN A 543 12.21 6.20 23.44
N LYS A 544 10.97 6.22 22.91
CA LYS A 544 10.54 7.21 21.92
C LYS A 544 10.67 8.63 22.46
N ALA A 545 10.23 8.87 23.69
CA ALA A 545 10.33 10.17 24.34
C ALA A 545 11.79 10.63 24.47
N ARG A 546 12.69 9.73 24.92
CA ARG A 546 14.13 10.02 25.06
C ARG A 546 14.82 10.27 23.72
N ILE A 547 14.48 9.53 22.66
CA ILE A 547 15.02 9.77 21.31
C ILE A 547 14.54 11.13 20.75
N SER A 548 13.27 11.49 20.97
CA SER A 548 12.74 12.81 20.60
C SER A 548 13.43 13.94 21.37
N LEU A 549 13.67 13.76 22.67
CA LEU A 549 14.43 14.71 23.47
C LEU A 549 15.90 14.82 23.01
N ALA A 550 16.54 13.70 22.69
CA ALA A 550 17.90 13.67 22.17
C ALA A 550 18.01 14.42 20.83
N ARG A 551 17.01 14.28 19.94
CA ARG A 551 16.92 15.06 18.69
C ARG A 551 16.90 16.56 18.96
N ALA A 552 16.05 17.02 19.88
CA ALA A 552 15.98 18.42 20.28
C ALA A 552 17.33 18.91 20.84
N CYS A 553 17.99 18.13 21.71
CA CYS A 553 19.27 18.50 22.30
C CYS A 553 20.41 18.53 21.27
N TYR A 554 20.40 17.60 20.31
CA TYR A 554 21.40 17.54 19.25
C TYR A 554 21.29 18.72 18.28
N SER A 555 20.08 19.26 18.06
CA SER A 555 19.92 20.45 17.22
C SER A 555 20.50 21.72 17.83
N ASP A 556 20.85 21.77 19.12
CA ASP A 556 21.53 22.92 19.74
C ASP A 556 20.86 24.26 19.40
N ALA A 557 19.53 24.29 19.53
CA ALA A 557 18.72 25.48 19.31
C ALA A 557 18.94 26.51 20.43
N ASP A 558 18.43 27.72 20.26
CA ASP A 558 18.47 28.76 21.29
C ASP A 558 17.38 28.54 22.34
N ILE A 559 16.21 28.07 21.89
CA ILE A 559 14.98 27.94 22.68
C ILE A 559 14.48 26.50 22.59
N TYR A 560 14.17 25.91 23.74
CA TYR A 560 13.65 24.54 23.87
C TYR A 560 12.22 24.56 24.38
N LEU A 561 11.29 24.06 23.56
CA LEU A 561 9.89 23.87 23.92
C LEU A 561 9.67 22.38 24.19
N LEU A 562 9.47 22.03 25.46
CA LEU A 562 9.42 20.66 25.94
C LEU A 562 8.02 20.33 26.47
N ASP A 563 7.25 19.56 25.70
CA ASP A 563 5.88 19.20 26.06
C ASP A 563 5.83 17.84 26.78
N ALA A 564 5.93 17.86 28.11
CA ALA A 564 5.90 16.66 28.95
C ALA A 564 6.84 15.50 28.51
N PRO A 565 8.12 15.76 28.18
CA PRO A 565 9.04 14.74 27.65
C PRO A 565 9.37 13.61 28.64
N LEU A 566 9.04 13.78 29.92
CA LEU A 566 9.34 12.83 31.00
C LEU A 566 8.12 12.02 31.46
N ALA A 567 6.95 12.19 30.84
CA ALA A 567 5.71 11.55 31.31
C ALA A 567 5.68 10.03 31.13
N ALA A 568 6.40 9.50 30.14
CA ALA A 568 6.43 8.06 29.81
C ALA A 568 7.66 7.34 30.38
N VAL A 569 8.41 8.00 31.27
CA VAL A 569 9.68 7.53 31.83
C VAL A 569 9.51 7.34 33.34
N ASP A 570 10.18 6.34 33.91
CA ASP A 570 10.16 6.08 35.35
C ASP A 570 10.73 7.26 36.15
N ALA A 571 10.32 7.39 37.42
CA ALA A 571 10.65 8.55 38.24
C ALA A 571 12.17 8.75 38.42
N THR A 572 12.92 7.66 38.55
CA THR A 572 14.38 7.68 38.73
C THR A 572 15.09 8.20 37.47
N VAL A 573 14.79 7.61 36.31
CA VAL A 573 15.34 8.06 35.02
C VAL A 573 14.86 9.48 34.69
N ALA A 574 13.61 9.84 35.01
CA ALA A 574 13.11 11.20 34.83
C ALA A 574 13.89 12.23 35.66
N SER A 575 14.20 11.91 36.92
CA SER A 575 15.04 12.76 37.79
C SER A 575 16.46 12.92 37.25
N GLU A 576 17.08 11.83 36.78
CA GLU A 576 18.41 11.90 36.16
C GLU A 576 18.43 12.70 34.85
N ILE A 577 17.44 12.53 33.97
CA ILE A 577 17.34 13.32 32.74
C ILE A 577 17.14 14.80 33.09
N PHE A 578 16.33 15.10 34.10
CA PHE A 578 16.17 16.48 34.57
C PHE A 578 17.50 17.08 35.03
N ALA A 579 18.30 16.34 35.80
CA ALA A 579 19.61 16.78 36.27
C ALA A 579 20.67 16.89 35.15
N LYS A 580 20.88 15.83 34.36
CA LYS A 580 21.94 15.76 33.33
C LYS A 580 21.59 16.55 32.08
N CYS A 581 20.35 16.47 31.60
CA CYS A 581 19.91 17.10 30.36
C CYS A 581 19.39 18.53 30.58
N ILE A 582 18.33 18.70 31.38
CA ILE A 582 17.61 19.98 31.49
C ILE A 582 18.41 21.01 32.30
N LEU A 583 18.98 20.61 33.44
CA LEU A 583 19.81 21.47 34.28
C LEU A 583 21.30 21.48 33.90
N GLY A 584 21.79 20.39 33.29
CA GLY A 584 23.18 20.25 32.85
C GLY A 584 23.40 20.71 31.41
N LEU A 585 23.13 19.83 30.44
CA LEU A 585 23.41 20.06 29.02
C LEU A 585 22.79 21.37 28.48
N LEU A 586 21.55 21.68 28.88
CA LEU A 586 20.78 22.84 28.40
C LEU A 586 20.89 24.07 29.32
N ARG A 587 21.82 24.11 30.28
CA ARG A 587 21.92 25.15 31.32
C ARG A 587 21.90 26.59 30.80
N HIS A 588 22.54 26.85 29.66
CA HIS A 588 22.66 28.19 29.06
C HIS A 588 21.62 28.49 27.98
N LYS A 589 20.65 27.60 27.77
CA LYS A 589 19.60 27.73 26.74
C LYS A 589 18.27 28.10 27.40
N THR A 590 17.41 28.79 26.67
CA THR A 590 16.07 29.14 27.16
C THR A 590 15.17 27.91 27.05
N ARG A 591 14.50 27.53 28.14
CA ARG A 591 13.74 26.27 28.24
C ARG A 591 12.33 26.56 28.76
N VAL A 592 11.32 26.14 28.01
CA VAL A 592 9.91 26.14 28.43
C VAL A 592 9.47 24.68 28.57
N LEU A 593 9.25 24.24 29.80
CA LEU A 593 8.92 22.85 30.14
C LEU A 593 7.49 22.73 30.64
N ILE A 594 6.67 21.94 29.97
CA ILE A 594 5.38 21.50 30.47
C ILE A 594 5.60 20.20 31.25
N THR A 595 5.12 20.14 32.48
CA THR A 595 5.15 18.91 33.27
C THR A 595 4.00 18.84 34.27
N HIS A 596 3.61 17.61 34.61
CA HIS A 596 2.66 17.29 35.67
C HIS A 596 3.35 16.72 36.92
N ASN A 597 4.66 16.49 36.87
CA ASN A 597 5.39 15.89 37.98
C ASN A 597 5.55 16.93 39.12
N PRO A 598 4.99 16.68 40.31
CA PRO A 598 5.05 17.61 41.43
C PRO A 598 6.48 17.90 41.90
N ASP A 599 7.39 16.92 41.82
CA ASP A 599 8.78 17.06 42.28
C ASP A 599 9.55 18.06 41.39
N LEU A 600 9.29 18.03 40.09
CA LEU A 600 9.88 18.96 39.13
C LEU A 600 9.32 20.37 39.28
N ILE A 601 8.03 20.49 39.58
CA ILE A 601 7.34 21.78 39.82
C ILE A 601 7.84 22.41 41.12
N ALA A 602 8.12 21.59 42.15
CA ALA A 602 8.62 22.04 43.44
C ALA A 602 10.12 22.36 43.45
N SER A 603 10.85 22.00 42.40
CA SER A 603 12.30 22.17 42.30
C SER A 603 12.72 23.63 42.46
N LYS A 604 13.74 23.85 43.29
CA LYS A 604 14.32 25.19 43.54
C LYS A 604 15.18 25.71 42.39
N ALA A 605 15.48 24.87 41.39
CA ALA A 605 16.33 25.22 40.25
C ALA A 605 15.58 25.91 39.09
N VAL A 606 14.29 26.21 39.27
CA VAL A 606 13.39 26.75 38.24
C VAL A 606 13.28 28.26 38.40
N ASP A 607 13.45 29.00 37.30
CA ASP A 607 13.44 30.47 37.32
C ASP A 607 12.01 31.02 37.49
N SER A 608 11.04 30.42 36.78
CA SER A 608 9.63 30.82 36.88
C SER A 608 8.67 29.64 36.75
N VAL A 609 7.63 29.62 37.61
CA VAL A 609 6.57 28.61 37.58
C VAL A 609 5.22 29.28 37.29
N LEU A 610 4.57 28.79 36.25
CA LEU A 610 3.33 29.33 35.71
C LEU A 610 2.21 28.29 35.78
N LYS A 611 1.03 28.70 36.25
CA LYS A 611 -0.16 27.86 36.31
C LYS A 611 -1.17 28.29 35.26
N LEU A 612 -1.59 27.35 34.41
CA LEU A 612 -2.61 27.56 33.39
C LEU A 612 -3.96 27.01 33.87
N THR A 613 -4.93 27.90 34.08
CA THR A 613 -6.29 27.57 34.55
C THR A 613 -7.31 28.28 33.66
N ASP A 614 -8.23 27.52 33.05
CA ASP A 614 -9.31 28.03 32.20
C ASP A 614 -8.89 29.06 31.13
N GLY A 615 -7.75 28.82 30.48
CA GLY A 615 -7.23 29.71 29.42
C GLY A 615 -6.53 30.98 29.91
N GLN A 616 -6.35 31.14 31.23
CA GLN A 616 -5.58 32.23 31.84
C GLN A 616 -4.30 31.73 32.50
N LEU A 617 -3.27 32.57 32.43
CA LEU A 617 -1.92 32.25 32.88
C LEU A 617 -1.63 33.05 34.17
N SER A 618 -1.45 32.34 35.28
CA SER A 618 -1.13 32.96 36.58
C SER A 618 0.29 32.60 37.01
N HIS A 619 1.05 33.61 37.44
CA HIS A 619 2.37 33.42 38.05
C HIS A 619 2.21 32.82 39.44
N VAL A 620 2.86 31.69 39.71
CA VAL A 620 2.84 31.03 41.02
C VAL A 620 4.08 31.36 41.83
N ARG A 621 5.27 31.40 41.20
CA ARG A 621 6.56 31.60 41.88
C ARG A 621 7.62 32.17 40.93
N ASN A 622 8.38 33.17 41.38
CA ASN A 622 9.68 33.58 40.83
C ASN A 622 10.74 33.31 41.92
N ILE A 623 11.81 32.58 41.59
CA ILE A 623 12.86 32.19 42.55
C ILE A 623 14.15 32.94 42.20
N ASP A 624 14.78 33.60 43.18
CA ASP A 624 16.15 34.08 43.04
C ASP A 624 17.10 32.88 43.02
N LYS A 625 17.87 32.72 41.92
CA LYS A 625 18.77 31.57 41.68
C LYS A 625 19.70 31.30 42.87
N GLU A 626 19.54 30.16 43.53
CA GLU A 626 20.65 29.56 44.29
C GLU A 626 21.73 29.08 43.30
N THR A 627 23.00 29.34 43.62
CA THR A 627 24.14 28.95 42.78
C THR A 627 24.27 27.42 42.75
N LEU A 628 23.65 26.80 41.75
CA LEU A 628 23.85 25.39 41.43
C LEU A 628 25.33 25.12 41.16
N GLY A 629 25.87 24.08 41.80
CA GLY A 629 27.25 23.60 41.64
C GLY A 629 27.65 23.25 40.19
N PRO A 630 28.86 22.69 39.98
CA PRO A 630 29.30 22.30 38.63
C PRO A 630 28.30 21.30 38.01
N PRO A 631 27.87 21.52 36.75
CA PRO A 631 26.87 20.66 36.12
C PRO A 631 27.46 19.26 35.90
N PRO A 632 26.67 18.18 36.06
CA PRO A 632 27.15 16.80 35.89
C PRO A 632 27.58 16.48 34.46
N VAL A 633 27.07 17.21 33.46
CA VAL A 633 27.48 17.13 32.05
C VAL A 633 27.87 18.53 31.58
N SER A 634 28.95 18.65 30.78
CA SER A 634 29.39 19.94 30.25
C SER A 634 28.28 20.60 29.41
N PRO A 635 27.87 21.84 29.71
CA PRO A 635 26.77 22.49 29.03
C PRO A 635 27.10 22.84 27.57
N LEU A 636 26.07 22.93 26.72
CA LEU A 636 26.20 23.52 25.39
C LEU A 636 26.47 25.03 25.54
N MET A 637 27.36 25.58 24.71
CA MET A 637 27.67 27.01 24.76
C MET A 637 26.43 27.85 24.41
N GLY A 638 26.17 28.88 25.22
CA GLY A 638 25.22 29.93 24.89
C GLY A 638 25.77 30.82 23.77
N SER A 639 24.93 31.23 22.83
CA SER A 639 25.33 32.17 21.78
C SER A 639 25.52 33.57 22.36
N THR A 640 26.72 33.92 22.81
CA THR A 640 27.07 35.27 23.30
C THR A 640 27.41 36.27 22.18
N ASN A 641 27.31 35.89 20.90
CA ASN A 641 27.55 36.78 19.75
C ASN A 641 26.35 36.78 18.78
N ARG A 642 25.23 37.37 19.21
CA ARG A 642 24.19 37.80 18.27
C ARG A 642 24.67 39.09 17.60
N HIS A 643 24.83 39.05 16.28
CA HIS A 643 25.27 40.14 15.40
C HIS A 643 26.78 40.43 15.32
N ARG A 644 27.49 39.58 14.57
CA ARG A 644 28.54 40.07 13.67
C ARG A 644 28.34 39.47 12.28
N LYS A 645 27.51 40.12 11.44
CA LYS A 645 27.78 40.06 10.00
C LYS A 645 29.23 40.58 9.82
N PRO A 646 30.11 39.90 9.09
CA PRO A 646 31.46 40.41 8.89
C PRO A 646 31.37 41.77 8.19
N LYS A 647 31.71 42.85 8.91
CA LYS A 647 31.99 44.15 8.31
C LYS A 647 33.20 43.98 7.41
N ALA A 648 33.04 44.20 6.12
CA ALA A 648 34.15 44.38 5.19
C ALA A 648 34.98 45.60 5.64
N GLN A 649 36.10 45.36 6.30
CA GLN A 649 37.06 46.39 6.69
C GLN A 649 38.08 46.53 5.56
N LYS A 650 38.13 47.72 4.96
CA LYS A 650 39.10 48.12 3.93
C LYS A 650 40.51 48.13 4.52
N GLY A 651 41.45 47.50 3.80
CA GLY A 651 42.86 47.89 3.75
C GLY A 651 43.81 47.23 4.77
N GLY A 652 44.60 46.27 4.31
CA GLY A 652 45.77 45.72 5.01
C GLY A 652 46.06 44.29 4.56
N LYS A 653 47.15 44.09 3.81
CA LYS A 653 47.55 42.84 3.14
C LYS A 653 47.80 41.70 4.13
N ASP A 654 47.25 40.51 3.85
CA ASP A 654 47.87 39.18 4.05
C ASP A 654 46.95 38.05 3.51
N PRO A 655 47.46 36.81 3.29
CA PRO A 655 47.38 36.11 2.00
C PRO A 655 46.03 35.45 1.70
N LYS A 656 45.69 35.45 0.41
CA LYS A 656 44.43 34.95 -0.17
C LYS A 656 44.26 33.43 0.05
N PRO A 657 43.13 32.97 0.62
CA PRO A 657 42.57 31.68 0.26
C PRO A 657 41.95 31.80 -1.13
N ALA A 658 42.35 30.91 -2.04
CA ALA A 658 41.77 30.78 -3.36
C ALA A 658 40.27 30.42 -3.28
N PHE A 659 39.51 30.84 -4.28
CA PHE A 659 38.08 30.59 -4.53
C PHE A 659 37.08 31.61 -3.96
N ALA A 660 37.08 32.78 -4.59
CA ALA A 660 35.83 33.49 -4.91
C ALA A 660 35.93 34.05 -6.34
N ALA A 661 34.83 33.88 -7.10
CA ALA A 661 34.53 34.38 -8.44
C ALA A 661 35.01 33.55 -9.65
N THR A 662 34.16 32.61 -10.08
CA THR A 662 33.78 32.41 -11.49
C THR A 662 32.50 31.58 -11.58
N SER A 663 31.51 32.08 -12.31
CA SER A 663 30.33 31.47 -12.97
C SER A 663 29.68 30.18 -12.41
N PRO A 664 28.32 30.09 -12.35
CA PRO A 664 27.61 28.87 -11.92
C PRO A 664 27.57 27.85 -13.05
N SER A 665 28.70 27.19 -13.32
CA SER A 665 28.81 26.04 -14.21
C SER A 665 30.09 25.31 -13.85
N GLN A 666 29.99 24.05 -13.45
CA GLN A 666 31.10 23.17 -13.04
C GLN A 666 31.63 23.38 -11.60
N VAL A 667 31.04 22.66 -10.65
CA VAL A 667 31.77 22.16 -9.48
C VAL A 667 31.77 20.64 -9.57
N VAL A 668 32.95 20.09 -9.85
CA VAL A 668 33.27 18.67 -9.75
C VAL A 668 33.44 18.31 -8.26
N GLN A 669 32.85 17.17 -7.93
CA GLN A 669 33.19 16.20 -6.88
C GLN A 669 34.34 16.56 -5.93
N ASP A 670 34.01 16.86 -4.67
CA ASP A 670 34.43 16.10 -3.49
C ASP A 670 34.13 16.90 -2.21
N GLY A 671 33.29 16.36 -1.32
CA GLY A 671 33.05 16.93 0.02
C GLY A 671 31.63 16.89 0.59
N PHE A 672 30.63 16.37 -0.13
CA PHE A 672 29.31 16.08 0.43
C PHE A 672 28.85 14.70 -0.03
N ALA A 673 28.94 13.71 0.86
CA ALA A 673 28.23 12.45 0.68
C ALA A 673 26.74 12.71 0.99
N PRO A 674 25.81 12.52 0.04
CA PRO A 674 24.39 12.70 0.25
C PRO A 674 23.87 11.61 1.21
N LEU A 675 23.14 12.01 2.25
CA LEU A 675 22.49 11.11 3.21
C LEU A 675 21.40 10.20 2.60
N VAL A 676 21.21 10.22 1.27
CA VAL A 676 20.33 9.27 0.57
C VAL A 676 20.95 8.66 -0.71
N SER A 677 22.19 9.00 -1.09
CA SER A 677 22.81 8.40 -2.30
C SER A 677 23.57 7.08 -2.05
N ARG A 678 23.31 6.40 -0.93
CA ARG A 678 23.76 5.00 -0.71
C ARG A 678 22.65 4.06 -0.25
N SER A 679 21.39 4.45 -0.44
CA SER A 679 20.25 3.54 -0.21
C SER A 679 19.77 2.83 -1.49
N SER A 680 20.35 3.11 -2.67
CA SER A 680 19.96 2.44 -3.93
C SER A 680 20.93 1.37 -4.42
N SER A 681 22.10 1.22 -3.79
CA SER A 681 22.96 0.04 -3.98
C SER A 681 22.88 -0.84 -2.74
N PHE A 682 22.39 -2.06 -2.92
CA PHE A 682 22.72 -3.21 -2.08
C PHE A 682 24.25 -3.37 -2.09
N LEU A 683 24.95 -2.60 -1.26
CA LEU A 683 26.32 -2.95 -0.87
C LEU A 683 26.20 -4.20 -0.01
N ARG A 684 26.52 -5.34 -0.62
CA ARG A 684 26.84 -6.59 0.06
C ARG A 684 27.87 -6.28 1.14
N TYR A 685 27.40 -6.22 2.37
CA TYR A 685 28.21 -6.35 3.56
C TYR A 685 27.75 -7.63 4.26
N ASP A 686 28.69 -8.44 4.71
CA ASP A 686 28.45 -9.80 5.19
C ASP A 686 27.25 -9.89 6.16
N SER A 687 26.38 -10.85 5.86
CA SER A 687 25.02 -11.05 6.36
C SER A 687 24.92 -11.57 7.81
N ALA A 688 25.70 -11.02 8.74
CA ALA A 688 25.72 -11.50 10.13
C ALA A 688 25.26 -10.48 11.19
N HIS A 689 25.17 -9.17 10.88
CA HIS A 689 24.94 -8.13 11.91
C HIS A 689 23.96 -7.00 11.53
N ASP A 690 23.00 -7.25 10.65
CA ASP A 690 22.07 -6.19 10.25
C ASP A 690 20.98 -5.98 11.31
N GLY A 691 20.95 -4.80 11.93
CA GLY A 691 19.94 -4.37 12.91
C GLY A 691 18.56 -4.09 12.32
N LYS A 692 18.19 -4.81 11.26
CA LYS A 692 16.89 -4.79 10.62
C LYS A 692 15.93 -5.68 11.41
N LEU A 693 14.96 -5.05 12.07
CA LEU A 693 14.00 -5.73 12.94
C LEU A 693 12.85 -6.40 12.15
N VAL A 694 12.62 -5.97 10.90
CA VAL A 694 11.62 -6.55 10.00
C VAL A 694 12.35 -7.27 8.88
N LYS A 695 12.18 -8.59 8.78
CA LYS A 695 12.59 -9.31 7.57
C LYS A 695 11.81 -8.73 6.38
N GLU A 696 12.54 -8.19 5.41
CA GLU A 696 11.95 -7.90 4.10
C GLU A 696 11.29 -9.18 3.57
N GLU A 697 10.14 -9.04 2.91
CA GLU A 697 9.39 -10.15 2.32
C GLU A 697 10.36 -11.03 1.50
N GLU A 698 10.58 -12.29 1.90
CA GLU A 698 11.31 -13.26 1.07
C GLU A 698 10.48 -13.45 -0.20
N ARG A 699 10.92 -12.84 -1.30
CA ARG A 699 10.24 -12.90 -2.59
C ARG A 699 10.87 -13.99 -3.41
N HIS A 700 10.06 -14.94 -3.89
CA HIS A 700 10.49 -15.80 -4.98
C HIS A 700 10.71 -14.94 -6.22
N GLU A 701 11.97 -14.85 -6.65
CA GLU A 701 12.38 -14.09 -7.83
C GLU A 701 12.20 -14.96 -9.09
N GLY A 702 11.52 -14.43 -10.10
CA GLY A 702 11.31 -15.12 -11.38
C GLY A 702 9.86 -15.18 -11.82
N ARG A 703 9.56 -16.10 -12.74
CA ARG A 703 8.18 -16.37 -13.20
C ARG A 703 7.40 -17.08 -12.11
N VAL A 704 6.10 -16.80 -12.02
CA VAL A 704 5.17 -17.57 -11.17
C VAL A 704 5.37 -19.06 -11.45
N SER A 705 5.62 -19.83 -10.40
CA SER A 705 5.97 -21.23 -10.57
C SER A 705 4.83 -22.00 -11.25
N ALA A 706 5.17 -22.98 -12.11
CA ALA A 706 4.18 -23.82 -12.77
C ALA A 706 3.28 -24.57 -11.75
N HIS A 707 3.78 -24.75 -10.53
CA HIS A 707 3.05 -25.31 -9.41
C HIS A 707 1.82 -24.46 -9.03
N VAL A 708 1.93 -23.13 -9.02
CA VAL A 708 0.81 -22.23 -8.68
C VAL A 708 -0.28 -22.30 -9.75
N PHE A 709 0.08 -22.35 -11.03
CA PHE A 709 -0.89 -22.56 -12.11
C PHE A 709 -1.61 -23.90 -11.96
N ALA A 710 -0.87 -24.98 -11.66
CA ALA A 710 -1.45 -26.29 -11.42
C ALA A 710 -2.38 -26.32 -10.20
N ALA A 711 -2.02 -25.65 -9.11
CA ALA A 711 -2.84 -25.51 -7.91
C ALA A 711 -4.15 -24.76 -8.21
N TYR A 712 -4.08 -23.64 -8.95
CA TYR A 712 -5.26 -22.90 -9.38
C TYR A 712 -6.18 -23.72 -10.29
N PHE A 713 -5.62 -24.48 -11.25
CA PHE A 713 -6.41 -25.38 -12.10
C PHE A 713 -7.08 -26.51 -11.31
N LYS A 714 -6.38 -27.06 -10.30
CA LYS A 714 -6.98 -28.03 -9.38
C LYS A 714 -8.12 -27.39 -8.58
N ALA A 715 -7.96 -26.15 -8.12
CA ALA A 715 -8.99 -25.41 -7.40
C ALA A 715 -10.24 -25.17 -8.27
N MET A 716 -10.09 -24.90 -9.57
CA MET A 716 -11.21 -24.74 -10.51
C MET A 716 -12.03 -26.01 -10.76
N GLY A 717 -11.50 -27.20 -10.46
CA GLY A 717 -12.14 -28.49 -10.75
C GLY A 717 -11.29 -29.47 -11.55
N GLY A 718 -10.02 -29.15 -11.83
CA GLY A 718 -9.05 -30.04 -12.45
C GLY A 718 -9.29 -30.26 -13.95
N VAL A 719 -8.73 -31.36 -14.47
CA VAL A 719 -8.61 -31.63 -15.91
C VAL A 719 -9.98 -31.77 -16.60
N HIS A 720 -10.99 -32.32 -15.93
CA HIS A 720 -12.33 -32.52 -16.52
C HIS A 720 -13.02 -31.20 -16.87
N VAL A 721 -12.94 -30.21 -15.98
CA VAL A 721 -13.53 -28.88 -16.19
C VAL A 721 -12.80 -28.12 -17.29
N VAL A 722 -11.46 -28.23 -17.33
CA VAL A 722 -10.66 -27.66 -18.43
C VAL A 722 -11.01 -28.30 -19.77
N GLY A 723 -11.15 -29.62 -19.82
CA GLY A 723 -11.58 -30.34 -21.01
C GLY A 723 -12.95 -29.86 -21.53
N PHE A 724 -13.92 -29.70 -20.63
CA PHE A 724 -15.24 -29.15 -20.99
C PHE A 724 -15.15 -27.72 -21.54
N LEU A 725 -14.38 -26.84 -20.91
CA LEU A 725 -14.16 -25.47 -21.39
C LEU A 725 -13.53 -25.44 -22.79
N VAL A 726 -12.55 -26.30 -23.06
CA VAL A 726 -11.92 -26.43 -24.38
C VAL A 726 -12.94 -26.86 -25.43
N VAL A 727 -13.79 -27.85 -25.12
CA VAL A 727 -14.84 -28.29 -26.04
C VAL A 727 -15.82 -27.16 -26.36
N VAL A 728 -16.35 -26.46 -25.34
CA VAL A 728 -17.28 -25.33 -25.54
C VAL A 728 -16.63 -24.24 -26.40
N GLN A 729 -15.35 -23.95 -26.16
CA GLN A 729 -14.61 -22.92 -26.88
C GLN A 729 -14.36 -23.31 -28.36
N LEU A 730 -14.05 -24.58 -28.64
CA LEU A 730 -13.91 -25.10 -30.00
C LEU A 730 -15.26 -25.08 -30.73
N THR A 731 -16.35 -25.50 -30.08
CA THR A 731 -17.69 -25.47 -30.70
C THR A 731 -18.12 -24.03 -31.00
N TRP A 732 -17.84 -23.07 -30.11
CA TRP A 732 -18.09 -21.65 -30.35
C TRP A 732 -17.38 -21.14 -31.60
N GLN A 733 -16.07 -21.41 -31.71
CA GLN A 733 -15.29 -21.02 -32.87
C GLN A 733 -15.75 -21.72 -34.15
N ALA A 734 -16.08 -23.01 -34.09
CA ALA A 734 -16.58 -23.75 -35.23
C ALA A 734 -17.90 -23.17 -35.77
N LEU A 735 -18.87 -22.85 -34.89
CA LEU A 735 -20.13 -22.23 -35.30
C LEU A 735 -19.93 -20.83 -35.88
N MET A 736 -19.07 -20.01 -35.26
CA MET A 736 -18.78 -18.66 -35.74
C MET A 736 -18.14 -18.70 -37.13
N GLN A 737 -17.14 -19.55 -37.33
CA GLN A 737 -16.50 -19.69 -38.64
C GLN A 737 -17.43 -20.32 -39.67
N ALA A 738 -18.25 -21.31 -39.28
CA ALA A 738 -19.27 -21.87 -40.18
C ALA A 738 -20.25 -20.80 -40.66
N SER A 739 -20.67 -19.89 -39.77
CA SER A 739 -21.51 -18.73 -40.12
C SER A 739 -20.81 -17.81 -41.13
N ASP A 740 -19.54 -17.50 -40.89
CA ASP A 740 -18.74 -16.64 -41.79
C ASP A 740 -18.51 -17.29 -43.17
N PHE A 741 -18.23 -18.60 -43.22
CA PHE A 741 -18.11 -19.36 -44.46
C PHE A 741 -19.43 -19.48 -45.20
N TYR A 742 -20.54 -19.69 -44.48
CA TYR A 742 -21.87 -19.70 -45.08
C TYR A 742 -22.22 -18.35 -45.70
N LEU A 743 -21.87 -17.25 -45.01
CA LEU A 743 -22.03 -15.89 -45.53
C LEU A 743 -21.17 -15.67 -46.78
N ALA A 744 -19.92 -16.15 -46.79
CA ALA A 744 -19.06 -16.10 -47.97
C ALA A 744 -19.65 -16.87 -49.16
N TYR A 745 -20.21 -18.06 -48.91
CA TYR A 745 -20.90 -18.86 -49.93
C TYR A 745 -22.15 -18.12 -50.47
N TRP A 746 -22.99 -17.58 -49.59
CA TRP A 746 -24.20 -16.84 -49.98
C TRP A 746 -23.89 -15.63 -50.86
N THR A 747 -22.75 -14.96 -50.66
CA THR A 747 -22.31 -13.82 -51.50
C THR A 747 -21.79 -14.20 -52.89
N THR A 748 -21.66 -15.51 -53.18
CA THR A 748 -21.15 -16.02 -54.47
C THR A 748 -22.24 -16.62 -55.36
N GLU A 749 -23.47 -16.74 -54.87
CA GLU A 749 -24.61 -17.21 -55.67
C GLU A 749 -25.06 -16.13 -56.68
N PRO A 750 -25.53 -16.52 -57.88
CA PRO A 750 -26.09 -15.57 -58.85
C PRO A 750 -27.30 -14.82 -58.29
N ASP A 751 -27.47 -13.55 -58.69
CA ASP A 751 -28.52 -12.65 -58.17
C ASP A 751 -29.93 -13.27 -58.21
N ASP A 752 -30.29 -13.95 -59.33
CA ASP A 752 -31.59 -14.59 -59.51
C ASP A 752 -31.85 -15.73 -58.51
N VAL A 753 -30.81 -16.50 -58.18
CA VAL A 753 -30.89 -17.60 -57.19
C VAL A 753 -30.91 -17.03 -55.79
N GLN A 754 -30.14 -15.97 -55.57
CA GLN A 754 -30.04 -15.29 -54.29
C GLN A 754 -31.40 -14.71 -53.89
N GLN A 755 -32.12 -14.04 -54.80
CA GLN A 755 -33.45 -13.46 -54.56
C GLN A 755 -34.53 -14.50 -54.25
N ASN A 756 -34.46 -15.69 -54.86
CA ASN A 756 -35.43 -16.77 -54.61
C ASN A 756 -35.18 -17.52 -53.28
N SER A 757 -33.92 -17.54 -52.81
CA SER A 757 -33.50 -18.31 -51.64
C SER A 757 -33.17 -17.45 -50.41
N VAL A 758 -33.42 -16.13 -50.44
CA VAL A 758 -33.05 -15.18 -49.37
C VAL A 758 -33.48 -15.64 -47.99
N THR A 759 -34.75 -16.05 -47.84
CA THR A 759 -35.32 -16.45 -46.54
C THR A 759 -34.62 -17.69 -45.97
N THR A 760 -34.28 -18.64 -46.84
CA THR A 760 -33.59 -19.89 -46.48
C THR A 760 -32.12 -19.60 -46.13
N ASN A 761 -31.42 -18.81 -46.93
CA ASN A 761 -30.03 -18.46 -46.67
C ASN A 761 -29.87 -17.60 -45.41
N LEU A 762 -30.77 -16.64 -45.19
CA LEU A 762 -30.80 -15.82 -43.99
C LEU A 762 -31.08 -16.64 -42.73
N THR A 763 -31.97 -17.63 -42.79
CA THR A 763 -32.27 -18.50 -41.64
C THR A 763 -31.09 -19.39 -41.26
N TYR A 764 -30.39 -20.01 -42.24
CA TYR A 764 -29.17 -20.77 -41.95
C TYR A 764 -28.07 -19.90 -41.34
N TYR A 765 -27.82 -18.71 -41.91
CA TYR A 765 -26.87 -17.75 -41.34
C TYR A 765 -27.27 -17.35 -39.91
N ALA A 766 -28.54 -16.98 -39.68
CA ALA A 766 -29.02 -16.55 -38.37
C ALA A 766 -28.91 -17.68 -37.32
N VAL A 767 -29.23 -18.92 -37.67
CA VAL A 767 -29.12 -20.07 -36.73
C VAL A 767 -27.66 -20.32 -36.34
N LEU A 768 -26.73 -20.31 -37.29
CA LEU A 768 -25.31 -20.50 -37.01
C LEU A 768 -24.76 -19.34 -36.16
N ALA A 769 -25.06 -18.10 -36.56
CA ALA A 769 -24.56 -16.92 -35.89
C ALA A 769 -25.12 -16.76 -34.47
N LEU A 770 -26.44 -16.91 -34.28
CA LEU A 770 -27.09 -16.85 -32.97
C LEU A 770 -26.72 -18.05 -32.08
N GLY A 771 -26.53 -19.23 -32.67
CA GLY A 771 -25.99 -20.40 -31.97
C GLY A 771 -24.60 -20.13 -31.39
N SER A 772 -23.74 -19.44 -32.16
CA SER A 772 -22.43 -19.00 -31.66
C SER A 772 -22.58 -18.00 -30.51
N CYS A 773 -23.52 -17.05 -30.56
CA CYS A 773 -23.79 -16.12 -29.46
C CYS A 773 -24.21 -16.87 -28.19
N LEU A 774 -25.08 -17.88 -28.30
CA LEU A 774 -25.49 -18.69 -27.15
C LEU A 774 -24.30 -19.39 -26.48
N LEU A 775 -23.35 -19.92 -27.27
CA LEU A 775 -22.13 -20.51 -26.72
C LEU A 775 -21.23 -19.49 -26.02
N VAL A 776 -21.28 -18.21 -26.39
CA VAL A 776 -20.62 -17.15 -25.60
C VAL A 776 -21.20 -17.08 -24.19
N LEU A 777 -22.52 -17.20 -24.02
CA LEU A 777 -23.15 -17.22 -22.71
C LEU A 777 -22.77 -18.47 -21.91
N VAL A 778 -22.80 -19.64 -22.56
CA VAL A 778 -22.45 -20.92 -21.91
C VAL A 778 -21.00 -20.89 -21.40
N ARG A 779 -20.04 -20.44 -22.22
CA ARG A 779 -18.63 -20.38 -21.79
C ARG A 779 -18.41 -19.37 -20.65
N THR A 780 -19.05 -18.19 -20.70
CA THR A 780 -18.83 -17.14 -19.69
C THR A 780 -19.43 -17.56 -18.36
N LEU A 781 -20.62 -18.17 -18.35
CA LEU A 781 -21.21 -18.75 -17.15
C LEU A 781 -20.35 -19.88 -16.56
N THR A 782 -19.79 -20.75 -17.42
CA THR A 782 -18.91 -21.83 -16.98
C THR A 782 -17.64 -21.27 -16.33
N VAL A 783 -16.98 -20.28 -16.96
CA VAL A 783 -15.80 -19.62 -16.39
C VAL A 783 -16.12 -18.93 -15.06
N SER A 784 -17.24 -18.22 -14.97
CA SER A 784 -17.69 -17.60 -13.72
C SER A 784 -17.91 -18.64 -12.60
N PHE A 785 -18.53 -19.78 -12.92
CA PHE A 785 -18.71 -20.88 -11.96
C PHE A 785 -17.38 -21.47 -11.48
N CYS A 786 -16.43 -21.70 -12.39
CA CYS A 786 -15.09 -22.21 -12.06
C CYS A 786 -14.33 -21.21 -11.18
N GLY A 787 -14.42 -19.90 -11.49
CA GLY A 787 -13.82 -18.83 -10.73
C GLY A 787 -14.31 -18.78 -9.28
N ILE A 788 -15.64 -18.88 -9.07
CA ILE A 788 -16.24 -18.91 -7.72
C ILE A 788 -15.75 -20.15 -6.94
N THR A 789 -15.65 -21.29 -7.60
CA THR A 789 -15.19 -22.54 -6.97
C THR A 789 -13.73 -22.43 -6.52
N ALA A 790 -12.86 -21.89 -7.38
CA ALA A 790 -11.46 -21.65 -7.05
C ALA A 790 -11.31 -20.63 -5.92
N ALA A 791 -12.04 -19.52 -5.98
CA ALA A 791 -12.07 -18.48 -4.96
C ALA A 791 -12.51 -19.00 -3.58
N THR A 792 -13.50 -19.90 -3.55
CA THR A 792 -13.99 -20.50 -2.29
C THR A 792 -12.93 -21.41 -1.69
N ARG A 793 -12.36 -22.32 -2.49
CA ARG A 793 -11.34 -23.28 -2.00
C ARG A 793 -10.09 -22.60 -1.49
N LEU A 794 -9.52 -21.67 -2.25
CA LEU A 794 -8.30 -20.95 -1.85
C LEU A 794 -8.51 -20.14 -0.57
N PHE A 795 -9.66 -19.50 -0.40
CA PHE A 795 -9.98 -18.76 0.82
C PHE A 795 -10.11 -19.68 2.04
N ASP A 796 -10.82 -20.81 1.89
CA ASP A 796 -11.05 -21.76 2.98
C ASP A 796 -9.75 -22.45 3.42
N GLU A 797 -8.91 -22.87 2.46
CA GLU A 797 -7.61 -23.50 2.74
C GLU A 797 -6.66 -22.51 3.43
N MET A 798 -6.57 -21.27 2.93
CA MET A 798 -5.72 -20.23 3.53
C MET A 798 -6.16 -19.91 4.96
N THR A 799 -7.47 -19.76 5.19
CA THR A 799 -8.00 -19.42 6.52
C THR A 799 -7.79 -20.55 7.52
N LYS A 800 -7.99 -21.81 7.10
CA LYS A 800 -7.72 -22.98 7.95
C LYS A 800 -6.24 -23.12 8.29
N SER A 801 -5.36 -22.90 7.31
CA SER A 801 -3.91 -22.99 7.52
C SER A 801 -3.41 -21.89 8.47
N LEU A 802 -3.80 -20.63 8.25
CA LEU A 802 -3.41 -19.51 9.11
C LEU A 802 -3.88 -19.67 10.56
N LEU A 803 -5.10 -20.14 10.81
CA LEU A 803 -5.58 -20.37 12.18
C LEU A 803 -4.74 -21.43 12.92
N ARG A 804 -4.19 -22.39 12.18
CA ARG A 804 -3.30 -23.44 12.70
C ARG A 804 -1.84 -23.04 12.69
N ALA A 805 -1.46 -21.89 12.15
CA ALA A 805 -0.06 -21.46 12.09
C ALA A 805 0.48 -21.10 13.49
N PRO A 806 1.77 -21.36 13.78
CA PRO A 806 2.40 -21.05 15.07
C PRO A 806 2.55 -19.55 15.31
N MET A 807 2.64 -19.12 16.58
CA MET A 807 2.87 -17.71 16.93
C MET A 807 4.13 -17.11 16.27
N ALA A 808 5.18 -17.91 16.08
CA ALA A 808 6.39 -17.49 15.38
C ALA A 808 6.13 -16.97 13.95
N PHE A 809 5.09 -17.48 13.26
CA PHE A 809 4.69 -16.97 11.96
C PHE A 809 4.12 -15.54 12.06
N PHE A 810 3.29 -15.27 13.07
CA PHE A 810 2.67 -13.97 13.29
C PHE A 810 3.66 -12.92 13.82
N ASP A 811 4.65 -13.35 14.60
CA ASP A 811 5.74 -12.48 15.05
C ASP A 811 6.64 -12.07 13.86
N ALA A 812 6.82 -12.97 12.88
CA ALA A 812 7.58 -12.70 11.66
C ALA A 812 6.80 -11.91 10.60
N ASN A 813 5.47 -12.01 10.59
CA ASN A 813 4.60 -11.40 9.58
C ASN A 813 3.64 -10.39 10.21
N PRO A 814 3.87 -9.07 10.01
CA PRO A 814 2.98 -8.04 10.53
C PRO A 814 1.52 -8.25 10.11
N VAL A 815 0.58 -7.96 11.01
CA VAL A 815 -0.87 -8.13 10.77
C VAL A 815 -1.33 -7.44 9.47
N GLY A 816 -0.79 -6.26 9.17
CA GLY A 816 -1.08 -5.55 7.92
C GLY A 816 -0.76 -6.35 6.65
N ARG A 817 0.29 -7.20 6.67
CA ARG A 817 0.61 -8.10 5.55
C ARG A 817 -0.47 -9.16 5.36
N ILE A 818 -0.95 -9.75 6.46
CA ILE A 818 -2.03 -10.76 6.44
C ILE A 818 -3.35 -10.13 5.97
N LEU A 819 -3.68 -8.93 6.45
CA LEU A 819 -4.86 -8.20 6.02
C LEU A 819 -4.84 -7.89 4.51
N ASN A 820 -3.68 -7.51 3.97
CA ASN A 820 -3.53 -7.29 2.53
C ASN A 820 -3.79 -8.56 1.70
N ARG A 821 -3.49 -9.76 2.22
CA ARG A 821 -3.86 -11.02 1.54
C ARG A 821 -5.38 -11.18 1.48
N TYR A 822 -6.05 -10.97 2.61
CA TYR A 822 -7.51 -11.06 2.71
C TYR A 822 -8.25 -9.94 1.97
N SER A 823 -7.63 -8.77 1.75
CA SER A 823 -8.21 -7.66 1.01
C SER A 823 -7.93 -7.80 -0.48
N ASP A 824 -6.69 -7.59 -0.90
CA ASP A 824 -6.33 -7.32 -2.28
C ASP A 824 -6.18 -8.62 -3.05
N ASP A 825 -5.43 -9.57 -2.50
CA ASP A 825 -5.11 -10.81 -3.20
C ASP A 825 -6.38 -11.67 -3.37
N VAL A 826 -7.21 -11.82 -2.33
CA VAL A 826 -8.55 -12.43 -2.44
C VAL A 826 -9.43 -11.69 -3.44
N SER A 827 -9.43 -10.35 -3.46
CA SER A 827 -10.24 -9.59 -4.43
C SER A 827 -9.77 -9.82 -5.88
N ARG A 828 -8.46 -9.97 -6.13
CA ARG A 828 -7.96 -10.29 -7.46
C ARG A 828 -8.39 -11.70 -7.89
N VAL A 829 -8.39 -12.67 -6.97
CA VAL A 829 -8.89 -14.02 -7.24
C VAL A 829 -10.40 -14.06 -7.50
N ASP A 830 -11.17 -13.29 -6.73
CA ASP A 830 -12.63 -13.24 -6.84
C ASP A 830 -13.10 -12.56 -8.15
N PHE A 831 -12.45 -11.46 -8.54
CA PHE A 831 -12.95 -10.61 -9.63
C PHE A 831 -12.06 -10.59 -10.87
N GLN A 832 -10.74 -10.53 -10.74
CA GLN A 832 -9.88 -10.29 -11.91
C GLN A 832 -9.52 -11.58 -12.64
N LEU A 833 -9.11 -12.63 -11.91
CA LEU A 833 -8.68 -13.90 -12.51
C LEU A 833 -9.74 -14.58 -13.38
N PRO A 834 -11.03 -14.66 -12.99
CA PRO A 834 -12.05 -15.29 -13.83
C PRO A 834 -12.17 -14.60 -15.20
N PHE A 835 -12.18 -13.26 -15.23
CA PHE A 835 -12.23 -12.52 -16.48
C PHE A 835 -10.93 -12.60 -17.27
N ALA A 836 -9.76 -12.56 -16.62
CA ALA A 836 -8.47 -12.69 -17.28
C ALA A 836 -8.32 -14.06 -17.97
N TYR A 837 -8.64 -15.14 -17.25
CA TYR A 837 -8.61 -16.49 -17.78
C TYR A 837 -9.64 -16.70 -18.90
N GLY A 838 -10.88 -16.23 -18.69
CA GLY A 838 -11.92 -16.26 -19.72
C GLY A 838 -11.53 -15.49 -20.99
N SER A 839 -10.89 -14.33 -20.84
CA SER A 839 -10.41 -13.52 -21.96
C SER A 839 -9.24 -14.19 -22.70
N LEU A 840 -8.30 -14.79 -21.96
CA LEU A 840 -7.19 -15.54 -22.55
C LEU A 840 -7.70 -16.71 -23.40
N LEU A 841 -8.62 -17.52 -22.85
CA LEU A 841 -9.23 -18.61 -23.60
C LEU A 841 -10.02 -18.09 -24.81
N ALA A 842 -10.83 -17.05 -24.63
CA ALA A 842 -11.66 -16.50 -25.70
C ALA A 842 -10.81 -15.98 -26.87
N VAL A 843 -9.85 -15.10 -26.59
CA VAL A 843 -8.98 -14.46 -27.59
C VAL A 843 -7.98 -15.46 -28.15
N GLY A 844 -7.35 -16.27 -27.30
CA GLY A 844 -6.36 -17.28 -27.72
C GLY A 844 -6.91 -18.27 -28.74
N PHE A 845 -8.07 -18.86 -28.46
CA PHE A 845 -8.72 -19.74 -29.42
C PHE A 845 -9.26 -18.99 -30.64
N SER A 846 -9.78 -17.77 -30.48
CA SER A 846 -10.27 -16.97 -31.62
C SER A 846 -9.14 -16.65 -32.60
N VAL A 847 -8.01 -16.16 -32.10
CA VAL A 847 -6.83 -15.84 -32.92
C VAL A 847 -6.22 -17.11 -33.50
N GLY A 848 -6.06 -18.16 -32.70
CA GLY A 848 -5.49 -19.42 -33.16
C GLY A 848 -6.31 -20.06 -34.27
N CYS A 849 -7.63 -20.14 -34.10
CA CYS A 849 -8.51 -20.74 -35.10
C CYS A 849 -8.66 -19.85 -36.34
N THR A 850 -8.78 -18.52 -36.21
CA THR A 850 -8.87 -17.62 -37.37
C THR A 850 -7.57 -17.59 -38.18
N LEU A 851 -6.41 -17.59 -37.51
CA LEU A 851 -5.10 -17.68 -38.15
C LEU A 851 -4.91 -19.03 -38.86
N LEU A 852 -5.30 -20.13 -38.22
CA LEU A 852 -5.27 -21.47 -38.83
C LEU A 852 -6.11 -21.49 -40.10
N THR A 853 -7.35 -20.99 -40.04
CA THR A 853 -8.26 -20.91 -41.19
C THR A 853 -7.68 -20.03 -42.30
N ALA A 854 -7.13 -18.86 -41.97
CA ALA A 854 -6.45 -18.00 -42.94
C ALA A 854 -5.25 -18.70 -43.61
N CYS A 855 -4.45 -19.45 -42.85
CA CYS A 855 -3.32 -20.22 -43.39
C CYS A 855 -3.79 -21.33 -44.33
N VAL A 856 -4.86 -22.05 -43.98
CA VAL A 856 -5.46 -23.09 -44.82
C VAL A 856 -5.99 -22.49 -46.13
N MET A 857 -6.66 -21.33 -46.07
CA MET A 857 -7.16 -20.62 -47.25
C MET A 857 -6.02 -20.16 -48.18
N ALA A 858 -4.90 -19.72 -47.61
CA ALA A 858 -3.70 -19.31 -48.35
C ALA A 858 -2.86 -20.49 -48.91
N ARG A 859 -3.26 -21.74 -48.66
CA ARG A 859 -2.56 -22.98 -49.09
C ARG A 859 -1.04 -22.90 -48.82
N CYS A 860 -0.19 -23.11 -49.85
CA CYS A 860 1.26 -23.11 -49.71
C CYS A 860 1.83 -21.79 -49.19
N PHE A 861 1.19 -20.65 -49.50
CA PHE A 861 1.63 -19.34 -49.01
C PHE A 861 1.35 -19.17 -47.51
N GLY A 862 0.41 -19.94 -46.93
CA GLY A 862 0.17 -19.97 -45.49
C GLY A 862 1.40 -20.40 -44.69
N LEU A 863 2.31 -21.20 -45.27
CA LEU A 863 3.56 -21.58 -44.62
C LEU A 863 4.50 -20.39 -44.38
N LEU A 864 4.38 -19.30 -45.15
CA LEU A 864 5.18 -18.08 -44.96
C LEU A 864 4.77 -17.29 -43.71
N VAL A 865 3.59 -17.56 -43.15
CA VAL A 865 3.12 -16.95 -41.89
C VAL A 865 3.85 -17.53 -40.68
N ILE A 866 4.22 -18.82 -40.72
CA ILE A 866 4.88 -19.53 -39.61
C ILE A 866 6.18 -18.84 -39.14
N PRO A 867 7.16 -18.50 -40.02
CA PRO A 867 8.39 -17.85 -39.57
C PRO A 867 8.13 -16.46 -38.99
N ILE A 868 7.15 -15.71 -39.52
CA ILE A 868 6.78 -14.39 -38.99
C ILE A 868 6.15 -14.54 -37.60
N LEU A 869 5.26 -15.53 -37.42
CA LEU A 869 4.68 -15.84 -36.12
C LEU A 869 5.74 -16.27 -35.09
N ALA A 870 6.76 -17.02 -35.52
CA ALA A 870 7.89 -17.37 -34.64
C ALA A 870 8.68 -16.13 -34.19
N ILE A 871 8.93 -15.18 -35.09
CA ILE A 871 9.55 -13.89 -34.75
C ILE A 871 8.64 -13.08 -33.82
N TYR A 872 7.33 -13.07 -34.08
CA TYR A 872 6.34 -12.38 -33.27
C TYR A 872 6.34 -12.87 -31.82
N VAL A 873 6.32 -14.20 -31.63
CA VAL A 873 6.42 -14.83 -30.30
C VAL A 873 7.77 -14.53 -29.65
N TYR A 874 8.86 -14.59 -30.40
CA TYR A 874 10.19 -14.27 -29.89
C TYR A 874 10.27 -12.83 -29.35
N VAL A 875 9.77 -11.84 -30.09
CA VAL A 875 9.74 -10.43 -29.67
C VAL A 875 8.83 -10.25 -28.45
N GLY A 876 7.67 -10.93 -28.42
CA GLY A 876 6.77 -10.92 -27.27
C GLY A 876 7.45 -11.43 -25.99
N LEU A 877 8.14 -12.58 -26.08
CA LEU A 877 8.88 -13.15 -24.96
C LEU A 877 10.06 -12.27 -24.53
N PHE A 878 10.76 -11.66 -25.48
CA PHE A 878 11.86 -10.73 -25.23
C PHE A 878 11.41 -9.46 -24.51
N TYR A 879 10.21 -8.95 -24.77
CA TYR A 879 9.66 -7.79 -24.06
C TYR A 879 9.16 -8.12 -22.65
N LEU A 880 8.57 -9.31 -22.47
CA LEU A 880 7.82 -9.65 -21.26
C LEU A 880 8.68 -9.60 -19.99
N GLN A 881 9.94 -10.05 -20.07
CA GLN A 881 10.83 -10.11 -18.91
C GLN A 881 11.27 -8.72 -18.40
N PRO A 882 11.84 -7.83 -19.22
CA PRO A 882 12.09 -6.44 -18.82
C PRO A 882 10.84 -5.70 -18.36
N ALA A 883 9.68 -5.91 -19.02
CA ALA A 883 8.44 -5.25 -18.65
C ALA A 883 7.99 -5.58 -17.22
N ARG A 884 8.13 -6.84 -16.79
CA ARG A 884 7.85 -7.26 -15.41
C ARG A 884 8.78 -6.60 -14.41
N GLU A 885 10.09 -6.59 -14.66
CA GLU A 885 11.05 -5.95 -13.75
C GLU A 885 10.82 -4.44 -13.65
N LEU A 886 10.49 -3.76 -14.75
CA LEU A 886 10.14 -2.33 -14.75
C LEU A 886 8.86 -2.04 -13.97
N GLN A 887 7.80 -2.85 -14.13
CA GLN A 887 6.58 -2.70 -13.33
C GLN A 887 6.82 -2.95 -11.83
N ARG A 888 7.72 -3.89 -11.50
CA ARG A 888 8.14 -4.17 -10.13
C ARG A 888 8.88 -2.97 -9.54
N LEU A 889 9.90 -2.47 -10.23
CA LEU A 889 10.66 -1.28 -9.81
C LEU A 889 9.71 -0.09 -9.61
N GLN A 890 8.75 0.13 -10.51
CA GLN A 890 7.79 1.23 -10.42
C GLN A 890 6.96 1.16 -9.13
N LYS A 891 6.48 -0.04 -8.76
CA LYS A 891 5.72 -0.22 -7.51
C LYS A 891 6.60 -0.01 -6.27
N VAL A 892 7.84 -0.46 -6.32
CA VAL A 892 8.81 -0.29 -5.22
C VAL A 892 9.16 1.18 -5.03
N THR A 893 9.40 1.94 -6.11
CA THR A 893 9.73 3.37 -6.04
C THR A 893 8.56 4.25 -5.60
N GLN A 894 7.32 3.81 -5.80
CA GLN A 894 6.14 4.56 -5.40
C GLN A 894 5.90 4.56 -3.87
N SER A 895 6.24 3.48 -3.18
CA SER A 895 5.96 3.32 -1.74
C SER A 895 6.68 4.35 -0.85
N PRO A 896 8.00 4.63 -1.05
CA PRO A 896 8.71 5.66 -0.30
C PRO A 896 8.09 7.06 -0.42
N ILE A 897 7.50 7.41 -1.57
CA ILE A 897 6.82 8.70 -1.75
C ILE A 897 5.63 8.83 -0.79
N LEU A 898 4.84 7.77 -0.66
CA LEU A 898 3.66 7.75 0.23
C LEU A 898 4.06 7.70 1.69
N ALA A 899 5.10 6.93 2.03
CA ALA A 899 5.66 6.88 3.38
C ALA A 899 6.17 8.27 3.80
N HIS A 900 6.97 8.92 2.95
CA HIS A 900 7.47 10.27 3.18
C HIS A 900 6.34 11.29 3.34
N LEU A 901 5.29 11.21 2.50
CA LEU A 901 4.12 12.08 2.60
C LEU A 901 3.40 11.91 3.95
N SER A 902 3.09 10.68 4.34
CA SER A 902 2.40 10.37 5.60
C SER A 902 3.22 10.82 6.79
N GLU A 903 4.52 10.52 6.80
CA GLU A 903 5.42 10.85 7.89
C GLU A 903 5.61 12.36 8.03
N SER A 904 5.70 13.08 6.90
CA SER A 904 5.79 14.55 6.88
C SER A 904 4.52 15.21 7.39
N ASN A 905 3.34 14.64 7.09
CA ASN A 905 2.07 15.15 7.56
C ASN A 905 1.91 15.00 9.09
N ASP A 906 2.23 13.81 9.61
CA ASP A 906 2.22 13.51 11.05
C ASP A 906 3.24 14.38 11.81
N GLY A 907 4.44 14.57 11.23
CA GLY A 907 5.55 15.32 11.81
C GLY A 907 5.60 16.81 11.50
N CYS A 908 4.57 17.38 10.86
CA CYS A 908 4.67 18.71 10.24
C CYS A 908 5.06 19.81 11.24
N ALA A 909 4.52 19.78 12.47
CA ALA A 909 4.88 20.74 13.52
C ALA A 909 6.36 20.67 13.91
N VAL A 910 6.93 19.46 13.98
CA VAL A 910 8.35 19.24 14.26
C VAL A 910 9.19 19.71 13.08
N ILE A 911 8.84 19.34 11.85
CA ILE A 911 9.61 19.74 10.66
C ILE A 911 9.68 21.27 10.52
N ARG A 912 8.58 21.97 10.84
CA ARG A 912 8.53 23.44 10.88
C ARG A 912 9.35 24.01 12.02
N ALA A 913 9.24 23.47 13.24
CA ALA A 913 9.99 23.95 14.40
C ALA A 913 11.50 23.94 14.18
N PHE A 914 12.01 22.89 13.52
CA PHE A 914 13.45 22.72 13.21
C PHE A 914 13.89 23.39 11.89
N ASP A 915 12.99 24.12 11.22
CA ASP A 915 13.23 24.79 9.93
C ASP A 915 13.78 23.86 8.82
N GLN A 916 13.19 22.66 8.70
CA GLN A 916 13.62 21.63 7.75
C GLN A 916 12.69 21.49 6.53
N VAL A 917 11.71 22.37 6.36
CA VAL A 917 10.73 22.29 5.25
C VAL A 917 11.39 22.22 3.86
N PRO A 918 12.42 23.03 3.52
CA PRO A 918 13.08 22.94 2.21
C PRO A 918 13.72 21.57 1.95
N ARG A 919 14.33 20.95 2.97
CA ARG A 919 14.94 19.62 2.88
C ARG A 919 13.90 18.56 2.53
N PHE A 920 12.76 18.56 3.24
CA PHE A 920 11.67 17.61 2.97
C PHE A 920 11.02 17.84 1.60
N CYS A 921 10.89 19.09 1.14
CA CYS A 921 10.38 19.39 -0.20
C CYS A 921 11.32 18.89 -1.31
N SER A 922 12.64 19.09 -1.15
CA SER A 922 13.65 18.60 -2.09
C SER A 922 13.70 17.07 -2.10
N GLU A 923 13.62 16.43 -0.94
CA GLU A 923 13.58 14.98 -0.84
C GLU A 923 12.32 14.38 -1.49
N ASN A 924 11.16 15.00 -1.30
CA ASN A 924 9.94 14.61 -2.00
C ASN A 924 10.09 14.75 -3.54
N GLY A 925 10.70 15.84 -4.03
CA GLY A 925 11.00 16.00 -5.46
C GLY A 925 11.91 14.89 -6.00
N ARG A 926 12.99 14.58 -5.27
CA ARG A 926 13.91 13.48 -5.59
C ARG A 926 13.21 12.12 -5.64
N LEU A 927 12.36 11.81 -4.67
CA LEU A 927 11.60 10.56 -4.64
C LEU A 927 10.62 10.47 -5.82
N ILE A 928 9.96 11.57 -6.19
CA ILE A 928 9.12 11.64 -7.40
C ILE A 928 9.97 11.39 -8.65
N ASP A 929 11.15 11.97 -8.76
CA ASP A 929 12.03 11.82 -9.92
C ASP A 929 12.55 10.39 -10.08
N VAL A 930 12.95 9.75 -8.99
CA VAL A 930 13.34 8.33 -8.96
C VAL A 930 12.20 7.45 -9.47
N ASN A 931 10.97 7.72 -9.03
CA ASN A 931 9.81 7.00 -9.55
C ASN A 931 9.53 7.32 -11.03
N ASN A 932 9.66 8.58 -11.42
CA ASN A 932 9.44 9.02 -12.79
C ASN A 932 10.47 8.44 -13.77
N GLN A 933 11.72 8.20 -13.36
CA GLN A 933 12.72 7.48 -14.15
C GLN A 933 12.19 6.11 -14.58
N THR A 934 11.71 5.32 -13.62
CA THR A 934 11.17 3.99 -13.89
C THR A 934 9.91 4.04 -14.74
N VAL A 935 8.98 4.97 -14.43
CA VAL A 935 7.77 5.17 -15.24
C VAL A 935 8.12 5.56 -16.68
N TYR A 936 9.10 6.44 -16.87
CA TYR A 936 9.56 6.87 -18.18
C TYR A 936 10.13 5.70 -19.00
N VAL A 937 11.01 4.88 -18.41
CA VAL A 937 11.55 3.68 -19.08
C VAL A 937 10.43 2.70 -19.44
N ASN A 938 9.47 2.49 -18.54
CA ASN A 938 8.31 1.63 -18.78
C ASN A 938 7.46 2.15 -19.96
N ILE A 939 7.19 3.47 -20.03
CA ILE A 939 6.50 4.10 -21.17
C ILE A 939 7.27 3.82 -22.46
N MET A 940 8.57 4.09 -22.50
CA MET A 940 9.36 3.99 -23.73
C MET A 940 9.46 2.55 -24.25
N THR A 941 9.67 1.58 -23.35
CA THR A 941 9.74 0.15 -23.69
C THR A 941 8.38 -0.41 -24.13
N ALA A 942 7.27 0.02 -23.49
CA ALA A 942 5.92 -0.37 -23.92
C ALA A 942 5.58 0.17 -25.33
N GLN A 943 5.94 1.42 -25.63
CA GLN A 943 5.71 2.00 -26.97
C GLN A 943 6.62 1.39 -28.04
N TRP A 944 7.86 1.01 -27.68
CA TRP A 944 8.72 0.22 -28.55
C TRP A 944 8.04 -1.11 -28.92
N PHE A 945 7.49 -1.82 -27.93
CA PHE A 945 6.83 -3.09 -28.14
C PHE A 945 5.59 -2.93 -29.02
N ALA A 946 4.67 -2.02 -28.67
CA ALA A 946 3.45 -1.77 -29.42
C ALA A 946 3.74 -1.47 -30.90
N MET A 947 4.71 -0.60 -31.18
CA MET A 947 5.10 -0.27 -32.55
C MET A 947 5.63 -1.50 -33.32
N ARG A 948 6.46 -2.35 -32.70
CA ARG A 948 6.98 -3.56 -33.36
C ARG A 948 5.87 -4.56 -33.66
N MET A 949 4.92 -4.73 -32.74
CA MET A 949 3.80 -5.64 -32.94
C MET A 949 2.90 -5.18 -34.09
N GLN A 950 2.56 -3.89 -34.14
CA GLN A 950 1.74 -3.33 -35.22
C GLN A 950 2.45 -3.40 -36.59
N LEU A 951 3.76 -3.16 -36.64
CA LEU A 951 4.52 -3.31 -37.88
C LEU A 951 4.55 -4.76 -38.36
N MET A 952 4.78 -5.73 -37.47
CA MET A 952 4.78 -7.15 -37.81
C MET A 952 3.39 -7.65 -38.22
N GLY A 953 2.34 -7.24 -37.51
CA GLY A 953 0.98 -7.58 -37.87
C GLY A 953 0.54 -6.98 -39.21
N GLY A 954 0.98 -5.75 -39.52
CA GLY A 954 0.82 -5.16 -40.86
C GLY A 954 1.48 -6.00 -41.97
N VAL A 955 2.66 -6.59 -41.71
CA VAL A 955 3.31 -7.50 -42.66
C VAL A 955 2.50 -8.80 -42.84
N ILE A 956 1.96 -9.37 -41.76
CA ILE A 956 1.10 -10.57 -41.84
C ILE A 956 -0.14 -10.29 -42.71
N VAL A 957 -0.82 -9.15 -42.49
CA VAL A 957 -1.99 -8.73 -43.28
C VAL A 957 -1.66 -8.65 -44.77
N VAL A 958 -0.55 -8.01 -45.12
CA VAL A 958 -0.15 -7.84 -46.53
C VAL A 958 0.26 -9.17 -47.15
N LEU A 959 0.97 -10.01 -46.42
CA LEU A 959 1.37 -11.34 -46.91
C LEU A 959 0.13 -12.20 -47.22
N ILE A 960 -0.87 -12.19 -46.33
CA ILE A 960 -2.15 -12.86 -46.56
C ILE A 960 -2.84 -12.25 -47.79
N ALA A 961 -2.94 -10.92 -47.87
CA ALA A 961 -3.64 -10.24 -48.96
C ALA A 961 -3.00 -10.44 -50.35
N VAL A 962 -1.67 -10.45 -50.44
CA VAL A 962 -0.91 -10.72 -51.67
C VAL A 962 -1.09 -12.19 -52.10
N SER A 963 -1.09 -13.11 -51.13
CA SER A 963 -1.29 -14.55 -51.38
C SER A 963 -2.68 -14.83 -51.94
N LEU A 964 -3.71 -14.22 -51.35
CA LEU A 964 -5.10 -14.37 -51.80
C LEU A 964 -5.31 -13.79 -53.21
N THR A 965 -4.73 -12.62 -53.49
CA THR A 965 -4.79 -11.98 -54.82
C THR A 965 -4.09 -12.82 -55.89
N SER A 966 -2.94 -13.42 -55.56
CA SER A 966 -2.21 -14.31 -56.48
C SER A 966 -3.01 -15.56 -56.83
N MET A 967 -3.89 -16.00 -55.92
CA MET A 967 -4.75 -17.16 -56.06
C MET A 967 -6.17 -16.82 -56.55
N ARG A 968 -6.39 -15.60 -57.07
CA ARG A 968 -7.72 -15.14 -57.52
C ARG A 968 -8.37 -16.02 -58.59
N ALA A 969 -7.58 -16.78 -59.35
CA ALA A 969 -8.09 -17.72 -60.35
C ALA A 969 -8.74 -18.98 -59.75
N VAL A 970 -8.48 -19.28 -58.47
CA VAL A 970 -8.93 -20.52 -57.80
C VAL A 970 -9.85 -20.25 -56.61
N LEU A 971 -9.85 -19.02 -56.09
CA LEU A 971 -10.65 -18.62 -54.93
C LEU A 971 -11.86 -17.81 -55.38
N THR A 972 -13.02 -18.07 -54.78
CA THR A 972 -14.20 -17.24 -55.02
C THR A 972 -14.06 -15.88 -54.33
N PRO A 973 -14.70 -14.81 -54.85
CA PRO A 973 -14.60 -13.48 -54.25
C PRO A 973 -15.05 -13.42 -52.78
N GLY A 974 -16.05 -14.23 -52.39
CA GLY A 974 -16.50 -14.36 -51.00
C GLY A 974 -15.40 -14.89 -50.07
N ILE A 975 -14.63 -15.89 -50.51
CA ILE A 975 -13.52 -16.47 -49.74
C ILE A 975 -12.36 -15.47 -49.60
N VAL A 976 -12.09 -14.68 -50.65
CA VAL A 976 -11.07 -13.62 -50.60
C VAL A 976 -11.45 -12.51 -49.62
N GLY A 977 -12.69 -12.04 -49.65
CA GLY A 977 -13.21 -11.06 -48.70
C GLY A 977 -13.17 -11.55 -47.26
N LEU A 978 -13.53 -12.82 -47.03
CA LEU A 978 -13.48 -13.46 -45.71
C LEU A 978 -12.04 -13.55 -45.17
N ALA A 979 -11.11 -14.05 -45.97
CA ALA A 979 -9.72 -14.22 -45.54
C ALA A 979 -9.03 -12.88 -45.25
N PHE A 980 -9.36 -11.82 -45.99
CA PHE A 980 -8.85 -10.48 -45.68
C PHE A 980 -9.41 -9.94 -44.36
N ASN A 981 -10.71 -10.14 -44.11
CA ASN A 981 -11.34 -9.77 -42.83
C ASN A 981 -10.71 -10.52 -41.63
N TYR A 982 -10.32 -11.78 -41.82
CA TYR A 982 -9.55 -12.52 -40.82
C TYR A 982 -8.12 -11.99 -40.65
N GLY A 983 -7.43 -11.64 -41.75
CA GLY A 983 -6.11 -11.01 -41.68
C GLY A 983 -6.10 -9.75 -40.81
N LEU A 984 -7.09 -8.86 -41.02
CA LEU A 984 -7.24 -7.64 -40.21
C LEU A 984 -7.54 -7.93 -38.72
N ALA A 985 -8.28 -8.99 -38.42
CA ALA A 985 -8.65 -9.37 -37.05
C ALA A 985 -7.50 -10.04 -36.28
N VAL A 986 -6.67 -10.83 -36.98
CA VAL A 986 -5.52 -11.54 -36.37
C VAL A 986 -4.50 -10.56 -35.81
N ASP A 987 -4.22 -9.47 -36.53
CA ASP A 987 -3.31 -8.39 -36.08
C ASP A 987 -3.70 -7.86 -34.69
N GLN A 988 -4.95 -7.41 -34.56
CA GLN A 988 -5.49 -6.91 -33.29
C GLN A 988 -5.53 -7.98 -32.19
N GLY A 989 -5.90 -9.21 -32.55
CA GLY A 989 -6.01 -10.30 -31.59
C GLY A 989 -4.67 -10.78 -31.04
N LEU A 990 -3.62 -10.80 -31.86
CA LEU A 990 -2.26 -11.15 -31.42
C LEU A 990 -1.70 -10.10 -30.46
N GLU A 991 -1.89 -8.80 -30.74
CA GLU A 991 -1.51 -7.72 -29.83
C GLU A 991 -2.24 -7.87 -28.47
N GLY A 992 -3.55 -8.10 -28.52
CA GLY A 992 -4.38 -8.30 -27.35
C GLY A 992 -3.97 -9.53 -26.52
N LEU A 993 -3.57 -10.63 -27.16
CA LEU A 993 -3.18 -11.87 -26.46
C LEU A 993 -1.98 -11.64 -25.53
N ILE A 994 -0.98 -10.89 -25.98
CA ILE A 994 0.22 -10.63 -25.18
C ILE A 994 -0.11 -9.71 -24.00
N GLN A 995 -0.97 -8.70 -24.21
CA GLN A 995 -1.46 -7.85 -23.12
C GLN A 995 -2.24 -8.66 -22.08
N ILE A 996 -3.15 -9.53 -22.53
CA ILE A 996 -3.92 -10.42 -21.64
C ILE A 996 -3.01 -11.38 -20.89
N TRP A 997 -1.99 -11.95 -21.57
CA TRP A 997 -1.01 -12.82 -20.93
C TRP A 997 -0.21 -12.09 -19.85
N SER A 998 0.31 -10.90 -20.16
CA SER A 998 1.04 -10.07 -19.19
C SER A 998 0.18 -9.71 -17.98
N TRP A 999 -1.09 -9.39 -18.22
CA TRP A 999 -2.05 -9.12 -17.14
C TRP A 999 -2.33 -10.37 -16.30
N LEU A 1000 -2.58 -11.53 -16.92
CA LEU A 1000 -2.83 -12.80 -16.23
C LEU A 1000 -1.62 -13.24 -15.39
N GLU A 1001 -0.42 -13.20 -15.94
CA GLU A 1001 0.81 -13.56 -15.21
C GLU A 1001 0.98 -12.67 -13.96
N THR A 1002 0.73 -11.37 -14.11
CA THR A 1002 0.78 -10.42 -12.98
C THR A 1002 -0.32 -10.69 -11.95
N SER A 1003 -1.53 -11.07 -12.39
CA SER A 1003 -2.63 -11.44 -11.50
C SER A 1003 -2.39 -12.77 -10.76
N MET A 1004 -1.63 -13.69 -11.35
CA MET A 1004 -1.29 -15.00 -10.76
C MET A 1004 -0.35 -14.91 -9.54
N VAL A 1005 0.31 -13.77 -9.34
CA VAL A 1005 1.08 -13.47 -8.11
C VAL A 1005 0.18 -13.48 -6.86
N SER A 1006 -1.12 -13.18 -7.00
CA SER A 1006 -2.05 -13.21 -5.86
C SER A 1006 -2.32 -14.64 -5.37
N PRO A 1007 -2.68 -15.61 -6.23
CA PRO A 1007 -2.69 -17.04 -5.87
C PRO A 1007 -1.37 -17.56 -5.31
N GLU A 1008 -0.22 -17.16 -5.88
CA GLU A 1008 1.11 -17.57 -5.39
C GLU A 1008 1.31 -17.18 -3.91
N ARG A 1009 0.99 -15.92 -3.58
CA ARG A 1009 1.05 -15.40 -2.21
C ARG A 1009 0.02 -16.00 -1.26
N MET A 1010 -1.14 -16.41 -1.77
CA MET A 1010 -2.10 -17.16 -0.97
C MET A 1010 -1.59 -18.58 -0.69
N GLN A 1011 -0.95 -19.20 -1.69
CA GLN A 1011 -0.37 -20.54 -1.57
C GLN A 1011 0.74 -20.58 -0.52
N GLU A 1012 1.59 -19.54 -0.44
CA GLU A 1012 2.58 -19.38 0.64
C GLU A 1012 1.97 -19.52 2.03
N TYR A 1013 0.75 -19.01 2.24
CA TYR A 1013 0.05 -19.07 3.53
C TYR A 1013 -0.71 -20.38 3.70
N ILE A 1014 -1.16 -21.00 2.61
CA ILE A 1014 -1.76 -22.34 2.64
C ILE A 1014 -0.71 -23.37 3.08
N ASP A 1015 0.52 -23.24 2.58
CA ASP A 1015 1.61 -24.19 2.80
C ASP A 1015 2.37 -23.98 4.14
N VAL A 1016 1.91 -23.06 4.99
CA VAL A 1016 2.49 -22.84 6.32
C VAL A 1016 2.33 -24.11 7.16
N THR A 1017 3.43 -24.55 7.77
CA THR A 1017 3.42 -25.70 8.67
C THR A 1017 2.55 -25.40 9.91
N PRO A 1018 1.54 -26.24 10.21
CA PRO A 1018 0.67 -26.04 11.35
C PRO A 1018 1.37 -26.31 12.69
N GLU A 1019 0.81 -25.80 13.78
CA GLU A 1019 1.16 -26.15 15.16
C GLU A 1019 1.04 -27.66 15.37
N SER A 1020 1.93 -28.22 16.20
CA SER A 1020 1.85 -29.61 16.62
C SER A 1020 0.58 -29.79 17.46
N ASP A 1021 -0.37 -30.60 16.99
CA ASP A 1021 -1.60 -30.90 17.73
C ASP A 1021 -1.79 -32.42 17.83
N SER A 1022 -2.33 -32.88 18.95
CA SER A 1022 -2.61 -34.30 19.18
C SER A 1022 -4.03 -34.60 18.68
N GLU A 1023 -4.21 -35.65 17.88
CA GLU A 1023 -5.52 -35.99 17.29
C GLU A 1023 -6.46 -36.73 18.24
N SER A 1024 -5.95 -37.28 19.37
CA SER A 1024 -6.74 -38.10 20.29
C SER A 1024 -6.97 -37.41 21.64
N ASP A 1025 -8.24 -37.17 21.97
CA ASP A 1025 -8.67 -36.66 23.28
C ASP A 1025 -8.74 -37.84 24.28
N SER A 1026 -7.77 -37.95 25.18
CA SER A 1026 -7.65 -39.07 26.13
C SER A 1026 -8.12 -38.74 27.55
N VAL A 1027 -8.68 -37.55 27.79
CA VAL A 1027 -9.02 -37.00 29.12
C VAL A 1027 -10.53 -36.82 29.29
N SER A 1028 -10.99 -36.85 30.55
CA SER A 1028 -12.40 -36.61 30.89
C SER A 1028 -12.81 -35.17 30.62
N SER A 1029 -14.11 -34.93 30.39
CA SER A 1029 -14.70 -33.60 30.24
C SER A 1029 -14.50 -32.66 31.42
N ASP A 1030 -14.20 -33.20 32.61
CA ASP A 1030 -14.13 -32.40 33.84
C ASP A 1030 -12.68 -32.01 34.20
N TRP A 1031 -11.71 -32.41 33.37
CA TRP A 1031 -10.32 -32.05 33.58
C TRP A 1031 -10.07 -30.56 33.28
N PRO A 1032 -9.20 -29.87 34.05
CA PRO A 1032 -8.56 -30.31 35.30
C PRO A 1032 -9.51 -30.19 36.50
N VAL A 1033 -9.40 -31.14 37.45
CA VAL A 1033 -10.28 -31.21 38.63
C VAL A 1033 -9.67 -30.45 39.81
N ALA A 1034 -8.37 -30.63 40.06
CA ALA A 1034 -7.67 -30.05 41.21
C ALA A 1034 -6.81 -28.83 40.80
N GLY A 1035 -6.17 -28.87 39.63
CA GLY A 1035 -5.32 -27.78 39.13
C GLY A 1035 -3.90 -27.81 39.71
N ARG A 1036 -3.36 -29.00 40.00
CA ARG A 1036 -1.96 -29.20 40.42
C ARG A 1036 -1.04 -29.08 39.20
N VAL A 1037 0.01 -28.25 39.28
CA VAL A 1037 0.95 -28.00 38.16
C VAL A 1037 2.36 -28.42 38.53
N VAL A 1038 3.01 -29.23 37.69
CA VAL A 1038 4.38 -29.72 37.92
C VAL A 1038 5.24 -29.51 36.67
N PHE A 1039 6.40 -28.86 36.85
CA PHE A 1039 7.44 -28.72 35.84
C PHE A 1039 8.57 -29.69 36.17
N GLU A 1040 8.96 -30.54 35.20
CA GLU A 1040 10.04 -31.51 35.35
C GLU A 1040 11.12 -31.30 34.27
N ASN A 1041 12.25 -30.73 34.68
CA ASN A 1041 13.44 -30.45 33.85
C ASN A 1041 13.11 -29.71 32.55
N VAL A 1042 12.20 -28.75 32.63
CA VAL A 1042 11.67 -28.04 31.46
C VAL A 1042 12.73 -27.11 30.88
N SER A 1043 12.97 -27.26 29.59
CA SER A 1043 13.85 -26.39 28.81
C SER A 1043 13.07 -25.76 27.66
N PHE A 1044 13.23 -24.47 27.42
CA PHE A 1044 12.40 -23.72 26.46
C PHE A 1044 13.26 -22.79 25.59
N ARG A 1045 12.89 -22.66 24.31
CA ARG A 1045 13.49 -21.70 23.36
C ARG A 1045 12.46 -21.25 22.32
N TYR A 1046 12.59 -20.02 21.82
CA TYR A 1046 11.66 -19.47 20.83
C TYR A 1046 11.95 -19.92 19.39
N LYS A 1047 13.18 -20.29 19.05
CA LYS A 1047 13.53 -20.83 17.73
C LYS A 1047 14.51 -22.00 17.84
N THR A 1048 14.40 -22.92 16.88
CA THR A 1048 15.38 -23.99 16.71
C THR A 1048 16.75 -23.40 16.40
N GLY A 1049 17.73 -23.63 17.27
CA GLY A 1049 19.09 -23.08 17.17
C GLY A 1049 19.39 -21.90 18.11
N ASP A 1050 18.36 -21.25 18.68
CA ASP A 1050 18.56 -20.19 19.68
C ASP A 1050 19.01 -20.75 21.04
N LYS A 1051 19.58 -19.87 21.87
CA LYS A 1051 19.91 -20.16 23.27
C LYS A 1051 18.64 -20.51 24.04
N LEU A 1052 18.79 -21.43 25.00
CA LEU A 1052 17.72 -21.77 25.94
C LEU A 1052 17.38 -20.55 26.79
N VAL A 1053 16.09 -20.22 26.84
CA VAL A 1053 15.54 -19.14 27.69
C VAL A 1053 15.13 -19.69 29.05
N LEU A 1054 14.63 -20.94 29.08
CA LEU A 1054 14.50 -21.72 30.31
C LEU A 1054 15.42 -22.93 30.20
N ASP A 1055 16.16 -23.22 31.27
CA ASP A 1055 17.17 -24.28 31.31
C ASP A 1055 16.93 -25.17 32.54
N ASN A 1056 16.43 -26.39 32.30
CA ASN A 1056 16.19 -27.42 33.31
C ASN A 1056 15.39 -26.94 34.54
N VAL A 1057 14.29 -26.23 34.29
CA VAL A 1057 13.41 -25.70 35.33
C VAL A 1057 12.53 -26.81 35.92
N SER A 1058 12.59 -26.99 37.24
CA SER A 1058 11.83 -28.00 37.98
C SER A 1058 11.20 -27.41 39.25
N PHE A 1059 9.88 -27.50 39.39
CA PHE A 1059 9.13 -27.11 40.60
C PHE A 1059 7.71 -27.69 40.56
N SER A 1060 7.02 -27.69 41.71
CA SER A 1060 5.63 -28.17 41.83
C SER A 1060 4.77 -27.17 42.59
N ILE A 1061 3.58 -26.91 42.06
CA ILE A 1061 2.54 -26.05 42.64
C ILE A 1061 1.35 -26.93 43.06
N ALA A 1062 0.92 -26.78 44.31
CA ALA A 1062 -0.22 -27.49 44.87
C ALA A 1062 -1.56 -26.92 44.32
N ALA A 1063 -2.62 -27.74 44.40
CA ALA A 1063 -3.95 -27.32 43.98
C ALA A 1063 -4.48 -26.18 44.86
N GLY A 1064 -4.97 -25.10 44.24
CA GLY A 1064 -5.49 -23.92 44.92
C GLY A 1064 -4.42 -23.01 45.55
N GLU A 1065 -3.13 -23.29 45.29
CA GLU A 1065 -2.00 -22.49 45.77
C GLU A 1065 -1.82 -21.23 44.91
N LYS A 1066 -1.52 -20.11 45.56
CA LYS A 1066 -1.21 -18.83 44.90
C LYS A 1066 0.29 -18.60 44.89
N VAL A 1067 0.91 -18.63 43.71
CA VAL A 1067 2.36 -18.49 43.55
C VAL A 1067 2.71 -17.19 42.84
N SER A 1068 3.54 -16.38 43.48
CA SER A 1068 4.09 -15.16 42.90
C SER A 1068 5.41 -15.43 42.19
N ILE A 1069 5.55 -15.01 40.92
CA ILE A 1069 6.75 -15.21 40.11
C ILE A 1069 7.49 -13.89 39.93
N VAL A 1070 8.76 -13.86 40.36
CA VAL A 1070 9.58 -12.66 40.40
C VAL A 1070 10.91 -12.91 39.68
N GLY A 1071 11.46 -11.87 39.07
CA GLY A 1071 12.74 -11.96 38.37
C GLY A 1071 12.99 -10.71 37.54
N ARG A 1072 14.25 -10.46 37.19
CA ARG A 1072 14.63 -9.33 36.33
C ARG A 1072 13.96 -9.43 34.96
N THR A 1073 13.85 -8.32 34.25
CA THR A 1073 13.39 -8.32 32.85
C THR A 1073 14.30 -9.22 32.01
N GLY A 1074 13.72 -10.16 31.26
CA GLY A 1074 14.47 -11.17 30.50
C GLY A 1074 14.84 -12.44 31.28
N ALA A 1075 14.43 -12.60 32.55
CA ALA A 1075 14.72 -13.82 33.33
C ALA A 1075 13.92 -15.07 32.93
N GLY A 1076 12.99 -14.97 31.96
CA GLY A 1076 12.19 -16.09 31.45
C GLY A 1076 10.75 -16.18 32.00
N LYS A 1077 10.26 -15.17 32.72
CA LYS A 1077 8.90 -15.16 33.33
C LYS A 1077 7.78 -15.41 32.31
N SER A 1078 7.68 -14.58 31.28
CA SER A 1078 6.66 -14.76 30.23
C SER A 1078 6.89 -16.03 29.40
N SER A 1079 8.14 -16.48 29.26
CA SER A 1079 8.46 -17.74 28.57
C SER A 1079 7.90 -18.96 29.31
N LEU A 1080 7.82 -18.91 30.64
CA LEU A 1080 7.18 -19.94 31.46
C LEU A 1080 5.68 -20.02 31.19
N THR A 1081 5.01 -18.88 31.08
CA THR A 1081 3.59 -18.81 30.68
C THR A 1081 3.37 -19.36 29.27
N MET A 1082 4.24 -19.01 28.31
CA MET A 1082 4.14 -19.51 26.93
C MET A 1082 4.34 -21.03 26.83
N ALA A 1083 5.23 -21.59 27.66
CA ALA A 1083 5.43 -23.03 27.75
C ALA A 1083 4.20 -23.75 28.35
N LEU A 1084 3.56 -23.16 29.37
CA LEU A 1084 2.36 -23.72 30.02
C LEU A 1084 1.16 -23.78 29.07
N PHE A 1085 0.91 -22.72 28.29
CA PHE A 1085 -0.14 -22.69 27.27
C PHE A 1085 0.21 -23.47 25.99
N ARG A 1086 1.43 -24.04 25.93
CA ARG A 1086 1.99 -24.70 24.76
C ARG A 1086 1.80 -23.85 23.49
N ILE A 1087 2.09 -22.56 23.61
CA ILE A 1087 2.19 -21.65 22.46
C ILE A 1087 3.39 -22.05 21.59
N GLN A 1088 4.43 -22.56 22.26
CA GLN A 1088 5.55 -23.22 21.63
C GLN A 1088 5.95 -24.45 22.45
N ASP A 1089 6.30 -25.52 21.75
CA ASP A 1089 6.71 -26.77 22.40
C ASP A 1089 8.00 -26.58 23.19
N VAL A 1090 8.08 -27.29 24.32
CA VAL A 1090 9.29 -27.34 25.14
C VAL A 1090 10.41 -28.06 24.40
N ALA A 1091 11.64 -27.58 24.54
CA ALA A 1091 12.83 -28.18 23.93
C ALA A 1091 13.27 -29.47 24.66
N GLY A 1092 12.88 -29.63 25.92
CA GLY A 1092 13.18 -30.80 26.75
C GLY A 1092 12.40 -30.74 28.07
N GLY A 1093 12.30 -31.87 28.75
CA GLY A 1093 11.49 -32.02 29.97
C GLY A 1093 10.00 -32.24 29.68
N ARG A 1094 9.16 -32.13 30.71
CA ARG A 1094 7.69 -32.25 30.59
C ARG A 1094 6.98 -31.39 31.63
N ILE A 1095 5.75 -31.00 31.29
CA ILE A 1095 4.84 -30.24 32.16
C ILE A 1095 3.60 -31.10 32.40
N LEU A 1096 3.22 -31.26 33.67
CA LEU A 1096 2.07 -32.06 34.10
C LEU A 1096 1.02 -31.15 34.73
N ILE A 1097 -0.25 -31.34 34.37
CA ILE A 1097 -1.40 -30.74 35.06
C ILE A 1097 -2.32 -31.89 35.51
N ASP A 1098 -2.57 -31.98 36.82
CA ASP A 1098 -3.26 -33.12 37.46
C ASP A 1098 -2.67 -34.47 37.02
N ASP A 1099 -1.33 -34.57 37.03
CA ASP A 1099 -0.53 -35.74 36.62
C ASP A 1099 -0.67 -36.16 35.13
N VAL A 1100 -1.36 -35.36 34.31
CA VAL A 1100 -1.47 -35.55 32.86
C VAL A 1100 -0.45 -34.69 32.13
N ASN A 1101 0.31 -35.29 31.21
CA ASN A 1101 1.28 -34.57 30.38
C ASN A 1101 0.56 -33.71 29.33
N ILE A 1102 0.78 -32.39 29.37
CA ILE A 1102 0.12 -31.46 28.45
C ILE A 1102 0.58 -31.62 26.99
N ALA A 1103 1.74 -32.24 26.74
CA ALA A 1103 2.24 -32.48 25.40
C ALA A 1103 1.39 -33.48 24.60
N THR A 1104 0.66 -34.39 25.28
CA THR A 1104 -0.20 -35.39 24.63
C THR A 1104 -1.63 -34.90 24.42
N LEU A 1105 -1.99 -33.75 25.00
CA LEU A 1105 -3.34 -33.19 24.93
C LEU A 1105 -3.57 -32.40 23.63
N PRO A 1106 -4.80 -32.40 23.10
CA PRO A 1106 -5.20 -31.44 22.08
C PRO A 1106 -5.09 -30.00 22.61
N LEU A 1107 -4.53 -29.11 21.81
CA LEU A 1107 -4.29 -27.71 22.20
C LEU A 1107 -5.59 -26.98 22.58
N LYS A 1108 -6.68 -27.28 21.88
CA LYS A 1108 -8.01 -26.74 22.17
C LYS A 1108 -8.47 -27.13 23.58
N THR A 1109 -8.32 -28.40 23.96
CA THR A 1109 -8.72 -28.92 25.27
C THR A 1109 -7.88 -28.29 26.38
N LEU A 1110 -6.56 -28.18 26.18
CA LEU A 1110 -5.66 -27.53 27.12
C LEU A 1110 -5.99 -26.05 27.33
N ARG A 1111 -6.01 -25.26 26.25
CA ARG A 1111 -6.11 -23.79 26.31
C ARG A 1111 -7.49 -23.30 26.74
N SER A 1112 -8.56 -24.04 26.43
CA SER A 1112 -9.93 -23.69 26.89
C SER A 1112 -10.16 -23.89 28.39
N ARG A 1113 -9.26 -24.61 29.08
CA ARG A 1113 -9.37 -24.92 30.53
C ARG A 1113 -8.43 -24.09 31.41
N LEU A 1114 -7.61 -23.25 30.78
CA LEU A 1114 -6.71 -22.30 31.44
C LEU A 1114 -7.24 -20.88 31.19
N SER A 1115 -7.01 -19.97 32.13
CA SER A 1115 -7.35 -18.56 31.96
C SER A 1115 -6.14 -17.67 32.17
N ILE A 1116 -6.05 -16.57 31.43
CA ILE A 1116 -4.93 -15.63 31.50
C ILE A 1116 -5.41 -14.19 31.45
N VAL A 1117 -4.85 -13.36 32.32
CA VAL A 1117 -4.94 -11.90 32.27
C VAL A 1117 -3.58 -11.37 31.87
N THR A 1118 -3.51 -10.72 30.70
CA THR A 1118 -2.25 -10.25 30.09
C THR A 1118 -1.90 -8.82 30.52
N GLN A 1119 -0.60 -8.50 30.50
CA GLN A 1119 -0.06 -7.17 30.88
C GLN A 1119 -0.72 -6.01 30.14
N THR A 1120 -0.96 -6.19 28.82
CA THR A 1120 -1.63 -5.19 27.99
C THR A 1120 -2.99 -5.75 27.58
N PRO A 1121 -4.09 -5.24 28.15
CA PRO A 1121 -5.45 -5.59 27.72
C PRO A 1121 -5.64 -5.26 26.25
N VAL A 1122 -5.93 -6.27 25.41
CA VAL A 1122 -6.36 -6.02 24.02
C VAL A 1122 -7.87 -6.10 24.00
N LEU A 1123 -8.50 -4.94 23.87
CA LEU A 1123 -9.95 -4.84 23.72
C LEU A 1123 -10.32 -4.58 22.27
N PHE A 1124 -11.30 -5.35 21.80
CA PHE A 1124 -11.85 -5.21 20.45
C PHE A 1124 -12.83 -4.06 20.40
N LYS A 1125 -12.84 -3.34 19.29
CA LYS A 1125 -13.86 -2.33 19.01
C LYS A 1125 -15.24 -2.99 18.91
N GLY A 1126 -16.24 -2.48 19.61
CA GLY A 1126 -17.57 -3.08 19.60
C GLY A 1126 -18.43 -2.63 20.77
N SER A 1127 -19.46 -3.42 21.11
CA SER A 1127 -20.16 -3.27 22.39
C SER A 1127 -19.38 -3.96 23.49
N LEU A 1128 -19.56 -3.49 24.72
CA LEU A 1128 -19.01 -4.16 25.89
C LEU A 1128 -19.51 -5.62 26.02
N ARG A 1129 -20.79 -5.89 25.70
CA ARG A 1129 -21.33 -7.25 25.60
C ARG A 1129 -20.49 -8.10 24.65
N GLY A 1130 -20.26 -7.61 23.43
CA GLY A 1130 -19.48 -8.33 22.42
C GLY A 1130 -18.00 -8.51 22.77
N TYR A 1131 -17.47 -7.74 23.74
CA TYR A 1131 -16.12 -7.97 24.27
C TYR A 1131 -16.09 -9.06 25.35
N LEU A 1132 -17.04 -9.02 26.31
CA LEU A 1132 -17.13 -10.00 27.40
C LEU A 1132 -17.53 -11.37 26.87
N ASP A 1133 -18.48 -11.40 25.94
CA ASP A 1133 -19.02 -12.59 25.31
C ASP A 1133 -19.10 -12.42 23.78
N PRO A 1134 -17.98 -12.59 23.06
CA PRO A 1134 -17.93 -12.43 21.61
C PRO A 1134 -18.72 -13.48 20.82
N PHE A 1135 -19.27 -14.50 21.47
CA PHE A 1135 -19.94 -15.64 20.83
C PHE A 1135 -21.36 -15.90 21.36
N ASP A 1136 -21.90 -15.02 22.18
CA ASP A 1136 -23.25 -15.12 22.77
C ASP A 1136 -23.50 -16.43 23.55
N GLU A 1137 -22.53 -16.86 24.36
CA GLU A 1137 -22.59 -18.07 25.20
C GLU A 1137 -23.21 -17.84 26.59
N TYR A 1138 -23.14 -16.62 27.12
CA TYR A 1138 -23.57 -16.27 28.46
C TYR A 1138 -24.84 -15.42 28.45
N ALA A 1139 -25.71 -15.63 29.44
CA ALA A 1139 -26.86 -14.77 29.65
C ALA A 1139 -26.41 -13.39 30.16
N ASP A 1140 -27.22 -12.35 29.91
CA ASP A 1140 -26.90 -10.99 30.36
C ASP A 1140 -26.74 -10.93 31.89
N GLU A 1141 -27.48 -11.74 32.65
CA GLU A 1141 -27.35 -11.86 34.10
C GLU A 1141 -25.95 -12.28 34.54
N ASP A 1142 -25.33 -13.24 33.85
CA ASP A 1142 -23.99 -13.73 34.16
C ASP A 1142 -22.94 -12.65 33.92
N LEU A 1143 -23.10 -11.90 32.83
CA LEU A 1143 -22.22 -10.76 32.50
C LEU A 1143 -22.32 -9.65 33.55
N TRP A 1144 -23.54 -9.30 33.96
CA TRP A 1144 -23.76 -8.33 35.03
C TRP A 1144 -23.20 -8.79 36.37
N GLN A 1145 -23.31 -10.10 36.68
CA GLN A 1145 -22.74 -10.67 37.88
C GLN A 1145 -21.20 -10.59 37.86
N ALA A 1146 -20.56 -10.92 36.74
CA ALA A 1146 -19.12 -10.78 36.58
C ALA A 1146 -18.65 -9.33 36.73
N LEU A 1147 -19.35 -8.37 36.09
CA LEU A 1147 -19.07 -6.93 36.21
C LEU A 1147 -19.24 -6.40 37.64
N LYS A 1148 -20.25 -6.90 38.36
CA LYS A 1148 -20.49 -6.54 39.76
C LYS A 1148 -19.38 -7.05 40.68
N LYS A 1149 -18.87 -8.26 40.44
CA LYS A 1149 -17.75 -8.86 41.18
C LYS A 1149 -16.44 -8.08 41.02
N VAL A 1150 -16.19 -7.52 39.84
CA VAL A 1150 -15.04 -6.64 39.59
C VAL A 1150 -15.29 -5.17 39.96
N GLU A 1151 -16.40 -4.86 40.65
CA GLU A 1151 -16.74 -3.51 41.11
C GLU A 1151 -16.70 -2.42 40.00
N LEU A 1152 -16.96 -2.78 38.73
CA LEU A 1152 -17.01 -1.80 37.63
C LEU A 1152 -18.44 -1.25 37.49
N ALA A 1153 -18.59 0.06 37.69
CA ALA A 1153 -19.88 0.75 37.58
C ALA A 1153 -20.20 1.09 36.12
N ILE A 1154 -20.89 0.19 35.41
CA ILE A 1154 -21.27 0.38 34.01
C ILE A 1154 -22.78 0.57 33.88
N LYS A 1155 -23.21 1.49 33.02
CA LYS A 1155 -24.63 1.84 32.83
C LYS A 1155 -25.37 0.93 31.85
N ALA A 1156 -24.68 0.36 30.86
CA ALA A 1156 -25.27 -0.51 29.84
C ALA A 1156 -24.22 -1.45 29.25
N LEU A 1157 -24.61 -2.68 28.91
CA LEU A 1157 -23.77 -3.65 28.20
C LEU A 1157 -23.53 -3.27 26.73
N ASP A 1158 -24.37 -2.40 26.17
CA ASP A 1158 -24.20 -1.84 24.81
C ASP A 1158 -23.23 -0.65 24.76
N ALA A 1159 -22.56 -0.33 25.87
CA ALA A 1159 -21.59 0.77 25.90
C ALA A 1159 -20.52 0.58 24.82
N PRO A 1160 -20.24 1.61 23.99
CA PRO A 1160 -19.28 1.49 22.90
C PRO A 1160 -17.85 1.38 23.45
N LEU A 1161 -17.10 0.46 22.87
CA LEU A 1161 -15.70 0.21 23.18
C LEU A 1161 -14.88 0.57 21.95
N GLU A 1162 -13.95 1.52 22.10
CA GLU A 1162 -13.07 1.96 21.01
C GLU A 1162 -11.87 1.01 20.84
N GLU A 1163 -11.12 1.14 19.75
CA GLU A 1163 -9.95 0.29 19.50
C GLU A 1163 -8.95 0.38 20.66
N ASN A 1164 -8.47 -0.78 21.15
CA ASN A 1164 -7.61 -0.88 22.33
C ASN A 1164 -8.21 -0.30 23.63
N GLY A 1165 -9.52 0.01 23.64
CA GLY A 1165 -10.21 0.64 24.75
C GLY A 1165 -9.66 2.02 25.11
N GLU A 1166 -9.26 2.84 24.13
CA GLU A 1166 -8.73 4.20 24.37
C GLU A 1166 -9.68 5.11 25.16
N ASN A 1167 -10.99 4.84 25.09
CA ASN A 1167 -12.01 5.54 25.87
C ASN A 1167 -12.08 5.11 27.35
N TRP A 1168 -11.28 4.13 27.78
CA TRP A 1168 -11.21 3.62 29.14
C TRP A 1168 -9.81 3.78 29.75
N SER A 1169 -9.77 3.99 31.06
CA SER A 1169 -8.50 4.01 31.79
C SER A 1169 -7.80 2.65 31.72
N VAL A 1170 -6.48 2.64 31.95
CA VAL A 1170 -5.69 1.39 32.00
C VAL A 1170 -6.24 0.45 33.09
N GLY A 1171 -6.61 0.99 34.24
CA GLY A 1171 -7.19 0.23 35.36
C GLY A 1171 -8.54 -0.39 35.01
N GLU A 1172 -9.45 0.35 34.36
CA GLU A 1172 -10.75 -0.21 33.95
C GLU A 1172 -10.60 -1.32 32.91
N ARG A 1173 -9.65 -1.17 31.98
CA ARG A 1173 -9.33 -2.21 30.99
C ARG A 1173 -8.85 -3.51 31.64
N GLN A 1174 -8.03 -3.42 32.68
CA GLN A 1174 -7.58 -4.55 33.49
C GLN A 1174 -8.77 -5.26 34.17
N MET A 1175 -9.68 -4.50 34.78
CA MET A 1175 -10.89 -5.06 35.41
C MET A 1175 -11.81 -5.75 34.43
N LEU A 1176 -11.91 -5.25 33.18
CA LEU A 1176 -12.67 -5.91 32.12
C LEU A 1176 -12.05 -7.25 31.70
N CYS A 1177 -10.71 -7.35 31.63
CA CYS A 1177 -10.04 -8.64 31.44
C CYS A 1177 -10.29 -9.58 32.63
N MET A 1178 -10.31 -9.06 33.86
CA MET A 1178 -10.61 -9.83 35.06
C MET A 1178 -12.05 -10.38 35.04
N ALA A 1179 -13.02 -9.57 34.63
CA ALA A 1179 -14.40 -10.02 34.47
C ALA A 1179 -14.50 -11.19 33.47
N ARG A 1180 -13.73 -11.13 32.38
CA ARG A 1180 -13.65 -12.22 31.40
C ARG A 1180 -13.01 -13.48 31.96
N ALA A 1181 -11.95 -13.33 32.76
CA ALA A 1181 -11.32 -14.47 33.44
C ALA A 1181 -12.29 -15.15 34.42
N LEU A 1182 -13.14 -14.38 35.12
CA LEU A 1182 -14.17 -14.92 36.01
C LEU A 1182 -15.23 -15.74 35.26
N LEU A 1183 -15.65 -15.30 34.08
CA LEU A 1183 -16.62 -16.03 33.25
C LEU A 1183 -16.09 -17.39 32.79
N SER A 1184 -14.77 -17.55 32.64
CA SER A 1184 -14.17 -18.81 32.20
C SER A 1184 -14.13 -19.92 33.26
N GLU A 1185 -14.33 -19.59 34.54
CA GLU A 1185 -14.28 -20.51 35.70
C GLU A 1185 -13.07 -21.49 35.72
N ALA A 1186 -11.93 -21.08 35.16
CA ALA A 1186 -10.75 -21.94 35.04
C ALA A 1186 -10.13 -22.29 36.42
N ARG A 1187 -9.67 -23.54 36.57
CA ARG A 1187 -8.98 -24.01 37.80
C ARG A 1187 -7.54 -23.52 37.91
N VAL A 1188 -6.93 -23.13 36.80
CA VAL A 1188 -5.58 -22.57 36.76
C VAL A 1188 -5.64 -21.24 36.03
N VAL A 1189 -5.23 -20.17 36.74
CA VAL A 1189 -5.32 -18.79 36.26
C VAL A 1189 -3.93 -18.15 36.31
N ILE A 1190 -3.53 -17.53 35.21
CA ILE A 1190 -2.26 -16.81 35.10
C ILE A 1190 -2.52 -15.30 35.06
N MET A 1191 -1.88 -14.55 35.94
CA MET A 1191 -1.90 -13.10 35.98
C MET A 1191 -0.53 -12.59 35.54
N ASP A 1192 -0.40 -12.11 34.30
CA ASP A 1192 0.86 -11.59 33.76
C ASP A 1192 0.89 -10.06 33.88
N GLU A 1193 1.50 -9.54 34.94
CA GLU A 1193 1.65 -8.11 35.20
C GLU A 1193 0.32 -7.31 35.18
N ALA A 1194 -0.77 -7.92 35.67
CA ALA A 1194 -2.10 -7.32 35.73
C ALA A 1194 -2.21 -6.05 36.61
N THR A 1195 -1.13 -5.63 37.28
CA THR A 1195 -1.09 -4.41 38.11
C THR A 1195 -0.15 -3.34 37.55
N ALA A 1196 0.48 -3.60 36.40
CA ALA A 1196 1.36 -2.65 35.73
C ALA A 1196 0.57 -1.46 35.19
N ALA A 1197 1.08 -0.24 35.44
CA ALA A 1197 0.47 1.03 35.01
C ALA A 1197 -0.93 1.34 35.56
N VAL A 1198 -1.29 0.76 36.71
CA VAL A 1198 -2.55 1.02 37.43
C VAL A 1198 -2.28 1.85 38.69
N ASP A 1199 -3.20 2.75 39.04
CA ASP A 1199 -3.14 3.55 40.28
C ASP A 1199 -3.29 2.65 41.53
N ALA A 1200 -2.84 3.14 42.68
CA ALA A 1200 -2.82 2.36 43.92
C ALA A 1200 -4.23 1.90 44.38
N ASP A 1201 -5.25 2.74 44.18
CA ASP A 1201 -6.63 2.41 44.58
C ASP A 1201 -7.21 1.29 43.71
N THR A 1202 -6.98 1.32 42.40
CA THR A 1202 -7.43 0.26 41.49
C THR A 1202 -6.62 -1.02 41.65
N ASP A 1203 -5.33 -0.95 41.98
CA ASP A 1203 -4.51 -2.13 42.31
C ASP A 1203 -5.04 -2.85 43.57
N ALA A 1204 -5.38 -2.10 44.63
CA ALA A 1204 -5.99 -2.66 45.82
C ALA A 1204 -7.32 -3.40 45.53
N LYS A 1205 -8.13 -2.86 44.60
CA LYS A 1205 -9.36 -3.53 44.13
C LYS A 1205 -9.07 -4.81 43.35
N LEU A 1206 -8.08 -4.79 42.44
CA LEU A 1206 -7.65 -5.97 41.70
C LEU A 1206 -7.21 -7.10 42.66
N GLN A 1207 -6.36 -6.78 43.64
CA GLN A 1207 -5.92 -7.76 44.64
C GLN A 1207 -7.08 -8.32 45.44
N LYS A 1208 -8.05 -7.49 45.83
CA LYS A 1208 -9.26 -7.93 46.54
C LYS A 1208 -10.02 -8.98 45.71
N VAL A 1209 -10.27 -8.71 44.43
CA VAL A 1209 -10.95 -9.64 43.52
C VAL A 1209 -10.18 -10.95 43.39
N ILE A 1210 -8.86 -10.90 43.24
CA ILE A 1210 -7.99 -12.10 43.17
C ILE A 1210 -8.14 -12.96 44.43
N ARG A 1211 -8.18 -12.32 45.61
CA ARG A 1211 -8.31 -13.04 46.89
C ARG A 1211 -9.69 -13.67 47.09
N THR A 1212 -10.76 -12.96 46.73
CA THR A 1212 -12.14 -13.38 47.01
C THR A 1212 -12.69 -14.33 45.96
N GLU A 1213 -12.54 -13.98 44.68
CA GLU A 1213 -13.21 -14.71 43.59
C GLU A 1213 -12.41 -15.91 43.09
N PHE A 1214 -11.07 -15.86 43.12
CA PHE A 1214 -10.18 -16.95 42.68
C PHE A 1214 -9.66 -17.81 43.84
N LYS A 1215 -10.40 -17.90 44.96
CA LYS A 1215 -9.96 -18.64 46.15
C LYS A 1215 -9.75 -20.13 45.91
N ALA A 1216 -10.55 -20.74 45.04
CA ALA A 1216 -10.51 -22.18 44.75
C ALA A 1216 -9.67 -22.55 43.51
N ALA A 1217 -9.04 -21.56 42.87
CA ALA A 1217 -8.20 -21.74 41.69
C ALA A 1217 -6.73 -21.64 42.07
N THR A 1218 -5.88 -22.39 41.37
CA THR A 1218 -4.42 -22.21 41.41
C THR A 1218 -4.07 -20.95 40.63
N VAL A 1219 -3.43 -19.97 41.26
CA VAL A 1219 -3.13 -18.66 40.64
C VAL A 1219 -1.63 -18.45 40.53
N LEU A 1220 -1.13 -18.19 39.32
CA LEU A 1220 0.26 -17.83 39.07
C LEU A 1220 0.34 -16.34 38.74
N THR A 1221 0.97 -15.55 39.60
CA THR A 1221 1.02 -14.08 39.47
C THR A 1221 2.43 -13.62 39.13
N ILE A 1222 2.65 -13.14 37.92
CA ILE A 1222 3.89 -12.45 37.53
C ILE A 1222 3.72 -10.97 37.85
N ALA A 1223 4.55 -10.42 38.74
CA ALA A 1223 4.45 -9.02 39.14
C ALA A 1223 5.81 -8.38 39.37
N HIS A 1224 5.87 -7.07 39.14
CA HIS A 1224 7.02 -6.22 39.46
C HIS A 1224 6.82 -5.37 40.72
N ARG A 1225 5.58 -5.28 41.23
CA ARG A 1225 5.25 -4.61 42.49
C ARG A 1225 5.39 -5.58 43.65
N LEU A 1226 6.21 -5.23 44.63
CA LEU A 1226 6.43 -6.08 45.79
C LEU A 1226 5.17 -6.30 46.62
N ASP A 1227 4.28 -5.31 46.73
CA ASP A 1227 2.99 -5.45 47.42
C ASP A 1227 2.17 -6.63 46.87
N THR A 1228 2.10 -6.75 45.54
CA THR A 1228 1.41 -7.86 44.87
C THR A 1228 2.13 -9.20 45.08
N VAL A 1229 3.46 -9.18 45.13
CA VAL A 1229 4.28 -10.39 45.24
C VAL A 1229 4.19 -11.00 46.64
N LEU A 1230 4.20 -10.17 47.69
CA LEU A 1230 4.17 -10.58 49.09
C LEU A 1230 2.86 -11.27 49.48
N ASP A 1231 1.80 -11.06 48.71
CA ASP A 1231 0.48 -11.67 48.91
C ASP A 1231 0.39 -13.15 48.45
N GLY A 1232 1.41 -13.67 47.78
CA GLY A 1232 1.47 -15.07 47.35
C GLY A 1232 1.74 -16.02 48.53
N ASP A 1233 1.16 -17.23 48.48
CA ASP A 1233 1.45 -18.29 49.44
C ASP A 1233 2.94 -18.70 49.36
N ARG A 1234 3.50 -18.68 48.15
CA ARG A 1234 4.93 -18.90 47.85
C ARG A 1234 5.43 -17.99 46.74
N ILE A 1235 6.74 -17.74 46.75
CA ILE A 1235 7.42 -16.90 45.77
C ILE A 1235 8.44 -17.73 44.98
N LEU A 1236 8.29 -17.73 43.66
CA LEU A 1236 9.22 -18.33 42.71
C LEU A 1236 10.14 -17.26 42.12
N VAL A 1237 11.43 -17.34 42.39
CA VAL A 1237 12.44 -16.40 41.87
C VAL A 1237 13.16 -17.01 40.68
N LEU A 1238 13.02 -16.38 39.52
CA LEU A 1238 13.70 -16.73 38.28
C LEU A 1238 14.88 -15.78 38.02
N ASP A 1239 16.04 -16.36 37.71
CA ASP A 1239 17.20 -15.63 37.20
C ASP A 1239 17.87 -16.40 36.06
N ALA A 1240 18.20 -15.68 34.99
CA ALA A 1240 18.83 -16.23 33.79
C ALA A 1240 18.23 -17.56 33.28
N GLY A 1241 16.90 -17.73 33.38
CA GLY A 1241 16.20 -18.93 32.90
C GLY A 1241 16.20 -20.13 33.86
N ARG A 1242 16.63 -19.94 35.11
CA ARG A 1242 16.67 -20.97 36.16
C ARG A 1242 15.91 -20.53 37.40
N VAL A 1243 15.41 -21.51 38.16
CA VAL A 1243 14.79 -21.26 39.47
C VAL A 1243 15.87 -21.16 40.52
N VAL A 1244 15.94 -20.02 41.22
CA VAL A 1244 16.96 -19.74 42.23
C VAL A 1244 16.42 -19.91 43.65
N GLN A 1245 15.20 -19.44 43.91
CA GLN A 1245 14.51 -19.57 45.19
C GLN A 1245 13.04 -19.94 44.96
N PHE A 1246 12.47 -20.78 45.84
CA PHE A 1246 11.06 -21.14 45.80
C PHE A 1246 10.51 -21.52 47.18
N ASP A 1247 10.08 -20.54 47.97
CA ASP A 1247 9.56 -20.77 49.34
C ASP A 1247 8.57 -19.66 49.76
N THR A 1248 8.08 -19.69 51.01
CA THR A 1248 7.16 -18.67 51.54
C THR A 1248 7.84 -17.30 51.66
N PRO A 1249 7.08 -16.18 51.53
CA PRO A 1249 7.64 -14.83 51.63
C PRO A 1249 8.41 -14.59 52.93
N THR A 1250 7.88 -15.06 54.06
CA THR A 1250 8.49 -14.89 55.38
C THR A 1250 9.85 -15.57 55.46
N ARG A 1251 9.94 -16.81 54.98
CA ARG A 1251 11.19 -17.58 55.03
C ARG A 1251 12.28 -16.96 54.15
N LEU A 1252 11.92 -16.49 52.95
CA LEU A 1252 12.86 -15.84 52.04
C LEU A 1252 13.37 -14.49 52.55
N ILE A 1253 12.61 -13.81 53.42
CA ILE A 1253 13.05 -12.58 54.09
C ILE A 1253 13.91 -12.93 55.32
N ASP A 1254 13.50 -13.91 56.11
CA ASP A 1254 14.20 -14.36 57.33
C ASP A 1254 15.59 -14.95 57.03
N GLU A 1255 15.81 -15.48 55.82
CA GLU A 1255 17.14 -15.94 55.36
C GLU A 1255 18.20 -14.83 55.35
N GLY A 1256 17.80 -13.55 55.32
CA GLY A 1256 18.70 -12.39 55.49
C GLY A 1256 19.70 -12.15 54.34
N ASP A 1257 19.70 -12.99 53.32
CA ASP A 1257 20.55 -12.94 52.13
C ASP A 1257 19.82 -13.59 50.93
N GLY A 1258 20.13 -13.18 49.71
CA GLY A 1258 19.58 -13.73 48.47
C GLY A 1258 18.79 -12.75 47.59
N PRO A 1259 18.49 -13.14 46.32
CA PRO A 1259 17.92 -12.24 45.33
C PRO A 1259 16.60 -11.58 45.74
N PHE A 1260 15.70 -12.33 46.39
CA PHE A 1260 14.43 -11.77 46.85
C PHE A 1260 14.60 -10.83 48.05
N TYR A 1261 15.46 -11.18 49.02
CA TYR A 1261 15.77 -10.33 50.17
C TYR A 1261 16.34 -8.97 49.72
N HIS A 1262 17.27 -8.97 48.77
CA HIS A 1262 17.78 -7.74 48.18
C HIS A 1262 16.70 -6.92 47.48
N LEU A 1263 15.80 -7.57 46.73
CA LEU A 1263 14.68 -6.90 46.08
C LEU A 1263 13.73 -6.25 47.10
N ALA A 1264 13.46 -6.95 48.21
CA ALA A 1264 12.59 -6.45 49.28
C ALA A 1264 13.23 -5.28 50.04
N LYS A 1265 14.54 -5.35 50.28
CA LYS A 1265 15.33 -4.28 50.89
C LYS A 1265 15.38 -3.03 50.00
N ASP A 1266 15.63 -3.21 48.71
CA ASP A 1266 15.63 -2.10 47.73
C ASP A 1266 14.23 -1.49 47.58
N GLY A 1267 13.18 -2.30 47.75
CA GLY A 1267 11.78 -1.86 47.78
C GLY A 1267 11.33 -1.18 49.08
N GLY A 1268 12.14 -1.19 50.14
CA GLY A 1268 11.82 -0.58 51.43
C GLY A 1268 10.91 -1.41 52.34
N TYR A 1269 10.84 -2.73 52.16
CA TYR A 1269 10.01 -3.65 52.95
C TYR A 1269 10.79 -4.35 54.09
N VAL A 1270 12.11 -4.12 54.15
CA VAL A 1270 13.06 -4.72 55.11
C VAL A 1270 13.95 -3.64 55.71
#